data_AF-A0A2H0AIT1-F1
#
_entry.id   AF-A0A2H0AIT1-F1
#
_cell.length_a   1.000
_cell.length_b   1.000
_cell.length_c   1.000
_cell.angle_alpha   90.00
_cell.angle_beta   90.00
_cell.angle_gamma   90.00
#
_symmetry.space_group_name_H-M   'P 1'
#
loop_
_entity.id
_entity.type
_entity.pdbx_description
1 polymer ?
#
loop_
_entity_poly.entity_id
_entity_poly.type
_entity_poly.pdbx_seq_one_letter_code
_entity_poly.pdbx_strand_id
1 'polypeptide(L)'
;MNKRFSVEGPDPTRDDQGFSPTFLEEDPFLFIKPSEYEYLGIIPSDIPIGTIPALRHPSSQIPSRWGGSVYGCGIFEMCYLMSPEELRFLQGISFERPNEIQRHHKKINELYTKIGLLIRYSRMGRPYYLIPVHLVSNSLTHIRAKVEEISKIVSFHKKKYTKEDLVIGALTHKDDLITQDLAIRFKEHRFVPIESLKDISKLDEVLDLVILASDPFEIMEMKKFNQGGTQRSSKKKAEQYVMYLLWKIYGVIKPGGEIFIIAHHQLPRTNEAAIVRFRTEHEAKSFVLFSHLFRTQNTYQGSTEAMKVNISDLQHYVRGRYVEQEVISGLLKGRDVDQFTMEELNSLPRRYFPLSTPAVPADQAISWNKLLTVFFQKIFFKPYIFKPVRQEWESRFEAKGFNPRYMLTYLGQKRAVRKPVREILKELSDSHLSGCPVEFVAEYRDSFDYAMRTLGVIEKLKKGNVEGIPELFSDRLTEPLEIKKRRFPSLNDVIKLSSRIPHLERIQDRINPDRLEGTRTSILQNLEALSLFGFSPGEMRELLLIVLGHSKMGRIVSGKMTEKSLQGLSALAATYSPQQGLNLLRYCTLLTMAEMEASKGSLLSGEQLSELFQLHDSAAAVIINRDIDWNRLLDKEITLLGGTRNKVIKQLLKMIGHFEFLNNWNDLRAKGAMEKEAIADFDPLRLSRLKNAIRLVSAVEHFERRFLNENPLLAPAFYRKILDIEFHGTGHLFEQMESNLVLVLLWIAVNVSNGEVINFNPLFSELNPSDIIERVREIENETRGISIEHLGIPLLNQLKDQLHSHGKSFIAGTGFKLSIGGVSQALEISHSDIAKSIKIISSLFSEISNFNVSDIPPEKLSALEALFSELDDFHQSHLMLLGQAGNAPSMPAKQIKWFKRINILRDQIKAFFLRTIFLPDHAYDNLKALYELAPSLLKFIFPEIAALDAYEGAGAGKRVAGPLKYILETLRKLQALIQRKRESFQDIQLLHRVAHKEFGPMATGIVGVSEEQLSEVELIVQRLKGQGILFDAMIKSLVFREIGKLPSLSRSYSTRLNLADIGRATAVLIEKESIAEKYLTTGAAKAKMHFLIRHHGLFLHIVRGEYSFPAVAEILAKGSINLLDALFLQAFVILSSVREELFLEDMAGMLFYMRSLCAGILEKKTTLEDEMARVYKKRGRLFNALEAYRESGLPEGIPSLEKLPPEKIPPIDEIIELKSGRMVFALERLMRLQGIRYVRFADLADSLLNVSTKSIYMKRSLANV
;
A
#
# COMPACT_ATOMS: atom_id res chain seq x y z
N MET A 1 -72.59 12.08 19.99
CA MET A 1 -72.42 13.14 21.00
C MET A 1 -71.07 13.81 20.75
N ASN A 2 -70.81 15.12 20.86
CA ASN A 2 -71.66 16.35 20.84
C ASN A 2 -70.74 17.49 20.32
N LYS A 3 -71.05 18.15 19.19
CA LYS A 3 -71.67 19.50 19.04
C LYS A 3 -70.82 20.74 19.46
N ARG A 4 -70.37 21.50 18.42
CA ARG A 4 -70.22 23.00 18.31
C ARG A 4 -69.19 23.69 19.27
N PHE A 5 -68.65 24.89 19.03
CA PHE A 5 -68.74 25.96 17.99
C PHE A 5 -67.29 26.30 17.51
N SER A 6 -66.88 27.14 16.54
CA SER A 6 -67.38 28.28 15.72
C SER A 6 -67.51 29.67 16.40
N VAL A 7 -67.27 30.83 15.75
CA VAL A 7 -66.86 31.09 14.34
C VAL A 7 -65.37 31.54 14.26
N GLU A 8 -64.81 32.61 13.65
CA GLU A 8 -65.22 33.80 12.84
C GLU A 8 -64.06 34.16 11.84
N GLY A 9 -64.05 35.34 11.18
CA GLY A 9 -63.02 35.79 10.20
C GLY A 9 -62.35 37.16 10.51
N PRO A 10 -61.73 37.89 9.54
CA PRO A 10 -61.91 37.77 8.07
C PRO A 10 -60.67 37.92 7.14
N ASP A 11 -60.85 37.49 5.89
CA ASP A 11 -60.30 38.00 4.60
C ASP A 11 -58.77 38.06 4.29
N PRO A 12 -58.36 38.21 2.99
CA PRO A 12 -57.14 37.58 2.48
C PRO A 12 -56.11 38.56 1.86
N THR A 13 -54.96 38.03 1.44
CA THR A 13 -54.38 38.27 0.09
C THR A 13 -53.17 37.37 -0.20
N ARG A 14 -52.89 37.17 -1.49
CA ARG A 14 -51.72 36.48 -2.08
C ARG A 14 -51.59 34.98 -1.81
N ASP A 15 -52.26 34.22 -2.67
CA ASP A 15 -51.65 33.03 -3.26
C ASP A 15 -50.27 33.32 -3.84
N ASP A 16 -49.33 32.39 -3.65
CA ASP A 16 -48.16 32.20 -4.51
C ASP A 16 -48.04 30.68 -4.81
N GLN A 17 -49.02 30.15 -5.55
CA GLN A 17 -49.01 28.76 -6.03
C GLN A 17 -48.04 28.60 -7.22
N GLY A 18 -46.74 28.65 -6.93
CA GLY A 18 -45.66 28.48 -7.92
C GLY A 18 -45.23 27.03 -8.13
N PHE A 19 -46.09 26.16 -8.67
CA PHE A 19 -45.67 24.83 -9.12
C PHE A 19 -44.82 24.93 -10.40
N SER A 20 -43.50 25.06 -10.23
CA SER A 20 -42.52 25.03 -11.33
C SER A 20 -42.54 23.67 -12.07
N PRO A 21 -42.37 23.65 -13.41
CA PRO A 21 -42.47 22.43 -14.22
C PRO A 21 -41.48 21.35 -13.77
N THR A 22 -42.01 20.24 -13.27
CA THR A 22 -41.29 19.31 -12.41
C THR A 22 -40.59 18.19 -13.18
N PHE A 23 -39.61 18.55 -14.01
CA PHE A 23 -38.48 17.65 -14.22
C PHE A 23 -37.76 17.47 -12.88
N LEU A 24 -37.35 16.24 -12.55
CA LEU A 24 -36.57 15.96 -11.35
C LEU A 24 -35.28 16.79 -11.38
N GLU A 25 -35.20 17.86 -10.56
CA GLU A 25 -33.95 18.57 -10.33
C GLU A 25 -32.95 17.56 -9.74
N GLU A 26 -31.91 17.19 -10.51
CA GLU A 26 -30.78 16.36 -10.02
C GLU A 26 -30.03 17.05 -8.86
N ASP A 27 -30.32 18.33 -8.65
CA ASP A 27 -29.73 19.21 -7.65
C ASP A 27 -30.75 20.29 -7.18
N PRO A 28 -31.53 20.05 -6.13
CA PRO A 28 -32.52 21.01 -5.61
C PRO A 28 -31.88 22.17 -4.84
N PHE A 29 -30.59 22.07 -4.50
CA PHE A 29 -29.86 23.10 -3.75
C PHE A 29 -29.00 24.00 -4.67
N LEU A 30 -28.77 23.58 -5.92
CA LEU A 30 -27.85 24.22 -6.87
C LEU A 30 -26.43 24.29 -6.29
N PHE A 31 -25.81 23.13 -6.10
CA PHE A 31 -24.43 22.97 -5.65
C PHE A 31 -23.44 23.66 -6.59
N ILE A 32 -22.54 24.40 -5.96
CA ILE A 32 -21.46 25.10 -6.65
C ILE A 32 -20.33 24.09 -6.86
N LYS A 33 -19.87 23.94 -8.10
CA LYS A 33 -18.82 22.97 -8.42
C LYS A 33 -17.45 23.51 -8.01
N PRO A 34 -16.48 22.66 -7.61
CA PRO A 34 -15.12 23.13 -7.27
C PRO A 34 -14.43 23.93 -8.39
N SER A 35 -14.79 23.71 -9.65
CA SER A 35 -14.34 24.49 -10.81
C SER A 35 -14.85 25.93 -10.87
N GLU A 36 -15.90 26.26 -10.11
CA GLU A 36 -16.55 27.58 -10.07
C GLU A 36 -16.09 28.40 -8.84
N TYR A 37 -15.39 27.77 -7.89
CA TYR A 37 -14.95 28.41 -6.64
C TYR A 37 -14.03 29.62 -6.88
N GLU A 38 -13.05 29.51 -7.79
CA GLU A 38 -12.13 30.62 -8.13
C GLU A 38 -12.87 31.81 -8.75
N TYR A 39 -13.83 31.55 -9.65
CA TYR A 39 -14.66 32.57 -10.27
C TYR A 39 -15.53 33.29 -9.22
N LEU A 40 -16.15 32.55 -8.31
CA LEU A 40 -17.00 33.07 -7.24
C LEU A 40 -16.23 33.63 -6.03
N GLY A 41 -14.92 33.42 -5.95
CA GLY A 41 -14.08 33.83 -4.82
C GLY A 41 -14.32 33.02 -3.54
N ILE A 42 -14.71 31.75 -3.68
CA ILE A 42 -14.88 30.79 -2.58
C ILE A 42 -13.51 30.19 -2.23
N ILE A 43 -13.12 30.25 -0.96
CA ILE A 43 -11.85 29.69 -0.48
C ILE A 43 -12.13 28.28 0.07
N PRO A 44 -11.45 27.22 -0.39
CA PRO A 44 -11.76 25.84 0.03
C PRO A 44 -11.62 25.56 1.54
N SER A 45 -10.75 26.30 2.24
CA SER A 45 -10.58 26.21 3.70
C SER A 45 -11.79 26.70 4.50
N ASP A 46 -12.63 27.55 3.90
CA ASP A 46 -13.71 28.24 4.59
C ASP A 46 -15.02 27.43 4.56
N ILE A 47 -14.96 26.22 3.98
CA ILE A 47 -16.04 25.24 3.86
C ILE A 47 -15.90 24.23 5.02
N PRO A 48 -16.80 24.21 6.02
CA PRO A 48 -16.74 23.25 7.10
C PRO A 48 -16.83 21.80 6.61
N ILE A 49 -15.98 20.93 7.16
CA ILE A 49 -15.96 19.49 6.83
C ILE A 49 -17.36 18.90 7.07
N GLY A 50 -17.89 18.20 6.06
CA GLY A 50 -19.26 17.68 6.08
C GLY A 50 -20.34 18.68 5.65
N THR A 51 -19.97 19.78 4.98
CA THR A 51 -20.90 20.68 4.26
C THR A 51 -20.51 20.85 2.79
N ILE A 52 -21.46 21.21 1.93
CA ILE A 52 -21.24 21.52 0.51
C ILE A 52 -21.80 22.92 0.17
N PRO A 53 -21.05 23.79 -0.53
CA PRO A 53 -21.56 25.07 -1.02
C PRO A 53 -22.67 24.92 -2.06
N ALA A 54 -23.79 25.65 -1.89
CA ALA A 54 -24.94 25.65 -2.77
C ALA A 54 -25.61 27.03 -2.86
N LEU A 55 -26.40 27.30 -3.90
CA LEU A 55 -27.07 28.59 -4.13
C LEU A 55 -28.47 28.69 -3.50
N ARG A 56 -29.04 27.57 -3.04
CA ARG A 56 -30.28 27.49 -2.24
C ARG A 56 -30.00 26.69 -0.95
N HIS A 57 -30.77 26.93 0.11
CA HIS A 57 -30.69 26.18 1.38
C HIS A 57 -32.01 25.44 1.68
N PRO A 58 -32.02 24.41 2.56
CA PRO A 58 -33.27 23.77 2.97
C PRO A 58 -34.16 24.74 3.74
N SER A 59 -35.47 24.64 3.52
CA SER A 59 -36.51 25.43 4.20
C SER A 59 -36.76 25.01 5.66
N SER A 60 -36.25 23.84 6.07
CA SER A 60 -36.22 23.44 7.48
C SER A 60 -35.28 24.35 8.27
N GLN A 61 -35.80 25.02 9.30
CA GLN A 61 -34.98 25.75 10.27
C GLN A 61 -34.04 24.79 10.98
N ILE A 62 -32.76 24.76 10.58
CA ILE A 62 -31.70 24.14 11.39
C ILE A 62 -31.44 25.09 12.57
N PRO A 63 -31.73 24.69 13.82
CA PRO A 63 -31.41 25.53 14.96
C PRO A 63 -29.90 25.63 15.10
N SER A 64 -29.38 26.85 15.28
CA SER A 64 -28.00 27.00 15.76
C SER A 64 -27.90 26.46 17.18
N ARG A 65 -26.69 26.10 17.60
CA ARG A 65 -26.35 25.53 18.92
C ARG A 65 -26.86 26.36 20.12
N TRP A 66 -27.19 27.64 19.89
CA TRP A 66 -27.54 28.62 20.91
C TRP A 66 -28.90 29.32 20.68
N GLY A 67 -29.62 28.98 19.60
CA GLY A 67 -30.85 29.68 19.19
C GLY A 67 -30.84 30.12 17.71
N GLY A 68 -32.01 30.37 17.13
CA GLY A 68 -32.15 30.91 15.77
C GLY A 68 -31.75 30.00 14.62
N SER A 69 -31.90 30.48 13.39
CA SER A 69 -31.51 29.77 12.15
C SER A 69 -30.05 30.05 11.77
N VAL A 70 -29.31 28.97 11.48
CA VAL A 70 -27.91 29.03 10.99
C VAL A 70 -27.73 29.73 9.64
N TYR A 71 -28.81 29.94 8.88
CA TYR A 71 -28.78 30.59 7.56
C TYR A 71 -29.12 32.10 7.59
N GLY A 72 -29.26 32.71 8.77
CA GLY A 72 -29.26 34.18 8.88
C GLY A 72 -29.79 34.72 10.21
N CYS A 73 -30.88 34.16 10.74
CA CYS A 73 -31.57 34.72 11.91
C CYS A 73 -30.69 34.73 13.19
N GLY A 74 -29.80 33.76 13.35
CA GLY A 74 -28.92 33.65 14.53
C GLY A 74 -27.98 34.85 14.75
N ILE A 75 -27.79 35.75 13.78
CA ILE A 75 -26.96 36.96 13.93
C ILE A 75 -27.46 37.84 15.08
N PHE A 76 -28.78 38.06 15.17
CA PHE A 76 -29.38 38.90 16.21
C PHE A 76 -29.25 38.30 17.61
N GLU A 77 -29.32 36.97 17.72
CA GLU A 77 -29.22 36.22 18.97
C GLU A 77 -27.77 36.12 19.47
N MET A 78 -26.79 36.32 18.58
CA MET A 78 -25.35 36.14 18.85
C MET A 78 -24.54 37.44 18.98
N CYS A 79 -25.22 38.59 19.07
CA CYS A 79 -24.59 39.91 19.22
C CYS A 79 -23.55 40.02 20.35
N TYR A 80 -23.67 39.22 21.42
CA TYR A 80 -22.77 39.23 22.57
C TYR A 80 -21.42 38.52 22.33
N LEU A 81 -21.26 37.77 21.23
CA LEU A 81 -20.01 37.10 20.84
C LEU A 81 -19.10 37.97 19.94
N MET A 82 -19.57 39.17 19.58
CA MET A 82 -18.87 40.12 18.71
C MET A 82 -18.27 41.27 19.52
N SER A 83 -17.11 41.77 19.08
CA SER A 83 -16.53 42.98 19.68
C SER A 83 -17.38 44.22 19.36
N PRO A 84 -17.29 45.30 20.15
CA PRO A 84 -17.94 46.57 19.83
C PRO A 84 -17.51 47.22 18.50
N GLU A 85 -16.47 46.71 17.84
CA GLU A 85 -16.03 47.14 16.51
C GLU A 85 -16.60 46.23 15.42
N GLU A 86 -16.62 44.91 15.64
CA GLU A 86 -17.22 43.92 14.75
C GLU A 86 -18.74 44.15 14.61
N LEU A 87 -19.42 44.46 15.73
CA LEU A 87 -20.85 44.75 15.73
C LEU A 87 -21.17 46.03 14.94
N ARG A 88 -20.40 47.11 15.16
CA ARG A 88 -20.54 48.37 14.41
C ARG A 88 -20.19 48.22 12.92
N PHE A 89 -19.28 47.32 12.58
CA PHE A 89 -18.96 46.98 11.19
C PHE A 89 -20.15 46.29 10.49
N LEU A 90 -20.78 45.29 11.11
CA LEU A 90 -21.95 44.62 10.52
C LEU A 90 -23.20 45.52 10.51
N GLN A 91 -23.41 46.34 11.53
CA GLN A 91 -24.50 47.34 11.56
C GLN A 91 -24.30 48.48 10.55
N GLY A 92 -23.06 48.71 10.09
CA GLY A 92 -22.72 49.72 9.09
C GLY A 92 -22.82 49.27 7.63
N ILE A 93 -23.26 48.03 7.36
CA ILE A 93 -23.36 47.47 6.00
C ILE A 93 -24.83 47.23 5.64
N SER A 94 -25.28 47.77 4.51
CA SER A 94 -26.62 47.47 3.98
C SER A 94 -26.60 46.16 3.20
N PHE A 95 -27.21 45.12 3.77
CA PHE A 95 -27.38 43.82 3.10
C PHE A 95 -28.33 43.86 1.88
N GLU A 96 -29.03 44.98 1.67
CA GLU A 96 -29.83 45.25 0.47
C GLU A 96 -28.99 45.81 -0.70
N ARG A 97 -27.71 46.12 -0.47
CA ARG A 97 -26.81 46.75 -1.47
C ARG A 97 -25.66 45.82 -1.87
N PRO A 98 -25.76 45.10 -3.01
CA PRO A 98 -24.73 44.16 -3.45
C PRO A 98 -23.32 44.76 -3.52
N ASN A 99 -23.19 46.04 -3.86
CA ASN A 99 -21.90 46.73 -4.00
C ASN A 99 -21.17 46.92 -2.65
N GLU A 100 -21.89 47.01 -1.53
CA GLU A 100 -21.29 47.08 -0.19
C GLU A 100 -20.84 45.68 0.24
N ILE A 101 -21.68 44.66 0.03
CA ILE A 101 -21.35 43.25 0.27
C ILE A 101 -20.11 42.84 -0.56
N GLN A 102 -20.04 43.17 -1.85
CA GLN A 102 -18.89 42.85 -2.71
C GLN A 102 -17.56 43.38 -2.16
N ARG A 103 -17.55 44.60 -1.61
CA ARG A 103 -16.35 45.22 -1.01
C ARG A 103 -15.92 44.55 0.31
N HIS A 104 -16.87 43.96 1.03
CA HIS A 104 -16.66 43.49 2.41
C HIS A 104 -16.83 41.97 2.61
N HIS A 105 -17.15 41.20 1.56
CA HIS A 105 -17.51 39.78 1.62
C HIS A 105 -16.55 38.91 2.46
N LYS A 106 -15.22 39.12 2.35
CA LYS A 106 -14.23 38.38 3.16
C LYS A 106 -14.44 38.59 4.65
N LYS A 107 -14.49 39.84 5.11
CA LYS A 107 -14.67 40.19 6.53
C LYS A 107 -16.07 39.84 7.06
N ILE A 108 -17.09 39.81 6.19
CA ILE A 108 -18.41 39.25 6.53
C ILE A 108 -18.31 37.73 6.73
N ASN A 109 -17.64 37.00 5.83
CA ASN A 109 -17.44 35.55 5.91
C ASN A 109 -16.58 35.13 7.12
N GLU A 110 -15.55 35.91 7.46
CA GLU A 110 -14.72 35.73 8.66
C GLU A 110 -15.60 35.79 9.92
N LEU A 111 -16.44 36.81 10.05
CA LEU A 111 -17.37 36.96 11.18
C LEU A 111 -18.43 35.86 11.20
N TYR A 112 -19.03 35.52 10.06
CA TYR A 112 -20.02 34.44 9.97
C TYR A 112 -19.40 33.06 10.29
N THR A 113 -18.10 32.87 10.05
CA THR A 113 -17.35 31.69 10.48
C THR A 113 -17.12 31.70 11.99
N LYS A 114 -16.66 32.82 12.56
CA LYS A 114 -16.49 33.03 14.02
C LYS A 114 -17.77 32.76 14.81
N ILE A 115 -18.94 33.09 14.23
CA ILE A 115 -20.27 32.98 14.86
C ILE A 115 -20.91 31.60 14.59
N GLY A 116 -20.34 30.77 13.71
CA GLY A 116 -20.84 29.41 13.41
C GLY A 116 -22.04 29.35 12.47
N LEU A 117 -22.26 30.38 11.65
CA LEU A 117 -23.33 30.42 10.66
C LEU A 117 -22.95 29.61 9.40
N LEU A 118 -23.96 29.15 8.67
CA LEU A 118 -23.82 28.36 7.44
C LEU A 118 -24.19 29.14 6.16
N ILE A 119 -24.32 30.47 6.24
CA ILE A 119 -24.41 31.38 5.09
C ILE A 119 -23.04 32.06 4.85
N ARG A 120 -22.69 32.33 3.59
CA ARG A 120 -21.48 33.05 3.14
C ARG A 120 -21.83 33.94 1.94
N TYR A 121 -20.97 34.90 1.61
CA TYR A 121 -21.07 35.73 0.42
C TYR A 121 -19.92 35.49 -0.56
N SER A 122 -20.27 35.39 -1.84
CA SER A 122 -19.34 35.34 -2.97
C SER A 122 -18.70 36.70 -3.26
N ARG A 123 -17.60 36.71 -4.04
CA ARG A 123 -16.98 37.93 -4.57
C ARG A 123 -17.94 38.80 -5.40
N MET A 124 -19.02 38.22 -5.93
CA MET A 124 -20.09 38.95 -6.65
C MET A 124 -21.19 39.50 -5.71
N GLY A 125 -21.06 39.37 -4.39
CA GLY A 125 -22.02 39.84 -3.40
C GLY A 125 -23.29 39.00 -3.28
N ARG A 126 -23.39 37.89 -4.03
CA ARG A 126 -24.49 36.93 -3.90
C ARG A 126 -24.23 35.98 -2.72
N PRO A 127 -25.23 35.67 -1.89
CA PRO A 127 -25.09 34.66 -0.86
C PRO A 127 -24.92 33.26 -1.47
N TYR A 128 -24.23 32.40 -0.74
CA TYR A 128 -24.24 30.95 -0.92
C TYR A 128 -24.29 30.28 0.45
N TYR A 129 -24.74 29.03 0.47
CA TYR A 129 -25.11 28.31 1.67
C TYR A 129 -24.31 27.03 1.80
N LEU A 130 -23.84 26.75 3.01
CA LEU A 130 -23.10 25.54 3.36
C LEU A 130 -24.13 24.51 3.82
N ILE A 131 -24.45 23.55 2.96
CA ILE A 131 -25.48 22.54 3.23
C ILE A 131 -24.83 21.32 3.90
N PRO A 132 -25.21 20.95 5.14
CA PRO A 132 -24.73 19.72 5.76
C PRO A 132 -25.00 18.50 4.87
N VAL A 133 -23.98 17.68 4.68
CA VAL A 133 -23.98 16.48 3.80
C VAL A 133 -25.13 15.52 4.13
N HIS A 134 -25.47 15.37 5.41
CA HIS A 134 -26.58 14.54 5.87
C HIS A 134 -27.97 15.11 5.55
N LEU A 135 -28.08 16.39 5.19
CA LEU A 135 -29.32 16.98 4.66
C LEU A 135 -29.36 16.83 3.14
N VAL A 136 -28.23 17.04 2.46
CA VAL A 136 -28.07 16.74 1.03
C VAL A 136 -28.47 15.28 0.72
N SER A 137 -27.93 14.32 1.47
CA SER A 137 -28.19 12.88 1.29
C SER A 137 -29.66 12.51 1.52
N ASN A 138 -30.36 13.20 2.43
CA ASN A 138 -31.76 12.94 2.77
C ASN A 138 -32.75 13.61 1.82
N SER A 139 -32.38 14.73 1.20
CA SER A 139 -33.16 15.44 0.17
C SER A 139 -32.95 14.85 -1.23
N LEU A 140 -31.74 14.42 -1.59
CA LEU A 140 -31.47 13.78 -2.89
C LEU A 140 -31.92 12.33 -2.89
N THR A 141 -33.14 12.10 -3.39
CA THR A 141 -33.81 10.79 -3.47
C THR A 141 -32.94 9.66 -4.02
N HIS A 142 -32.07 9.94 -5.00
CA HIS A 142 -31.13 8.95 -5.57
C HIS A 142 -29.97 8.58 -4.63
N ILE A 143 -29.45 9.53 -3.87
CA ILE A 143 -28.38 9.28 -2.89
C ILE A 143 -28.97 8.52 -1.71
N ARG A 144 -30.11 8.99 -1.18
CA ARG A 144 -30.88 8.30 -0.14
C ARG A 144 -31.19 6.86 -0.52
N ALA A 145 -31.65 6.62 -1.74
CA ALA A 145 -31.95 5.28 -2.24
C ALA A 145 -30.72 4.35 -2.20
N LYS A 146 -29.55 4.84 -2.62
CA LYS A 146 -28.29 4.07 -2.59
C LYS A 146 -27.87 3.77 -1.16
N VAL A 147 -27.77 4.81 -0.30
CA VAL A 147 -27.35 4.65 1.10
C VAL A 147 -28.27 3.69 1.86
N GLU A 148 -29.60 3.82 1.70
CA GLU A 148 -30.56 2.93 2.36
C GLU A 148 -30.39 1.45 1.97
N GLU A 149 -30.15 1.11 0.70
CA GLU A 149 -29.90 -0.29 0.33
C GLU A 149 -28.51 -0.75 0.80
N ILE A 150 -27.47 0.07 0.67
CA ILE A 150 -26.12 -0.25 1.18
C ILE A 150 -26.16 -0.52 2.69
N SER A 151 -26.87 0.32 3.48
CA SER A 151 -27.02 0.15 4.93
C SER A 151 -27.61 -1.21 5.32
N LYS A 152 -28.55 -1.74 4.52
CA LYS A 152 -29.11 -3.09 4.75
C LYS A 152 -28.07 -4.17 4.49
N ILE A 153 -27.23 -4.02 3.47
CA ILE A 153 -26.17 -4.98 3.12
C ILE A 153 -25.06 -4.99 4.18
N VAL A 154 -24.60 -3.82 4.63
CA VAL A 154 -23.63 -3.69 5.74
C VAL A 154 -24.19 -4.35 7.00
N SER A 155 -25.44 -4.04 7.37
CA SER A 155 -26.13 -4.65 8.52
C SER A 155 -26.31 -6.16 8.40
N PHE A 156 -26.54 -6.67 7.18
CA PHE A 156 -26.66 -8.09 6.89
C PHE A 156 -25.30 -8.80 7.01
N HIS A 157 -24.23 -8.23 6.45
CA HIS A 157 -22.87 -8.78 6.55
C HIS A 157 -22.39 -8.83 8.01
N LYS A 158 -22.64 -7.76 8.78
CA LYS A 158 -22.34 -7.69 10.22
C LYS A 158 -23.00 -8.84 10.99
N LYS A 159 -24.30 -9.08 10.76
CA LYS A 159 -25.06 -10.18 11.36
C LYS A 159 -24.59 -11.56 10.88
N LYS A 160 -24.27 -11.71 9.59
CA LYS A 160 -23.83 -12.98 8.97
C LYS A 160 -22.50 -13.49 9.54
N TYR A 161 -21.60 -12.58 9.95
CA TYR A 161 -20.25 -12.93 10.43
C TYR A 161 -19.98 -12.60 11.90
N THR A 162 -20.99 -12.12 12.65
CA THR A 162 -20.91 -11.81 14.09
C THR A 162 -19.67 -10.98 14.47
N LYS A 163 -19.33 -9.99 13.63
CA LYS A 163 -18.26 -9.03 13.87
C LYS A 163 -18.80 -7.75 14.52
N GLU A 164 -18.01 -7.15 15.39
CA GLU A 164 -18.30 -5.82 15.96
C GLU A 164 -17.98 -4.71 14.95
N ASP A 165 -16.82 -4.80 14.30
CA ASP A 165 -16.28 -3.88 13.30
C ASP A 165 -16.09 -4.52 11.91
N LEU A 166 -16.05 -3.70 10.86
CA LEU A 166 -15.85 -4.12 9.47
C LEU A 166 -14.94 -3.13 8.75
N VAL A 167 -14.03 -3.64 7.91
CA VAL A 167 -13.24 -2.83 6.97
C VAL A 167 -13.87 -2.92 5.59
N ILE A 168 -14.34 -1.78 5.07
CA ILE A 168 -15.23 -1.70 3.90
C ILE A 168 -14.59 -0.80 2.84
N GLY A 169 -14.23 -1.38 1.69
CA GLY A 169 -13.74 -0.60 0.55
C GLY A 169 -14.88 0.05 -0.22
N ALA A 170 -14.77 1.33 -0.53
CA ALA A 170 -15.76 2.07 -1.34
C ALA A 170 -15.06 2.62 -2.60
N LEU A 171 -15.47 2.17 -3.79
CA LEU A 171 -14.94 2.70 -5.05
C LEU A 171 -15.69 4.00 -5.40
N THR A 172 -15.30 5.05 -4.71
CA THR A 172 -15.86 6.40 -4.78
C THR A 172 -14.76 7.45 -4.68
N HIS A 173 -15.06 8.70 -5.01
CA HIS A 173 -14.24 9.82 -4.55
C HIS A 173 -14.30 9.94 -3.02
N LYS A 174 -13.27 10.58 -2.42
CA LYS A 174 -13.24 10.86 -0.97
C LYS A 174 -14.40 11.77 -0.53
N ASP A 175 -14.83 12.64 -1.44
CA ASP A 175 -15.91 13.61 -1.22
C ASP A 175 -17.30 13.10 -1.65
N ASP A 176 -17.46 11.79 -1.88
CA ASP A 176 -18.76 11.21 -2.22
C ASP A 176 -19.71 11.20 -1.00
N LEU A 177 -20.79 11.94 -1.15
CA LEU A 177 -21.98 11.99 -0.28
C LEU A 177 -22.43 10.61 0.23
N ILE A 178 -22.35 9.57 -0.60
CA ILE A 178 -22.74 8.20 -0.24
C ILE A 178 -21.82 7.63 0.83
N THR A 179 -20.51 7.74 0.63
CA THR A 179 -19.48 7.22 1.56
C THR A 179 -19.48 8.02 2.87
N GLN A 180 -19.71 9.34 2.80
CA GLN A 180 -19.80 10.21 3.98
C GLN A 180 -21.04 9.91 4.84
N ASP A 181 -22.24 9.77 4.24
CA ASP A 181 -23.46 9.43 4.99
C ASP A 181 -23.37 8.02 5.64
N LEU A 182 -22.73 7.07 4.96
CA LEU A 182 -22.47 5.72 5.50
C LEU A 182 -21.51 5.74 6.70
N ALA A 183 -20.44 6.53 6.64
CA ALA A 183 -19.50 6.67 7.76
C ALA A 183 -20.15 7.35 8.99
N ILE A 184 -21.13 8.25 8.78
CA ILE A 184 -21.92 8.85 9.87
C ILE A 184 -22.88 7.83 10.50
N ARG A 185 -23.49 6.95 9.68
CA ARG A 185 -24.43 5.91 10.14
C ARG A 185 -23.75 4.74 10.87
N PHE A 186 -22.60 4.27 10.39
CA PHE A 186 -21.88 3.11 10.94
C PHE A 186 -20.55 3.53 11.58
N LYS A 187 -20.64 4.20 12.73
CA LYS A 187 -19.48 4.74 13.46
C LYS A 187 -18.50 3.68 13.96
N GLU A 188 -18.94 2.42 13.98
CA GLU A 188 -18.17 1.23 14.34
C GLU A 188 -17.54 0.52 13.14
N HIS A 189 -17.64 1.06 11.93
CA HIS A 189 -17.07 0.49 10.71
C HIS A 189 -16.11 1.45 10.02
N ARG A 190 -15.06 0.92 9.41
CA ARG A 190 -14.03 1.69 8.70
C ARG A 190 -14.29 1.65 7.20
N PHE A 191 -14.69 2.78 6.64
CA PHE A 191 -14.78 2.95 5.19
C PHE A 191 -13.44 3.41 4.62
N VAL A 192 -13.00 2.77 3.54
CA VAL A 192 -11.74 3.06 2.85
C VAL A 192 -12.07 3.49 1.41
N PRO A 193 -11.95 4.78 1.07
CA PRO A 193 -12.22 5.27 -0.28
C PRO A 193 -11.11 4.87 -1.25
N ILE A 194 -11.48 4.32 -2.39
CA ILE A 194 -10.61 3.78 -3.44
C ILE A 194 -10.83 4.61 -4.71
N GLU A 195 -9.92 5.53 -4.99
CA GLU A 195 -10.07 6.49 -6.09
C GLU A 195 -9.37 6.07 -7.39
N SER A 196 -8.53 5.03 -7.36
CA SER A 196 -7.75 4.55 -8.50
C SER A 196 -7.35 3.08 -8.36
N LEU A 197 -6.92 2.48 -9.47
CA LEU A 197 -6.29 1.15 -9.48
C LEU A 197 -5.02 1.08 -8.62
N LYS A 198 -4.28 2.21 -8.51
CA LYS A 198 -3.04 2.28 -7.72
C LYS A 198 -3.30 2.22 -6.21
N ASP A 199 -4.47 2.67 -5.77
CA ASP A 199 -4.88 2.57 -4.37
C ASP A 199 -5.18 1.11 -4.01
N ILE A 200 -5.85 0.35 -4.90
CA ILE A 200 -6.13 -1.09 -4.69
C ILE A 200 -4.82 -1.88 -4.50
N SER A 201 -3.78 -1.58 -5.30
CA SER A 201 -2.46 -2.21 -5.16
C SER A 201 -1.65 -1.78 -3.93
N LYS A 202 -2.14 -0.79 -3.16
CA LYS A 202 -1.49 -0.27 -1.94
C LYS A 202 -2.30 -0.56 -0.66
N LEU A 203 -3.30 -1.44 -0.73
CA LEU A 203 -4.07 -1.87 0.44
C LEU A 203 -3.35 -3.00 1.18
N ASP A 204 -2.64 -2.65 2.25
CA ASP A 204 -2.09 -3.60 3.22
C ASP A 204 -3.20 -4.30 4.04
N GLU A 205 -4.44 -3.79 3.99
CA GLU A 205 -5.59 -4.26 4.76
C GLU A 205 -6.56 -5.08 3.91
N VAL A 206 -6.85 -6.30 4.37
CA VAL A 206 -7.79 -7.22 3.72
C VAL A 206 -9.24 -6.83 4.04
N LEU A 207 -10.04 -6.57 3.01
CA LEU A 207 -11.39 -6.00 3.12
C LEU A 207 -12.46 -7.06 3.45
N ASP A 208 -13.42 -6.71 4.31
CA ASP A 208 -14.59 -7.53 4.61
C ASP A 208 -15.65 -7.49 3.50
N LEU A 209 -15.89 -6.29 2.97
CA LEU A 209 -16.92 -5.94 1.98
C LEU A 209 -16.36 -4.86 1.04
N VAL A 210 -16.72 -4.92 -0.25
CA VAL A 210 -16.43 -3.86 -1.23
C VAL A 210 -17.73 -3.34 -1.85
N ILE A 211 -17.85 -2.01 -1.96
CA ILE A 211 -19.03 -1.30 -2.43
C ILE A 211 -18.68 -0.50 -3.69
N LEU A 212 -19.46 -0.70 -4.76
CA LEU A 212 -19.45 0.12 -5.97
C LEU A 212 -20.78 0.88 -6.05
N ALA A 213 -20.73 2.21 -5.97
CA ALA A 213 -21.91 3.08 -5.99
C ALA A 213 -22.32 3.56 -7.40
N SER A 214 -21.63 3.08 -8.44
CA SER A 214 -21.82 3.37 -9.86
C SER A 214 -21.57 2.10 -10.69
N ASP A 215 -21.87 2.12 -11.99
CA ASP A 215 -21.61 0.97 -12.86
C ASP A 215 -20.10 0.71 -13.02
N PRO A 216 -19.61 -0.55 -12.99
CA PRO A 216 -18.19 -0.85 -13.23
C PRO A 216 -17.61 -0.30 -14.54
N PHE A 217 -18.43 -0.02 -15.57
CA PHE A 217 -17.99 0.68 -16.77
C PHE A 217 -17.85 2.21 -16.55
N GLU A 218 -18.76 2.84 -15.80
CA GLU A 218 -18.70 4.27 -15.41
C GLU A 218 -17.46 4.51 -14.51
N ILE A 219 -17.29 3.64 -13.50
CA ILE A 219 -16.02 3.01 -13.07
C ILE A 219 -14.76 3.47 -13.86
N MET A 220 -14.52 2.78 -14.97
CA MET A 220 -13.33 2.92 -15.79
C MET A 220 -13.24 4.21 -16.61
N GLU A 221 -14.33 4.99 -16.76
CA GLU A 221 -14.29 6.28 -17.45
C GLU A 221 -13.78 7.42 -16.56
N MET A 222 -13.74 7.24 -15.23
CA MET A 222 -13.22 8.22 -14.28
C MET A 222 -11.72 8.52 -14.49
N LYS A 223 -11.33 9.81 -14.49
CA LYS A 223 -9.96 10.28 -14.78
C LYS A 223 -8.82 9.58 -13.99
N LYS A 224 -9.08 9.14 -12.75
CA LYS A 224 -8.08 8.45 -11.89
C LYS A 224 -7.97 6.94 -12.17
N PHE A 225 -9.01 6.32 -12.76
CA PHE A 225 -8.99 4.93 -13.23
C PHE A 225 -8.52 4.83 -14.70
N ASN A 226 -8.80 5.85 -15.50
CA ASN A 226 -8.50 5.87 -16.93
C ASN A 226 -7.07 6.36 -17.24
N GLN A 227 -6.07 5.48 -17.05
CA GLN A 227 -4.66 5.80 -17.32
C GLN A 227 -4.26 5.66 -18.81
N GLY A 228 -5.19 5.26 -19.70
CA GLY A 228 -4.99 5.17 -21.15
C GLY A 228 -5.76 6.28 -21.88
N GLY A 229 -5.06 7.30 -22.38
CA GLY A 229 -5.66 8.57 -22.80
C GLY A 229 -6.77 8.50 -23.87
N THR A 230 -7.95 9.05 -23.52
CA THR A 230 -8.91 9.75 -24.41
C THR A 230 -9.17 9.18 -25.82
N GLN A 231 -9.32 7.87 -25.96
CA GLN A 231 -10.04 7.27 -27.09
C GLN A 231 -11.24 6.45 -26.60
N ARG A 232 -12.34 6.46 -27.36
CA ARG A 232 -13.50 5.59 -27.10
C ARG A 232 -13.05 4.14 -27.23
N SER A 233 -12.86 3.47 -26.10
CA SER A 233 -12.41 2.08 -26.07
C SER A 233 -13.44 1.18 -26.78
N SER A 234 -12.97 0.20 -27.55
CA SER A 234 -13.88 -0.78 -28.16
C SER A 234 -14.59 -1.59 -27.06
N LYS A 235 -15.79 -2.10 -27.32
CA LYS A 235 -16.52 -2.93 -26.33
C LYS A 235 -15.67 -4.09 -25.78
N LYS A 236 -14.83 -4.73 -26.62
CA LYS A 236 -13.87 -5.76 -26.17
C LYS A 236 -12.90 -5.20 -25.13
N LYS A 237 -12.35 -4.01 -25.39
CA LYS A 237 -11.40 -3.32 -24.50
C LYS A 237 -12.04 -2.86 -23.20
N ALA A 238 -13.24 -2.26 -23.25
CA ALA A 238 -14.01 -1.94 -22.04
C ALA A 238 -14.27 -3.19 -21.16
N GLU A 239 -14.68 -4.32 -21.76
CA GLU A 239 -14.84 -5.59 -21.02
C GLU A 239 -13.52 -6.10 -20.41
N GLN A 240 -12.36 -5.88 -21.07
CA GLN A 240 -11.04 -6.28 -20.53
C GLN A 240 -10.67 -5.48 -19.27
N TYR A 241 -10.83 -4.15 -19.28
CA TYR A 241 -10.53 -3.32 -18.09
C TYR A 241 -11.47 -3.61 -16.91
N VAL A 242 -12.76 -3.86 -17.15
CA VAL A 242 -13.68 -4.23 -16.07
C VAL A 242 -13.34 -5.61 -15.49
N MET A 243 -12.91 -6.58 -16.30
CA MET A 243 -12.39 -7.85 -15.80
C MET A 243 -11.13 -7.68 -14.95
N TYR A 244 -10.22 -6.80 -15.35
CA TYR A 244 -9.01 -6.46 -14.60
C TYR A 244 -9.34 -5.83 -13.24
N LEU A 245 -10.23 -4.83 -13.22
CA LEU A 245 -10.71 -4.20 -11.98
C LEU A 245 -11.33 -5.24 -11.03
N LEU A 246 -12.17 -6.14 -11.54
CA LEU A 246 -12.79 -7.20 -10.73
C LEU A 246 -11.77 -8.24 -10.23
N TRP A 247 -10.70 -8.51 -10.98
CA TRP A 247 -9.58 -9.37 -10.53
C TRP A 247 -8.83 -8.73 -9.36
N LYS A 248 -8.50 -7.43 -9.43
CA LYS A 248 -7.82 -6.71 -8.33
C LYS A 248 -8.72 -6.56 -7.09
N ILE A 249 -10.02 -6.31 -7.28
CA ILE A 249 -11.00 -6.33 -6.19
C ILE A 249 -11.11 -7.74 -5.56
N TYR A 250 -11.12 -8.81 -6.36
CA TYR A 250 -11.09 -10.18 -5.84
C TYR A 250 -9.84 -10.41 -4.98
N GLY A 251 -8.67 -9.87 -5.35
CA GLY A 251 -7.44 -9.96 -4.57
C GLY A 251 -7.59 -9.47 -3.13
N VAL A 252 -8.04 -8.21 -2.94
CA VAL A 252 -8.08 -7.52 -1.63
C VAL A 252 -9.21 -7.96 -0.69
N ILE A 253 -10.20 -8.72 -1.16
CA ILE A 253 -11.33 -9.20 -0.32
C ILE A 253 -10.95 -10.48 0.45
N LYS A 254 -11.32 -10.56 1.74
CA LYS A 254 -11.11 -11.75 2.60
C LYS A 254 -11.78 -13.02 2.03
N PRO A 255 -11.32 -14.23 2.38
CA PRO A 255 -12.10 -15.46 2.17
C PRO A 255 -13.53 -15.31 2.73
N GLY A 256 -14.53 -15.55 1.89
CA GLY A 256 -15.95 -15.38 2.23
C GLY A 256 -16.46 -13.93 2.30
N GLY A 257 -15.60 -12.92 2.08
CA GLY A 257 -16.01 -11.52 1.94
C GLY A 257 -16.88 -11.28 0.71
N GLU A 258 -17.47 -10.08 0.60
CA GLU A 258 -18.55 -9.81 -0.37
C GLU A 258 -18.28 -8.56 -1.22
N ILE A 259 -18.90 -8.50 -2.40
CA ILE A 259 -18.98 -7.32 -3.25
C ILE A 259 -20.45 -6.93 -3.45
N PHE A 260 -20.76 -5.65 -3.24
CA PHE A 260 -22.06 -5.07 -3.50
C PHE A 260 -21.94 -3.95 -4.55
N ILE A 261 -22.81 -3.99 -5.56
CA ILE A 261 -22.84 -3.01 -6.65
C ILE A 261 -24.25 -2.47 -6.78
N ILE A 262 -24.38 -1.13 -6.79
CA ILE A 262 -25.65 -0.43 -6.97
C ILE A 262 -25.50 0.73 -7.96
N ALA A 263 -26.14 0.61 -9.13
CA ALA A 263 -26.07 1.60 -10.20
C ALA A 263 -27.47 1.86 -10.78
N HIS A 264 -27.61 2.87 -11.64
CA HIS A 264 -28.87 3.15 -12.34
C HIS A 264 -29.10 2.05 -13.39
N HIS A 265 -30.30 1.45 -13.42
CA HIS A 265 -30.57 0.32 -14.32
C HIS A 265 -30.75 0.82 -15.76
N GLN A 266 -29.73 0.63 -16.59
CA GLN A 266 -29.72 0.97 -18.00
C GLN A 266 -30.48 -0.11 -18.78
N LEU A 267 -31.45 0.29 -19.59
CA LEU A 267 -32.14 -0.59 -20.54
C LEU A 267 -31.50 -0.44 -21.94
N PRO A 268 -31.38 -1.52 -22.72
CA PRO A 268 -31.02 -1.42 -24.13
C PRO A 268 -32.14 -0.72 -24.92
N ARG A 269 -31.82 -0.21 -26.11
CA ARG A 269 -32.85 0.34 -27.02
C ARG A 269 -33.75 -0.78 -27.52
N THR A 270 -35.02 -0.77 -27.12
CA THR A 270 -36.06 -1.69 -27.61
C THR A 270 -37.09 -0.93 -28.45
N ASN A 271 -37.66 -1.59 -29.45
CA ASN A 271 -38.81 -1.09 -30.23
C ASN A 271 -40.16 -1.39 -29.54
N GLU A 272 -40.12 -1.98 -28.34
CA GLU A 272 -41.29 -2.34 -27.55
C GLU A 272 -41.98 -1.09 -27.00
N ALA A 273 -43.32 -1.13 -26.93
CA ALA A 273 -44.13 -0.02 -26.45
C ALA A 273 -45.15 -0.48 -25.41
N ALA A 274 -45.28 0.30 -24.34
CA ALA A 274 -46.29 0.13 -23.30
C ALA A 274 -47.49 1.05 -23.56
N ILE A 275 -48.63 0.72 -22.97
CA ILE A 275 -49.80 1.62 -22.93
C ILE A 275 -49.70 2.41 -21.63
N VAL A 276 -49.48 3.72 -21.73
CA VAL A 276 -49.24 4.62 -20.60
C VAL A 276 -50.41 5.59 -20.46
N ARG A 277 -51.06 5.57 -19.29
CA ARG A 277 -52.06 6.57 -18.88
C ARG A 277 -51.43 7.48 -17.84
N PHE A 278 -51.16 8.72 -18.22
CA PHE A 278 -50.77 9.78 -17.28
C PHE A 278 -51.96 10.12 -16.38
N ARG A 279 -51.71 10.49 -15.11
CA ARG A 279 -52.77 10.78 -14.12
C ARG A 279 -53.18 12.25 -14.05
N THR A 280 -52.37 13.15 -14.61
CA THR A 280 -52.66 14.58 -14.72
C THR A 280 -52.38 15.05 -16.15
N GLU A 281 -53.04 16.12 -16.57
CA GLU A 281 -52.80 16.74 -17.88
C GLU A 281 -51.37 17.30 -17.96
N HIS A 282 -50.88 17.95 -16.88
CA HIS A 282 -49.51 18.44 -16.71
C HIS A 282 -48.44 17.39 -17.01
N GLU A 283 -48.61 16.16 -16.49
CA GLU A 283 -47.65 15.07 -16.70
C GLU A 283 -47.63 14.61 -18.17
N ALA A 284 -48.80 14.55 -18.80
CA ALA A 284 -48.90 14.23 -20.24
C ALA A 284 -48.27 15.34 -21.10
N LYS A 285 -48.52 16.61 -20.79
CA LYS A 285 -47.88 17.78 -21.44
C LYS A 285 -46.36 17.74 -21.28
N SER A 286 -45.87 17.42 -20.08
CA SER A 286 -44.44 17.29 -19.77
C SER A 286 -43.75 16.15 -20.52
N PHE A 287 -44.43 15.01 -20.72
CA PHE A 287 -43.92 13.95 -21.59
C PHE A 287 -43.85 14.36 -23.07
N VAL A 288 -44.87 15.06 -23.58
CA VAL A 288 -44.86 15.59 -24.96
C VAL A 288 -43.72 16.59 -25.15
N LEU A 289 -43.55 17.53 -24.22
CA LEU A 289 -42.44 18.49 -24.18
C LEU A 289 -41.07 17.80 -24.19
N PHE A 290 -40.89 16.78 -23.35
CA PHE A 290 -39.67 15.95 -23.34
C PHE A 290 -39.37 15.36 -24.74
N SER A 291 -40.39 14.87 -25.46
CA SER A 291 -40.21 14.33 -26.82
C SER A 291 -39.97 15.37 -27.91
N HIS A 292 -40.23 16.66 -27.65
CA HIS A 292 -39.87 17.75 -28.56
C HIS A 292 -38.46 18.30 -28.25
N LEU A 293 -38.03 18.24 -26.99
CA LEU A 293 -36.65 18.56 -26.59
C LEU A 293 -35.66 17.48 -27.05
N PHE A 294 -35.90 16.22 -26.71
CA PHE A 294 -34.96 15.12 -26.90
C PHE A 294 -35.25 14.26 -28.13
N ARG A 295 -34.22 13.61 -28.68
CA ARG A 295 -34.34 12.63 -29.75
C ARG A 295 -34.80 11.26 -29.22
N THR A 296 -36.11 11.13 -29.05
CA THR A 296 -36.82 9.86 -28.77
C THR A 296 -36.72 8.87 -29.93
N GLN A 297 -37.09 7.60 -29.69
CA GLN A 297 -37.18 6.58 -30.73
C GLN A 297 -38.41 6.78 -31.63
N ASN A 298 -39.57 7.04 -31.03
CA ASN A 298 -40.81 7.34 -31.76
C ASN A 298 -41.14 8.84 -31.68
N THR A 299 -41.89 9.33 -32.68
CA THR A 299 -42.50 10.66 -32.66
C THR A 299 -43.87 10.58 -32.01
N TYR A 300 -44.06 11.22 -30.87
CA TYR A 300 -45.36 11.26 -30.18
C TYR A 300 -46.22 12.40 -30.68
N GLN A 301 -47.53 12.21 -30.57
CA GLN A 301 -48.56 13.24 -30.61
C GLN A 301 -49.34 13.11 -29.31
N GLY A 302 -49.44 14.19 -28.54
CA GLY A 302 -50.07 14.24 -27.23
C GLY A 302 -51.56 13.93 -27.29
N SER A 303 -52.02 13.11 -26.36
CA SER A 303 -53.44 12.87 -26.06
C SER A 303 -53.59 12.83 -24.53
N THR A 304 -54.79 13.16 -24.05
CA THR A 304 -55.18 13.00 -22.64
C THR A 304 -55.63 11.57 -22.31
N GLU A 305 -55.82 10.72 -23.32
CA GLU A 305 -56.07 9.29 -23.16
C GLU A 305 -54.78 8.45 -23.03
N ALA A 306 -54.89 7.13 -23.02
CA ALA A 306 -53.76 6.23 -22.85
C ALA A 306 -52.86 6.17 -24.10
N MET A 307 -51.66 6.73 -24.00
CA MET A 307 -50.68 6.83 -25.09
C MET A 307 -49.88 5.54 -25.27
N LYS A 308 -49.55 5.16 -26.51
CA LYS A 308 -48.63 4.05 -26.82
C LYS A 308 -47.18 4.56 -26.85
N VAL A 309 -46.46 4.39 -25.74
CA VAL A 309 -45.11 4.96 -25.53
C VAL A 309 -44.03 3.90 -25.62
N ASN A 310 -42.94 4.17 -26.34
CA ASN A 310 -41.76 3.28 -26.40
C ASN A 310 -41.14 3.15 -24.99
N ILE A 311 -40.82 1.92 -24.60
CA ILE A 311 -40.31 1.59 -23.26
C ILE A 311 -39.00 2.32 -22.95
N SER A 312 -38.10 2.47 -23.92
CA SER A 312 -36.84 3.21 -23.78
C SER A 312 -37.07 4.72 -23.63
N ASP A 313 -38.04 5.30 -24.33
CA ASP A 313 -38.35 6.74 -24.24
C ASP A 313 -38.98 7.08 -22.89
N LEU A 314 -39.96 6.28 -22.44
CA LEU A 314 -40.54 6.39 -21.11
C LEU A 314 -39.46 6.23 -20.03
N GLN A 315 -38.56 5.26 -20.18
CA GLN A 315 -37.45 5.05 -19.24
C GLN A 315 -36.50 6.26 -19.18
N HIS A 316 -36.26 6.96 -20.29
CA HIS A 316 -35.43 8.16 -20.31
C HIS A 316 -36.13 9.38 -19.69
N TYR A 317 -37.44 9.55 -19.91
CA TYR A 317 -38.24 10.59 -19.27
C TYR A 317 -38.29 10.41 -17.74
N VAL A 318 -38.67 9.22 -17.29
CA VAL A 318 -38.88 8.86 -15.88
C VAL A 318 -37.59 8.84 -15.06
N ARG A 319 -36.42 8.82 -15.72
CA ARG A 319 -35.10 8.98 -15.07
C ARG A 319 -34.81 10.41 -14.60
N GLY A 320 -35.51 11.41 -15.17
CA GLY A 320 -35.06 12.80 -15.13
C GLY A 320 -33.84 13.03 -16.05
N ARG A 321 -33.73 14.26 -16.53
CA ARG A 321 -32.50 14.85 -17.07
C ARG A 321 -32.54 16.34 -16.80
N TYR A 322 -31.45 16.88 -16.28
CA TYR A 322 -31.28 18.33 -16.29
C TYR A 322 -31.31 18.88 -17.73
N VAL A 323 -32.10 19.92 -17.92
CA VAL A 323 -32.15 20.77 -19.12
C VAL A 323 -32.11 22.20 -18.61
N GLU A 324 -31.22 23.02 -19.16
CA GLU A 324 -31.07 24.42 -18.74
C GLU A 324 -32.39 25.18 -18.94
N GLN A 325 -32.79 25.95 -17.93
CA GLN A 325 -34.09 26.63 -17.91
C GLN A 325 -34.24 27.65 -19.06
N GLU A 326 -33.13 28.15 -19.58
CA GLU A 326 -33.03 28.97 -20.80
C GLU A 326 -33.47 28.21 -22.07
N VAL A 327 -33.17 26.91 -22.16
CA VAL A 327 -33.58 26.05 -23.28
C VAL A 327 -35.07 25.72 -23.22
N ILE A 328 -35.61 25.49 -22.01
CA ILE A 328 -37.04 25.26 -21.79
C ILE A 328 -37.83 26.55 -22.08
N SER A 329 -37.47 27.66 -21.44
CA SER A 329 -38.14 28.96 -21.62
C SER A 329 -37.99 29.50 -23.05
N GLY A 330 -36.87 29.23 -23.74
CA GLY A 330 -36.68 29.53 -25.17
C GLY A 330 -37.52 28.66 -26.12
N LEU A 331 -38.02 27.50 -25.67
CA LEU A 331 -38.99 26.69 -26.41
C LEU A 331 -40.43 27.16 -26.16
N LEU A 332 -40.77 27.39 -24.89
CA LEU A 332 -42.09 27.80 -24.40
C LEU A 332 -42.34 29.32 -24.51
N LYS A 333 -41.37 30.09 -25.02
CA LYS A 333 -41.40 31.56 -25.13
C LYS A 333 -41.74 32.26 -23.81
N GLY A 334 -41.21 31.74 -22.70
CA GLY A 334 -41.42 32.27 -21.35
C GLY A 334 -42.79 31.99 -20.72
N ARG A 335 -43.66 31.21 -21.37
CA ARG A 335 -44.92 30.69 -20.78
C ARG A 335 -44.66 29.42 -19.97
N ASP A 336 -45.58 29.11 -19.06
CA ASP A 336 -45.58 27.80 -18.39
C ASP A 336 -46.14 26.69 -19.28
N VAL A 337 -45.78 25.43 -19.00
CA VAL A 337 -46.25 24.23 -19.71
C VAL A 337 -47.77 24.09 -19.66
N ASP A 338 -48.41 24.38 -18.52
CA ASP A 338 -49.87 24.20 -18.38
C ASP A 338 -50.68 25.24 -19.16
N GLN A 339 -50.08 26.39 -19.49
CA GLN A 339 -50.69 27.46 -20.28
C GLN A 339 -50.84 27.13 -21.77
N PHE A 340 -50.30 25.99 -22.23
CA PHE A 340 -50.50 25.49 -23.59
C PHE A 340 -51.59 24.41 -23.64
N THR A 341 -52.34 24.39 -24.73
CA THR A 341 -53.14 23.22 -25.14
C THR A 341 -52.24 22.10 -25.67
N MET A 342 -52.74 20.85 -25.69
CA MET A 342 -52.04 19.72 -26.30
C MET A 342 -51.75 19.93 -27.80
N GLU A 343 -52.64 20.64 -28.52
CA GLU A 343 -52.47 20.95 -29.94
C GLU A 343 -51.32 21.94 -30.17
N GLU A 344 -51.23 23.00 -29.35
CA GLU A 344 -50.10 23.94 -29.41
C GLU A 344 -48.78 23.25 -29.05
N LEU A 345 -48.73 22.39 -28.02
CA LEU A 345 -47.51 21.63 -27.68
C LEU A 345 -47.07 20.71 -28.82
N ASN A 346 -48.01 20.01 -29.46
CA ASN A 346 -47.76 19.18 -30.64
C ASN A 346 -47.20 19.99 -31.83
N SER A 347 -47.46 21.29 -31.89
CA SER A 347 -46.94 22.20 -32.93
C SER A 347 -45.51 22.70 -32.68
N LEU A 348 -44.95 22.53 -31.47
CA LEU A 348 -43.66 23.12 -31.10
C LEU A 348 -42.47 22.60 -31.93
N PRO A 349 -41.50 23.45 -32.30
CA PRO A 349 -40.34 23.04 -33.08
C PRO A 349 -39.45 22.07 -32.29
N ARG A 350 -39.12 20.93 -32.88
CA ARG A 350 -38.31 19.89 -32.22
C ARG A 350 -36.81 20.22 -32.24
N ARG A 351 -36.16 20.12 -31.08
CA ARG A 351 -34.72 20.39 -30.89
C ARG A 351 -33.84 19.14 -31.03
N TYR A 352 -34.40 17.95 -30.82
CA TYR A 352 -33.73 16.65 -30.99
C TYR A 352 -32.37 16.52 -30.26
N PHE A 353 -32.26 17.06 -29.04
CA PHE A 353 -31.08 16.86 -28.19
C PHE A 353 -30.78 15.37 -28.01
N PRO A 354 -29.51 14.91 -28.15
CA PRO A 354 -29.19 13.50 -28.10
C PRO A 354 -29.39 12.94 -26.68
N LEU A 355 -30.25 11.93 -26.56
CA LEU A 355 -30.31 11.10 -25.35
C LEU A 355 -28.96 10.36 -25.21
N SER A 356 -28.08 10.87 -24.34
CA SER A 356 -26.74 10.32 -24.09
C SER A 356 -26.86 8.83 -23.84
N THR A 357 -26.41 8.06 -24.82
CA THR A 357 -26.43 6.60 -24.80
C THR A 357 -25.10 6.15 -24.18
N PRO A 358 -25.09 5.16 -23.27
CA PRO A 358 -23.86 4.64 -22.67
C PRO A 358 -22.82 4.25 -23.74
N ALA A 359 -21.54 4.42 -23.44
CA ALA A 359 -20.46 4.13 -24.39
C ALA A 359 -20.44 2.67 -24.88
N VAL A 360 -21.02 1.75 -24.12
CA VAL A 360 -21.19 0.33 -24.46
C VAL A 360 -22.67 0.02 -24.70
N PRO A 361 -23.12 -0.24 -25.95
CA PRO A 361 -24.52 -0.56 -26.27
C PRO A 361 -24.86 -2.03 -25.96
N ALA A 362 -24.56 -2.48 -24.75
CA ALA A 362 -24.88 -3.83 -24.27
C ALA A 362 -26.03 -3.78 -23.25
N ASP A 363 -26.77 -4.87 -23.15
CA ASP A 363 -27.62 -5.09 -21.98
C ASP A 363 -26.72 -5.12 -20.72
N GLN A 364 -26.95 -4.15 -19.82
CA GLN A 364 -26.21 -4.00 -18.56
C GLN A 364 -26.33 -5.25 -17.69
N ALA A 365 -27.52 -5.85 -17.61
CA ALA A 365 -27.78 -6.98 -16.74
C ALA A 365 -27.11 -8.26 -17.25
N ILE A 366 -27.15 -8.53 -18.55
CA ILE A 366 -26.41 -9.62 -19.18
C ILE A 366 -24.90 -9.42 -18.98
N SER A 367 -24.41 -8.19 -19.18
CA SER A 367 -22.99 -7.86 -19.07
C SER A 367 -22.46 -8.02 -17.63
N TRP A 368 -23.15 -7.47 -16.63
CA TRP A 368 -22.81 -7.64 -15.22
C TRP A 368 -22.81 -9.12 -14.83
N ASN A 369 -23.87 -9.87 -15.16
CA ASN A 369 -23.95 -11.29 -14.81
C ASN A 369 -22.82 -12.10 -15.48
N LYS A 370 -22.46 -11.81 -16.73
CA LYS A 370 -21.33 -12.45 -17.45
C LYS A 370 -19.98 -12.20 -16.77
N LEU A 371 -19.70 -10.98 -16.34
CA LEU A 371 -18.39 -10.57 -15.81
C LEU A 371 -18.24 -10.96 -14.33
N LEU A 372 -19.25 -10.66 -13.50
CA LEU A 372 -19.17 -10.83 -12.05
C LEU A 372 -19.16 -12.31 -11.62
N THR A 373 -19.88 -13.21 -12.32
CA THR A 373 -19.95 -14.62 -11.91
C THR A 373 -18.67 -15.42 -12.13
N VAL A 374 -17.64 -14.83 -12.76
CA VAL A 374 -16.30 -15.42 -12.81
C VAL A 374 -15.70 -15.46 -11.40
N PHE A 375 -15.59 -14.29 -10.78
CA PHE A 375 -14.90 -14.08 -9.49
C PHE A 375 -15.82 -14.18 -8.26
N PHE A 376 -17.14 -13.99 -8.43
CA PHE A 376 -18.09 -13.89 -7.32
C PHE A 376 -19.28 -14.85 -7.47
N GLN A 377 -19.58 -15.58 -6.40
CA GLN A 377 -20.81 -16.37 -6.30
C GLN A 377 -21.98 -15.43 -6.01
N LYS A 378 -22.84 -15.21 -7.00
CA LYS A 378 -24.05 -14.38 -6.90
C LYS A 378 -24.94 -14.86 -5.74
N ILE A 379 -25.14 -14.00 -4.74
CA ILE A 379 -26.15 -14.16 -3.69
C ILE A 379 -27.50 -13.67 -4.22
N PHE A 380 -27.54 -12.45 -4.76
CA PHE A 380 -28.70 -11.96 -5.51
C PHE A 380 -28.29 -11.03 -6.64
N PHE A 381 -29.17 -10.92 -7.63
CA PHE A 381 -29.09 -9.92 -8.70
C PHE A 381 -30.52 -9.51 -9.08
N LYS A 382 -30.88 -8.26 -8.82
CA LYS A 382 -32.28 -7.79 -8.91
C LYS A 382 -32.34 -6.30 -9.27
N PRO A 383 -33.38 -5.85 -9.98
CA PRO A 383 -33.73 -4.43 -10.00
C PRO A 383 -34.16 -4.00 -8.58
N TYR A 384 -33.81 -2.77 -8.21
CA TYR A 384 -34.20 -2.12 -6.96
C TYR A 384 -34.93 -0.82 -7.31
N ILE A 385 -36.10 -0.61 -6.69
CA ILE A 385 -36.88 0.63 -6.79
C ILE A 385 -37.11 1.12 -5.37
N PHE A 386 -36.69 2.36 -5.09
CA PHE A 386 -36.84 2.97 -3.77
C PHE A 386 -38.31 3.32 -3.51
N LYS A 387 -38.81 3.11 -2.28
CA LYS A 387 -40.25 3.23 -1.97
C LYS A 387 -40.85 4.60 -2.35
N PRO A 388 -40.25 5.76 -1.99
CA PRO A 388 -40.76 7.07 -2.41
C PRO A 388 -40.86 7.22 -3.93
N VAL A 389 -39.84 6.81 -4.67
CA VAL A 389 -39.80 6.87 -6.14
C VAL A 389 -40.91 6.01 -6.76
N ARG A 390 -41.17 4.83 -6.19
CA ARG A 390 -42.28 3.99 -6.64
C ARG A 390 -43.63 4.71 -6.44
N GLN A 391 -43.83 5.34 -5.28
CA GLN A 391 -45.06 6.07 -4.97
C GLN A 391 -45.23 7.33 -5.84
N GLU A 392 -44.14 8.00 -6.18
CA GLU A 392 -44.09 9.13 -7.13
C GLU A 392 -44.47 8.68 -8.55
N TRP A 393 -43.92 7.56 -9.04
CA TRP A 393 -44.29 7.04 -10.36
C TRP A 393 -45.74 6.57 -10.39
N GLU A 394 -46.19 5.89 -9.33
CA GLU A 394 -47.58 5.44 -9.17
C GLU A 394 -48.58 6.60 -8.97
N SER A 395 -48.14 7.82 -8.61
CA SER A 395 -48.99 9.02 -8.58
C SER A 395 -48.98 9.79 -9.90
N ARG A 396 -47.91 9.69 -10.70
CA ARG A 396 -47.75 10.38 -11.99
C ARG A 396 -48.40 9.64 -13.16
N PHE A 397 -48.24 8.31 -13.27
CA PHE A 397 -48.76 7.53 -14.40
C PHE A 397 -49.04 6.05 -14.07
N GLU A 398 -49.71 5.37 -14.99
CA GLU A 398 -49.95 3.94 -14.99
C GLU A 398 -49.49 3.34 -16.33
N ALA A 399 -48.58 2.37 -16.31
CA ALA A 399 -48.02 1.75 -17.52
C ALA A 399 -48.42 0.27 -17.61
N LYS A 400 -49.33 -0.06 -18.53
CA LYS A 400 -49.77 -1.44 -18.78
C LYS A 400 -48.76 -2.15 -19.69
N GLY A 401 -48.19 -3.25 -19.18
CA GLY A 401 -47.20 -4.08 -19.88
C GLY A 401 -45.73 -3.79 -19.54
N PHE A 402 -45.43 -2.71 -18.82
CA PHE A 402 -44.05 -2.37 -18.43
C PHE A 402 -43.99 -1.68 -17.07
N ASN A 403 -43.06 -2.12 -16.22
CA ASN A 403 -42.72 -1.45 -14.96
C ASN A 403 -41.37 -0.74 -15.11
N PRO A 404 -41.29 0.59 -14.96
CA PRO A 404 -40.06 1.36 -15.08
C PRO A 404 -38.94 0.84 -14.17
N ARG A 405 -37.69 0.95 -14.64
CA ARG A 405 -36.50 0.51 -13.91
C ARG A 405 -35.82 1.71 -13.26
N TYR A 406 -35.36 1.52 -12.03
CA TYR A 406 -34.70 2.56 -11.24
C TYR A 406 -33.21 2.25 -11.07
N MET A 407 -32.87 1.34 -10.17
CA MET A 407 -31.51 0.87 -9.94
C MET A 407 -31.38 -0.64 -10.20
N LEU A 408 -30.16 -1.08 -10.46
CA LEU A 408 -29.76 -2.47 -10.58
C LEU A 408 -28.82 -2.79 -9.41
N THR A 409 -29.08 -3.90 -8.72
CA THR A 409 -28.33 -4.30 -7.52
C THR A 409 -27.79 -5.72 -7.65
N TYR A 410 -26.50 -5.88 -7.37
CA TYR A 410 -25.81 -7.17 -7.33
C TYR A 410 -25.12 -7.34 -5.98
N LEU A 411 -25.33 -8.49 -5.34
CA LEU A 411 -24.53 -8.94 -4.21
C LEU A 411 -23.88 -10.28 -4.57
N GLY A 412 -22.56 -10.37 -4.46
CA GLY A 412 -21.80 -11.59 -4.68
C GLY A 412 -20.80 -11.85 -3.55
N GLN A 413 -20.62 -13.12 -3.20
CA GLN A 413 -19.58 -13.55 -2.26
C GLN A 413 -18.30 -13.92 -3.02
N LYS A 414 -17.11 -13.62 -2.48
CA LYS A 414 -15.83 -14.02 -3.07
C LYS A 414 -15.84 -15.54 -3.29
N ARG A 415 -15.73 -15.95 -4.55
CA ARG A 415 -15.87 -17.36 -4.96
C ARG A 415 -14.67 -18.15 -4.48
N ALA A 416 -14.91 -19.28 -3.82
CA ALA A 416 -13.83 -20.20 -3.47
C ALA A 416 -13.23 -20.84 -4.73
N VAL A 417 -11.91 -20.80 -4.88
CA VAL A 417 -11.18 -21.64 -5.84
C VAL A 417 -11.31 -23.10 -5.46
N ARG A 418 -11.45 -23.98 -6.46
CA ARG A 418 -11.71 -25.43 -6.23
C ARG A 418 -10.59 -26.13 -5.46
N LYS A 419 -9.36 -25.64 -5.61
CA LYS A 419 -8.16 -26.09 -4.91
C LYS A 419 -7.18 -24.91 -4.87
N PRO A 420 -6.73 -24.45 -3.69
CA PRO A 420 -5.71 -23.40 -3.57
C PRO A 420 -4.41 -23.75 -4.28
N VAL A 421 -3.76 -22.76 -4.89
CA VAL A 421 -2.52 -22.95 -5.67
C VAL A 421 -1.39 -23.57 -4.83
N ARG A 422 -1.27 -23.15 -3.56
CA ARG A 422 -0.32 -23.72 -2.57
C ARG A 422 -0.43 -25.24 -2.40
N GLU A 423 -1.62 -25.81 -2.55
CA GLU A 423 -1.85 -27.25 -2.39
C GLU A 423 -1.46 -28.02 -3.66
N ILE A 424 -1.65 -27.42 -4.83
CA ILE A 424 -1.16 -27.97 -6.11
C ILE A 424 0.37 -27.91 -6.16
N LEU A 425 0.97 -26.79 -5.72
CA LEU A 425 2.43 -26.65 -5.61
C LEU A 425 3.03 -27.67 -4.64
N LYS A 426 2.38 -27.92 -3.50
CA LYS A 426 2.80 -28.97 -2.56
C LYS A 426 2.75 -30.36 -3.21
N GLU A 427 1.63 -30.73 -3.83
CA GLU A 427 1.50 -32.02 -4.53
C GLU A 427 2.50 -32.21 -5.69
N LEU A 428 2.93 -31.11 -6.32
CA LEU A 428 3.99 -31.17 -7.33
C LEU A 428 5.36 -31.42 -6.71
N SER A 429 5.69 -30.74 -5.61
CA SER A 429 6.91 -30.96 -4.83
C SER A 429 6.98 -32.42 -4.32
N ASP A 430 5.90 -32.89 -3.70
CA ASP A 430 5.74 -34.26 -3.18
C ASP A 430 5.78 -35.33 -4.31
N SER A 431 5.54 -34.94 -5.58
CA SER A 431 5.59 -35.86 -6.73
C SER A 431 6.96 -35.97 -7.41
N HIS A 432 7.92 -35.11 -7.10
CA HIS A 432 9.24 -35.04 -7.73
C HIS A 432 9.27 -34.88 -9.27
N LEU A 433 8.13 -34.61 -9.92
CA LEU A 433 8.05 -34.40 -11.38
C LEU A 433 8.58 -33.03 -11.81
N SER A 434 8.53 -32.02 -10.94
CA SER A 434 8.95 -30.65 -11.27
C SER A 434 10.43 -30.59 -11.63
N GLY A 435 10.73 -30.25 -12.89
CA GLY A 435 12.09 -30.12 -13.41
C GLY A 435 12.91 -29.03 -12.72
N CYS A 436 12.27 -27.95 -12.28
CA CYS A 436 12.89 -26.80 -11.62
C CYS A 436 12.12 -26.44 -10.34
N PRO A 437 12.80 -26.10 -9.22
CA PRO A 437 12.18 -25.41 -8.09
C PRO A 437 11.59 -24.06 -8.51
N VAL A 438 10.50 -23.64 -7.84
CA VAL A 438 9.76 -22.40 -8.15
C VAL A 438 10.65 -21.16 -8.04
N GLU A 439 11.55 -21.12 -7.05
CA GLU A 439 12.50 -20.03 -6.78
C GLU A 439 13.46 -19.73 -7.95
N PHE A 440 13.72 -20.72 -8.81
CA PHE A 440 14.73 -20.61 -9.88
C PHE A 440 14.15 -20.70 -11.30
N VAL A 441 12.84 -20.46 -11.43
CA VAL A 441 12.16 -20.31 -12.72
C VAL A 441 12.59 -18.98 -13.36
N ALA A 442 13.05 -19.03 -14.60
CA ALA A 442 13.34 -17.81 -15.37
C ALA A 442 12.03 -17.10 -15.76
N GLU A 443 11.99 -15.77 -15.66
CA GLU A 443 10.81 -14.93 -15.94
C GLU A 443 10.10 -15.24 -17.28
N TYR A 444 10.84 -15.67 -18.31
CA TYR A 444 10.24 -16.01 -19.59
C TYR A 444 9.46 -17.33 -19.56
N ARG A 445 9.83 -18.30 -18.69
CA ARG A 445 9.07 -19.56 -18.52
C ARG A 445 7.82 -19.34 -17.70
N ASP A 446 7.86 -18.47 -16.68
CA ASP A 446 6.64 -18.00 -16.00
C ASP A 446 5.89 -16.96 -16.85
N SER A 447 5.42 -17.38 -18.03
CA SER A 447 4.60 -16.54 -18.89
C SER A 447 3.55 -17.32 -19.67
N PHE A 448 2.38 -16.70 -19.86
CA PHE A 448 1.34 -17.20 -20.77
C PHE A 448 1.92 -17.47 -22.18
N ASP A 449 2.79 -16.58 -22.67
CA ASP A 449 3.46 -16.70 -23.97
C ASP A 449 4.32 -17.97 -24.09
N TYR A 450 4.94 -18.44 -22.99
CA TYR A 450 5.70 -19.69 -22.98
C TYR A 450 4.79 -20.92 -22.92
N ALA A 451 3.78 -20.93 -22.04
CA ALA A 451 2.85 -22.05 -21.96
C ALA A 451 2.08 -22.28 -23.27
N MET A 452 1.64 -21.20 -23.94
CA MET A 452 0.95 -21.30 -25.22
C MET A 452 1.88 -21.79 -26.35
N ARG A 453 3.16 -21.40 -26.36
CA ARG A 453 4.17 -21.97 -27.27
C ARG A 453 4.35 -23.48 -27.05
N THR A 454 4.53 -23.92 -25.81
CA THR A 454 4.70 -25.34 -25.46
C THR A 454 3.47 -26.16 -25.87
N LEU A 455 2.27 -25.69 -25.57
CA LEU A 455 1.02 -26.35 -25.99
C LEU A 455 0.86 -26.36 -27.52
N GLY A 456 1.35 -25.34 -28.22
CA GLY A 456 1.36 -25.26 -29.69
C GLY A 456 2.26 -26.30 -30.36
N VAL A 457 3.39 -26.67 -29.76
CA VAL A 457 4.22 -27.79 -30.26
C VAL A 457 3.45 -29.11 -30.17
N ILE A 458 2.79 -29.37 -29.04
CA ILE A 458 1.92 -30.55 -28.86
C ILE A 458 0.75 -30.55 -29.86
N GLU A 459 0.20 -29.39 -30.20
CA GLU A 459 -0.85 -29.29 -31.22
C GLU A 459 -0.34 -29.56 -32.64
N LYS A 460 0.90 -29.15 -32.99
CA LYS A 460 1.54 -29.49 -34.27
C LYS A 460 1.78 -31.00 -34.42
N LEU A 461 2.40 -31.61 -33.41
CA LEU A 461 2.64 -33.07 -33.36
C LEU A 461 1.33 -33.86 -33.53
N LYS A 462 0.28 -33.48 -32.79
CA LYS A 462 -1.06 -34.09 -32.89
C LYS A 462 -1.72 -33.94 -34.27
N LYS A 463 -1.28 -33.01 -35.11
CA LYS A 463 -1.78 -32.80 -36.49
C LYS A 463 -0.92 -33.47 -37.56
N GLY A 464 0.25 -34.03 -37.21
CA GLY A 464 1.24 -34.54 -38.18
C GLY A 464 2.05 -33.44 -38.87
N ASN A 465 1.89 -32.17 -38.48
CA ASN A 465 2.49 -31.01 -39.15
C ASN A 465 3.89 -30.69 -38.59
N VAL A 466 4.82 -31.65 -38.64
CA VAL A 466 6.18 -31.50 -38.06
C VAL A 466 7.24 -31.98 -39.04
N GLU A 467 7.78 -31.03 -39.80
CA GLU A 467 8.95 -31.21 -40.68
C GLU A 467 10.25 -31.16 -39.86
N GLY A 468 11.30 -31.84 -40.33
CA GLY A 468 12.66 -31.74 -39.76
C GLY A 468 12.97 -32.68 -38.58
N ILE A 469 12.00 -33.41 -38.03
CA ILE A 469 12.25 -34.47 -37.05
C ILE A 469 12.46 -35.81 -37.77
N PRO A 470 13.51 -36.60 -37.44
CA PRO A 470 13.67 -37.95 -37.98
C PRO A 470 12.48 -38.87 -37.63
N GLU A 471 11.99 -39.62 -38.62
CA GLU A 471 10.78 -40.45 -38.56
C GLU A 471 10.72 -41.35 -37.30
N LEU A 472 11.81 -42.08 -37.00
CA LEU A 472 11.97 -42.90 -35.79
C LEU A 472 11.73 -42.16 -34.46
N PHE A 473 12.04 -40.86 -34.40
CA PHE A 473 11.77 -40.03 -33.22
C PHE A 473 10.36 -39.43 -33.26
N SER A 474 9.83 -39.12 -34.46
CA SER A 474 8.46 -38.66 -34.65
C SER A 474 7.45 -39.70 -34.13
N ASP A 475 7.57 -40.95 -34.58
CA ASP A 475 6.70 -42.07 -34.16
C ASP A 475 6.70 -42.26 -32.64
N ARG A 476 7.89 -42.23 -32.03
CA ARG A 476 8.04 -42.37 -30.57
C ARG A 476 7.41 -41.20 -29.78
N LEU A 477 7.22 -40.03 -30.41
CA LEU A 477 6.56 -38.86 -29.82
C LEU A 477 5.05 -38.83 -30.09
N THR A 478 4.57 -39.34 -31.22
CA THR A 478 3.13 -39.42 -31.54
C THR A 478 2.45 -40.62 -30.87
N GLU A 479 3.17 -41.72 -30.62
CA GLU A 479 2.71 -42.92 -29.89
C GLU A 479 1.75 -42.66 -28.71
N PRO A 480 2.06 -41.81 -27.70
CA PRO A 480 1.17 -41.53 -26.56
C PRO A 480 0.00 -40.59 -26.90
N LEU A 481 0.10 -39.79 -27.97
CA LEU A 481 -0.98 -38.95 -28.47
C LEU A 481 -2.02 -39.78 -29.24
N GLU A 482 -1.59 -40.77 -30.00
CA GLU A 482 -2.47 -41.64 -30.81
C GLU A 482 -2.98 -42.85 -30.01
N ILE A 483 -2.07 -43.65 -29.45
CA ILE A 483 -2.38 -44.97 -28.90
C ILE A 483 -2.79 -44.82 -27.42
N LYS A 484 -4.09 -44.87 -27.14
CA LYS A 484 -4.65 -44.80 -25.77
C LYS A 484 -3.99 -45.76 -24.76
N LYS A 485 -3.50 -46.93 -25.18
CA LYS A 485 -2.78 -47.90 -24.32
C LYS A 485 -1.34 -47.47 -23.93
N ARG A 486 -0.75 -46.52 -24.66
CA ARG A 486 0.59 -45.95 -24.43
C ARG A 486 0.55 -44.56 -23.77
N ARG A 487 -0.65 -44.07 -23.44
CA ARG A 487 -0.90 -42.74 -22.85
C ARG A 487 -0.90 -42.79 -21.32
N PHE A 488 -0.14 -41.90 -20.68
CA PHE A 488 -0.27 -41.63 -19.24
C PHE A 488 -1.49 -40.71 -18.96
N PRO A 489 -2.26 -40.89 -17.86
CA PRO A 489 -3.51 -40.18 -17.64
C PRO A 489 -3.44 -38.64 -17.74
N SER A 490 -2.40 -38.00 -17.21
CA SER A 490 -2.25 -36.54 -17.24
C SER A 490 -2.19 -35.94 -18.64
N LEU A 491 -1.71 -36.68 -19.66
CA LEU A 491 -1.64 -36.19 -21.04
C LEU A 491 -3.03 -35.81 -21.59
N ASN A 492 -4.12 -36.32 -21.01
CA ASN A 492 -5.47 -35.91 -21.38
C ASN A 492 -5.79 -34.45 -20.96
N ASP A 493 -5.30 -33.97 -19.81
CA ASP A 493 -5.44 -32.57 -19.42
C ASP A 493 -4.55 -31.66 -20.29
N VAL A 494 -3.37 -32.11 -20.74
CA VAL A 494 -2.55 -31.37 -21.73
C VAL A 494 -3.21 -31.30 -23.11
N ILE A 495 -3.78 -32.40 -23.61
CA ILE A 495 -4.54 -32.42 -24.87
C ILE A 495 -5.79 -31.52 -24.78
N LYS A 496 -6.36 -31.35 -23.58
CA LYS A 496 -7.43 -30.41 -23.29
C LYS A 496 -6.92 -28.96 -23.26
N LEU A 497 -5.79 -28.69 -22.60
CA LEU A 497 -5.14 -27.37 -22.57
C LEU A 497 -4.78 -26.85 -23.97
N SER A 498 -4.23 -27.69 -24.86
CA SER A 498 -3.89 -27.25 -26.21
C SER A 498 -5.14 -26.83 -27.01
N SER A 499 -6.26 -27.54 -26.84
CA SER A 499 -7.56 -27.09 -27.39
C SER A 499 -8.11 -25.79 -26.78
N ARG A 500 -7.52 -25.29 -25.68
CA ARG A 500 -7.89 -24.05 -24.98
C ARG A 500 -6.87 -22.90 -25.16
N ILE A 501 -5.87 -22.99 -26.05
CA ILE A 501 -4.93 -21.89 -26.32
C ILE A 501 -5.67 -20.56 -26.63
N PRO A 502 -6.69 -20.51 -27.52
CA PRO A 502 -7.44 -19.28 -27.80
C PRO A 502 -8.32 -18.76 -26.65
N HIS A 503 -8.34 -19.47 -25.52
CA HIS A 503 -8.99 -19.05 -24.28
C HIS A 503 -7.96 -18.54 -23.25
N LEU A 504 -6.74 -19.08 -23.24
CA LEU A 504 -5.60 -18.53 -22.49
C LEU A 504 -5.23 -17.13 -22.98
N GLU A 505 -5.12 -16.92 -24.30
CA GLU A 505 -4.91 -15.61 -24.94
C GLU A 505 -5.93 -14.57 -24.43
N ARG A 506 -7.23 -14.93 -24.47
CA ARG A 506 -8.35 -14.08 -24.02
C ARG A 506 -8.38 -13.85 -22.51
N ILE A 507 -7.62 -14.62 -21.73
CA ILE A 507 -7.49 -14.42 -20.28
C ILE A 507 -6.31 -13.49 -20.01
N GLN A 508 -5.14 -13.71 -20.63
CA GLN A 508 -3.99 -12.81 -20.58
C GLN A 508 -4.40 -11.35 -20.87
N ASP A 509 -5.15 -11.16 -21.96
CA ASP A 509 -5.86 -9.94 -22.38
C ASP A 509 -6.72 -9.23 -21.29
N ARG A 510 -7.08 -9.93 -20.21
CA ARG A 510 -8.01 -9.49 -19.14
C ARG A 510 -7.38 -9.40 -17.76
N ILE A 511 -6.36 -10.21 -17.47
CA ILE A 511 -5.58 -10.11 -16.23
C ILE A 511 -4.42 -9.12 -16.34
N ASN A 512 -3.96 -8.79 -17.56
CA ASN A 512 -2.98 -7.75 -17.83
C ASN A 512 -3.32 -7.01 -19.16
N PRO A 513 -4.45 -6.27 -19.21
CA PRO A 513 -4.83 -5.51 -20.41
C PRO A 513 -3.77 -4.45 -20.75
N ASP A 514 -3.50 -4.25 -22.04
CA ASP A 514 -2.47 -3.32 -22.55
C ASP A 514 -1.05 -3.50 -21.95
N ARG A 515 -0.76 -4.62 -21.26
CA ARG A 515 0.52 -4.88 -20.57
C ARG A 515 0.84 -3.89 -19.42
N LEU A 516 -0.20 -3.39 -18.74
CA LEU A 516 -0.08 -2.50 -17.57
C LEU A 516 0.82 -3.03 -16.44
N GLU A 517 0.88 -4.35 -16.24
CA GLU A 517 1.68 -5.00 -15.19
C GLU A 517 3.02 -5.54 -15.71
N GLY A 518 3.48 -5.04 -16.86
CA GLY A 518 4.74 -5.42 -17.49
C GLY A 518 4.56 -6.22 -18.79
N THR A 519 5.67 -6.40 -19.51
CA THR A 519 5.67 -6.91 -20.89
C THR A 519 5.33 -8.40 -21.00
N ARG A 520 5.56 -9.17 -19.91
CA ARG A 520 5.12 -10.57 -19.73
C ARG A 520 3.97 -10.62 -18.73
N THR A 521 3.18 -11.69 -18.77
CA THR A 521 2.11 -11.94 -17.78
C THR A 521 2.41 -13.26 -17.08
N SER A 522 2.71 -13.20 -15.77
CA SER A 522 3.02 -14.37 -14.93
C SER A 522 1.85 -15.35 -14.88
N ILE A 523 2.16 -16.65 -14.98
CA ILE A 523 1.23 -17.75 -14.70
C ILE A 523 1.16 -17.99 -13.19
N LEU A 524 2.31 -18.04 -12.50
CA LEU A 524 2.39 -18.33 -11.06
C LEU A 524 1.54 -17.34 -10.24
N GLN A 525 1.62 -16.04 -10.53
CA GLN A 525 0.85 -14.99 -9.85
C GLN A 525 -0.65 -15.02 -10.20
N ASN A 526 -1.03 -15.59 -11.35
CA ASN A 526 -2.41 -15.54 -11.86
C ASN A 526 -3.11 -16.92 -11.95
N LEU A 527 -2.51 -17.99 -11.41
CA LEU A 527 -3.06 -19.34 -11.52
C LEU A 527 -4.43 -19.49 -10.81
N GLU A 528 -4.68 -18.73 -9.74
CA GLU A 528 -6.02 -18.67 -9.13
C GLU A 528 -7.08 -18.11 -10.08
N ALA A 529 -6.75 -17.11 -10.91
CA ALA A 529 -7.69 -16.59 -11.91
C ALA A 529 -8.09 -17.68 -12.92
N LEU A 530 -7.15 -18.54 -13.33
CA LEU A 530 -7.43 -19.68 -14.22
C LEU A 530 -8.41 -20.68 -13.58
N SER A 531 -8.33 -20.91 -12.27
CA SER A 531 -9.35 -21.71 -11.54
C SER A 531 -10.76 -21.10 -11.69
N LEU A 532 -10.87 -19.77 -11.57
CA LEU A 532 -12.13 -19.02 -11.65
C LEU A 532 -12.67 -18.95 -13.10
N PHE A 533 -11.78 -18.95 -14.09
CA PHE A 533 -12.09 -19.16 -15.52
C PHE A 533 -12.41 -20.62 -15.90
N GLY A 534 -12.49 -21.53 -14.92
CA GLY A 534 -12.95 -22.90 -15.14
C GLY A 534 -11.92 -23.83 -15.77
N PHE A 535 -10.64 -23.65 -15.43
CA PHE A 535 -9.63 -24.70 -15.61
C PHE A 535 -9.72 -25.70 -14.44
N SER A 536 -9.57 -26.99 -14.73
CA SER A 536 -9.56 -28.06 -13.73
C SER A 536 -8.29 -28.00 -12.87
N PRO A 537 -8.27 -28.64 -11.68
CA PRO A 537 -7.02 -28.83 -10.94
C PRO A 537 -5.95 -29.59 -11.73
N GLY A 538 -6.35 -30.48 -12.65
CA GLY A 538 -5.44 -31.12 -13.62
C GLY A 538 -4.85 -30.11 -14.60
N GLU A 539 -5.69 -29.37 -15.33
CA GLU A 539 -5.27 -28.30 -16.25
C GLU A 539 -4.35 -27.26 -15.56
N MET A 540 -4.58 -26.92 -14.29
CA MET A 540 -3.69 -26.04 -13.52
C MET A 540 -2.37 -26.71 -13.10
N ARG A 541 -2.39 -28.01 -12.74
CA ARG A 541 -1.20 -28.82 -12.45
C ARG A 541 -0.30 -28.93 -13.68
N GLU A 542 -0.87 -29.22 -14.85
CA GLU A 542 -0.11 -29.33 -16.10
C GLU A 542 0.45 -27.96 -16.53
N LEU A 543 -0.28 -26.84 -16.36
CA LEU A 543 0.26 -25.50 -16.61
C LEU A 543 1.44 -25.16 -15.69
N LEU A 544 1.38 -25.53 -14.40
CA LEU A 544 2.53 -25.42 -13.49
C LEU A 544 3.70 -26.30 -13.95
N LEU A 545 3.44 -27.53 -14.38
CA LEU A 545 4.48 -28.41 -14.92
C LEU A 545 5.06 -27.91 -16.24
N ILE A 546 4.36 -27.14 -17.08
CA ILE A 546 5.02 -26.46 -18.22
C ILE A 546 6.04 -25.42 -17.71
N VAL A 547 5.66 -24.59 -16.74
CA VAL A 547 6.51 -23.50 -16.21
C VAL A 547 7.75 -24.05 -15.48
N LEU A 548 7.56 -25.04 -14.59
CA LEU A 548 8.62 -25.69 -13.82
C LEU A 548 9.42 -26.71 -14.66
N GLY A 549 8.75 -27.33 -15.61
CA GLY A 549 9.19 -28.46 -16.42
C GLY A 549 8.62 -29.80 -15.94
N HIS A 550 8.18 -30.65 -16.88
CA HIS A 550 7.54 -31.96 -16.60
C HIS A 550 8.50 -33.05 -16.13
N SER A 551 9.82 -32.81 -16.22
CA SER A 551 10.85 -33.65 -15.62
C SER A 551 12.19 -32.90 -15.59
N LYS A 552 13.20 -33.47 -14.92
CA LYS A 552 14.59 -32.98 -15.01
C LYS A 552 15.29 -33.35 -16.33
N MET A 553 14.67 -34.14 -17.23
CA MET A 553 15.30 -34.58 -18.49
C MET A 553 15.83 -33.42 -19.34
N GLY A 554 15.04 -32.37 -19.56
CA GLY A 554 15.47 -31.24 -20.40
C GLY A 554 16.64 -30.45 -19.81
N ARG A 555 16.80 -30.45 -18.48
CA ARG A 555 17.95 -29.86 -17.79
C ARG A 555 19.20 -30.72 -18.00
N ILE A 556 19.07 -32.04 -17.96
CA ILE A 556 20.17 -32.99 -18.21
C ILE A 556 20.64 -32.95 -19.68
N VAL A 557 19.70 -32.90 -20.63
CA VAL A 557 20.03 -32.72 -22.06
C VAL A 557 20.70 -31.36 -22.30
N SER A 558 20.28 -30.30 -21.61
CA SER A 558 20.97 -29.00 -21.61
C SER A 558 22.32 -28.96 -20.85
N GLY A 559 22.79 -30.09 -20.28
CA GLY A 559 24.01 -30.12 -19.46
C GLY A 559 23.92 -29.45 -18.09
N LYS A 560 22.73 -29.02 -17.64
CA LYS A 560 22.52 -28.26 -16.39
C LYS A 560 22.49 -29.14 -15.14
N MET A 561 22.41 -30.46 -15.32
CA MET A 561 22.27 -31.48 -14.27
C MET A 561 22.80 -32.83 -14.76
N THR A 562 23.22 -33.71 -13.85
CA THR A 562 23.54 -35.11 -14.18
C THR A 562 22.32 -36.03 -14.15
N GLU A 563 22.48 -37.17 -14.82
CA GLU A 563 21.47 -38.22 -15.03
C GLU A 563 20.91 -38.76 -13.69
N LYS A 564 21.73 -38.77 -12.64
CA LYS A 564 21.34 -39.10 -11.25
C LYS A 564 20.11 -38.35 -10.75
N SER A 565 19.90 -37.12 -11.22
CA SER A 565 18.75 -36.31 -10.81
C SER A 565 17.38 -36.86 -11.25
N LEU A 566 17.35 -37.87 -12.14
CA LEU A 566 16.13 -38.63 -12.45
C LEU A 566 15.77 -39.69 -11.41
N GLN A 567 16.54 -39.88 -10.33
CA GLN A 567 16.25 -40.88 -9.29
C GLN A 567 14.82 -40.78 -8.75
N GLY A 568 14.33 -39.56 -8.50
CA GLY A 568 12.94 -39.30 -8.08
C GLY A 568 11.89 -39.71 -9.12
N LEU A 569 12.14 -39.43 -10.41
CA LEU A 569 11.25 -39.85 -11.51
C LEU A 569 11.22 -41.37 -11.65
N SER A 570 12.37 -42.05 -11.59
CA SER A 570 12.42 -43.52 -11.63
C SER A 570 11.78 -44.17 -10.40
N ALA A 571 11.93 -43.58 -9.21
CA ALA A 571 11.28 -44.05 -7.99
C ALA A 571 9.75 -43.91 -8.08
N LEU A 572 9.24 -42.76 -8.55
CA LEU A 572 7.81 -42.57 -8.81
C LEU A 572 7.31 -43.58 -9.86
N ALA A 573 8.02 -43.73 -10.99
CA ALA A 573 7.63 -44.66 -12.04
C ALA A 573 7.56 -46.12 -11.55
N ALA A 574 8.46 -46.52 -10.63
CA ALA A 574 8.48 -47.83 -10.00
C ALA A 574 7.34 -48.08 -8.99
N THR A 575 6.55 -47.05 -8.61
CA THR A 575 5.30 -47.24 -7.84
C THR A 575 4.13 -47.73 -8.71
N TYR A 576 4.24 -47.59 -10.04
CA TYR A 576 3.24 -48.04 -11.00
C TYR A 576 3.58 -49.43 -11.57
N SER A 577 2.63 -50.05 -12.29
CA SER A 577 2.94 -51.22 -13.11
C SER A 577 3.94 -50.85 -14.22
N PRO A 578 4.82 -51.77 -14.69
CA PRO A 578 5.88 -51.42 -15.64
C PRO A 578 5.39 -50.71 -16.92
N GLN A 579 4.23 -51.10 -17.45
CA GLN A 579 3.62 -50.42 -18.60
C GLN A 579 3.20 -48.97 -18.28
N GLN A 580 2.69 -48.69 -17.07
CA GLN A 580 2.33 -47.33 -16.68
C GLN A 580 3.55 -46.48 -16.31
N GLY A 581 4.60 -47.07 -15.73
CA GLY A 581 5.90 -46.40 -15.54
C GLY A 581 6.54 -45.99 -16.88
N LEU A 582 6.49 -46.86 -17.90
CA LEU A 582 6.93 -46.52 -19.26
C LEU A 582 6.03 -45.50 -19.94
N ASN A 583 4.71 -45.49 -19.67
CA ASN A 583 3.82 -44.45 -20.18
C ASN A 583 4.09 -43.09 -19.53
N LEU A 584 4.46 -43.06 -18.22
CA LEU A 584 4.91 -41.85 -17.54
C LEU A 584 6.18 -41.31 -18.19
N LEU A 585 7.17 -42.16 -18.50
CA LEU A 585 8.36 -41.74 -19.26
C LEU A 585 7.99 -41.14 -20.62
N ARG A 586 7.17 -41.81 -21.44
CA ARG A 586 6.71 -41.28 -22.74
C ARG A 586 6.13 -39.87 -22.62
N TYR A 587 5.28 -39.66 -21.61
CA TYR A 587 4.67 -38.36 -21.30
C TYR A 587 5.72 -37.33 -20.89
N CYS A 588 6.63 -37.64 -19.97
CA CYS A 588 7.71 -36.75 -19.57
C CYS A 588 8.63 -36.39 -20.74
N THR A 589 8.99 -37.35 -21.61
CA THR A 589 9.84 -37.12 -22.79
C THR A 589 9.15 -36.24 -23.84
N LEU A 590 7.87 -36.51 -24.17
CA LEU A 590 7.09 -35.70 -25.10
C LEU A 590 6.98 -34.24 -24.65
N LEU A 591 6.70 -34.00 -23.37
CA LEU A 591 6.51 -32.64 -22.85
C LEU A 591 7.86 -31.94 -22.62
N THR A 592 8.91 -32.67 -22.23
CA THR A 592 10.29 -32.16 -22.21
C THR A 592 10.72 -31.65 -23.59
N MET A 593 10.45 -32.41 -24.65
CA MET A 593 10.75 -32.00 -26.03
C MET A 593 10.06 -30.67 -26.36
N ALA A 594 8.73 -30.60 -26.15
CA ALA A 594 7.95 -29.40 -26.45
C ALA A 594 8.36 -28.17 -25.62
N GLU A 595 8.73 -28.36 -24.35
CA GLU A 595 9.27 -27.30 -23.48
C GLU A 595 10.60 -26.75 -23.99
N MET A 596 11.49 -27.62 -24.49
CA MET A 596 12.78 -27.25 -25.02
C MET A 596 12.63 -26.47 -26.34
N GLU A 597 11.78 -26.93 -27.26
CA GLU A 597 11.48 -26.16 -28.49
C GLU A 597 10.84 -24.81 -28.18
N ALA A 598 9.86 -24.75 -27.27
CA ALA A 598 9.25 -23.50 -26.84
C ALA A 598 10.24 -22.53 -26.18
N SER A 599 11.29 -23.06 -25.53
CA SER A 599 12.36 -22.28 -24.87
C SER A 599 13.41 -21.79 -25.87
N LYS A 600 13.74 -22.60 -26.87
CA LYS A 600 14.71 -22.33 -27.94
C LYS A 600 14.11 -21.46 -29.06
N GLY A 601 12.79 -21.45 -29.21
CA GLY A 601 12.07 -20.77 -30.29
C GLY A 601 12.22 -21.43 -31.66
N SER A 602 12.83 -22.62 -31.72
CA SER A 602 13.13 -23.39 -32.93
C SER A 602 13.17 -24.89 -32.61
N LEU A 603 13.11 -25.72 -33.65
CA LEU A 603 13.12 -27.18 -33.53
C LEU A 603 14.39 -27.71 -32.85
N LEU A 604 14.32 -28.88 -32.21
CA LEU A 604 15.50 -29.60 -31.75
C LEU A 604 16.25 -30.26 -32.92
N SER A 605 17.59 -30.32 -32.83
CA SER A 605 18.39 -31.07 -33.80
C SER A 605 18.31 -32.58 -33.56
N GLY A 606 18.73 -33.39 -34.54
CA GLY A 606 18.76 -34.85 -34.42
C GLY A 606 19.64 -35.34 -33.26
N GLU A 607 20.72 -34.62 -32.96
CA GLU A 607 21.62 -34.89 -31.84
C GLU A 607 20.96 -34.55 -30.49
N GLN A 608 20.23 -33.43 -30.41
CA GLN A 608 19.47 -33.06 -29.21
C GLN A 608 18.34 -34.07 -28.90
N LEU A 609 17.66 -34.58 -29.94
CA LEU A 609 16.68 -35.65 -29.80
C LEU A 609 17.33 -36.99 -29.44
N SER A 610 18.50 -37.31 -30.02
CA SER A 610 19.25 -38.54 -29.70
C SER A 610 19.67 -38.58 -28.23
N GLU A 611 20.21 -37.48 -27.67
CA GLU A 611 20.56 -37.40 -26.24
C GLU A 611 19.31 -37.52 -25.34
N LEU A 612 18.18 -36.90 -25.73
CA LEU A 612 16.91 -37.03 -24.99
C LEU A 612 16.37 -38.48 -25.01
N PHE A 613 16.47 -39.18 -26.13
CA PHE A 613 16.02 -40.58 -26.24
C PHE A 613 16.98 -41.57 -25.58
N GLN A 614 18.30 -41.34 -25.62
CA GLN A 614 19.27 -42.11 -24.82
C GLN A 614 18.99 -41.97 -23.31
N LEU A 615 18.58 -40.77 -22.85
CA LEU A 615 18.19 -40.53 -21.47
C LEU A 615 16.85 -41.22 -21.11
N HIS A 616 15.85 -41.19 -22.00
CA HIS A 616 14.62 -41.99 -21.84
C HIS A 616 14.92 -43.49 -21.73
N ASP A 617 15.75 -44.03 -22.63
CA ASP A 617 16.04 -45.47 -22.70
C ASP A 617 16.91 -45.92 -21.51
N SER A 618 17.77 -45.03 -20.99
CA SER A 618 18.46 -45.22 -19.70
C SER A 618 17.49 -45.25 -18.51
N ALA A 619 16.52 -44.32 -18.46
CA ALA A 619 15.50 -44.32 -17.42
C ALA A 619 14.60 -45.57 -17.47
N ALA A 620 14.25 -46.02 -18.67
CA ALA A 620 13.49 -47.25 -18.88
C ALA A 620 14.25 -48.48 -18.36
N ALA A 621 15.57 -48.55 -18.56
CA ALA A 621 16.41 -49.63 -18.03
C ALA A 621 16.38 -49.69 -16.49
N VAL A 622 16.48 -48.54 -15.80
CA VAL A 622 16.40 -48.45 -14.33
C VAL A 622 15.01 -48.86 -13.80
N ILE A 623 13.94 -48.51 -14.51
CA ILE A 623 12.56 -48.84 -14.09
C ILE A 623 12.24 -50.33 -14.32
N ILE A 624 12.78 -50.94 -15.37
CA ILE A 624 12.57 -52.35 -15.70
C ILE A 624 13.47 -53.27 -14.87
N ASN A 625 14.74 -52.90 -14.65
CA ASN A 625 15.72 -53.73 -13.94
C ASN A 625 16.19 -53.09 -12.63
N ARG A 626 15.78 -53.68 -11.51
CA ARG A 626 16.11 -53.23 -10.15
C ARG A 626 17.60 -53.33 -9.77
N ASP A 627 18.40 -54.09 -10.52
CA ASP A 627 19.85 -54.19 -10.30
C ASP A 627 20.64 -53.04 -10.95
N ILE A 628 19.97 -52.18 -11.73
CA ILE A 628 20.58 -51.02 -12.40
C ILE A 628 20.12 -49.74 -11.69
N ASP A 629 21.07 -49.03 -11.08
CA ASP A 629 20.82 -47.71 -10.48
C ASP A 629 21.57 -46.60 -11.24
N TRP A 630 21.22 -45.35 -10.94
CA TRP A 630 21.82 -44.19 -11.60
C TRP A 630 23.31 -43.99 -11.26
N ASN A 631 23.81 -44.53 -10.14
CA ASN A 631 25.25 -44.51 -9.85
C ASN A 631 26.00 -45.46 -10.80
N ARG A 632 25.58 -46.72 -10.88
CA ARG A 632 26.16 -47.72 -11.81
C ARG A 632 26.12 -47.26 -13.27
N LEU A 633 25.04 -46.59 -13.70
CA LEU A 633 24.97 -46.02 -15.05
C LEU A 633 25.94 -44.86 -15.26
N LEU A 634 26.02 -43.90 -14.34
CA LEU A 634 26.96 -42.78 -14.48
C LEU A 634 28.42 -43.26 -14.41
N ASP A 635 28.76 -44.15 -13.48
CA ASP A 635 30.12 -44.67 -13.33
C ASP A 635 30.55 -45.49 -14.57
N LYS A 636 29.60 -46.22 -15.19
CA LYS A 636 29.80 -46.89 -16.49
C LYS A 636 30.04 -45.88 -17.62
N GLU A 637 29.26 -44.80 -17.73
CA GLU A 637 29.49 -43.76 -18.74
C GLU A 637 30.82 -43.02 -18.51
N ILE A 638 31.16 -42.71 -17.26
CA ILE A 638 32.45 -42.12 -16.87
C ILE A 638 33.60 -43.04 -17.29
N THR A 639 33.47 -44.36 -17.11
CA THR A 639 34.48 -45.33 -17.56
C THR A 639 34.58 -45.38 -19.08
N LEU A 640 33.44 -45.44 -19.79
CA LEU A 640 33.41 -45.45 -21.26
C LEU A 640 33.98 -44.17 -21.89
N LEU A 641 33.79 -43.01 -21.25
CA LEU A 641 34.35 -41.73 -21.69
C LEU A 641 35.82 -41.53 -21.29
N GLY A 642 36.43 -42.46 -20.54
CA GLY A 642 37.83 -42.34 -20.10
C GLY A 642 38.06 -41.39 -18.90
N GLY A 643 37.05 -41.20 -18.05
CA GLY A 643 37.18 -40.53 -16.75
C GLY A 643 36.32 -39.27 -16.57
N THR A 644 36.22 -38.82 -15.31
CA THR A 644 35.32 -37.73 -14.88
C THR A 644 35.54 -36.42 -15.63
N ARG A 645 36.79 -36.09 -15.96
CA ARG A 645 37.19 -34.94 -16.80
C ARG A 645 36.46 -34.94 -18.15
N ASN A 646 36.34 -36.10 -18.80
CA ASN A 646 35.70 -36.22 -20.10
C ASN A 646 34.17 -36.20 -20.01
N LYS A 647 33.57 -36.73 -18.92
CA LYS A 647 32.14 -36.53 -18.63
C LYS A 647 31.81 -35.05 -18.39
N VAL A 648 32.68 -34.31 -17.69
CA VAL A 648 32.53 -32.85 -17.54
C VAL A 648 32.67 -32.13 -18.88
N ILE A 649 33.63 -32.49 -19.74
CA ILE A 649 33.74 -31.89 -21.09
C ILE A 649 32.47 -32.15 -21.91
N LYS A 650 31.93 -33.38 -21.92
CA LYS A 650 30.61 -33.69 -22.54
C LYS A 650 29.50 -32.78 -22.00
N GLN A 651 29.46 -32.59 -20.68
CA GLN A 651 28.47 -31.75 -20.02
C GLN A 651 28.59 -30.27 -20.40
N LEU A 652 29.81 -29.72 -20.42
CA LEU A 652 30.07 -28.34 -20.83
C LEU A 652 29.75 -28.10 -22.32
N LEU A 653 30.00 -29.08 -23.19
CA LEU A 653 29.60 -29.02 -24.61
C LEU A 653 28.07 -28.95 -24.79
N LYS A 654 27.29 -29.68 -23.98
CA LYS A 654 25.82 -29.53 -23.92
C LYS A 654 25.42 -28.11 -23.48
N MET A 655 26.09 -27.55 -22.46
CA MET A 655 25.77 -26.23 -21.91
C MET A 655 26.05 -25.06 -22.87
N ILE A 656 27.02 -25.21 -23.78
CA ILE A 656 27.29 -24.22 -24.86
C ILE A 656 26.55 -24.54 -26.17
N GLY A 657 25.67 -25.55 -26.19
CA GLY A 657 24.83 -25.86 -27.34
C GLY A 657 25.50 -26.63 -28.50
N HIS A 658 26.69 -27.22 -28.29
CA HIS A 658 27.47 -27.88 -29.35
C HIS A 658 27.26 -29.40 -29.33
N PHE A 659 26.02 -29.82 -29.59
CA PHE A 659 25.58 -31.22 -29.55
C PHE A 659 26.24 -32.09 -30.63
N GLU A 660 26.60 -31.48 -31.77
CA GLU A 660 27.23 -32.12 -32.92
C GLU A 660 28.65 -32.67 -32.66
N PHE A 661 29.26 -32.35 -31.51
CA PHE A 661 30.61 -32.80 -31.14
C PHE A 661 30.68 -33.71 -29.90
N LEU A 662 29.53 -34.11 -29.34
CA LEU A 662 29.41 -34.85 -28.07
C LEU A 662 29.99 -36.28 -28.05
N ASN A 663 30.53 -36.78 -29.17
CA ASN A 663 31.18 -38.11 -29.24
C ASN A 663 32.53 -38.10 -29.97
N ASN A 664 33.04 -36.95 -30.42
CA ASN A 664 34.25 -36.86 -31.27
C ASN A 664 35.22 -35.72 -30.89
N TRP A 665 34.91 -34.89 -29.87
CA TRP A 665 35.70 -33.69 -29.55
C TRP A 665 37.20 -33.93 -29.32
N ASN A 666 37.58 -35.12 -28.84
CA ASN A 666 38.99 -35.51 -28.64
C ASN A 666 39.73 -35.60 -29.98
N ASP A 667 39.12 -36.26 -30.97
CA ASP A 667 39.70 -36.48 -32.30
C ASP A 667 39.79 -35.18 -33.10
N LEU A 668 38.79 -34.29 -32.95
CA LEU A 668 38.77 -32.97 -33.58
C LEU A 668 40.03 -32.16 -33.28
N ARG A 669 40.70 -32.37 -32.14
CA ARG A 669 41.95 -31.67 -31.82
C ARG A 669 43.05 -32.02 -32.82
N ALA A 670 43.25 -33.32 -33.07
CA ALA A 670 44.35 -33.87 -33.85
C ALA A 670 44.26 -33.59 -35.37
N LYS A 671 43.08 -33.22 -35.85
CA LYS A 671 42.80 -32.98 -37.28
C LYS A 671 43.49 -31.72 -37.85
N GLY A 672 43.90 -31.77 -39.11
CA GLY A 672 44.42 -30.62 -39.86
C GLY A 672 43.37 -29.55 -40.16
N ALA A 673 43.78 -28.40 -40.70
CA ALA A 673 42.87 -27.29 -41.03
C ALA A 673 41.82 -27.71 -42.09
N MET A 674 42.28 -28.28 -43.20
CA MET A 674 41.41 -28.77 -44.28
C MET A 674 40.49 -29.91 -43.83
N GLU A 675 40.97 -30.80 -42.95
CA GLU A 675 40.12 -31.84 -42.35
C GLU A 675 39.01 -31.24 -41.47
N LYS A 676 39.30 -30.17 -40.73
CA LYS A 676 38.31 -29.47 -39.89
C LYS A 676 37.27 -28.73 -40.73
N GLU A 677 37.66 -28.22 -41.89
CA GLU A 677 36.75 -27.61 -42.88
C GLU A 677 35.85 -28.67 -43.56
N ALA A 678 36.40 -29.83 -43.92
CA ALA A 678 35.63 -30.96 -44.43
C ALA A 678 34.66 -31.55 -43.37
N ILE A 679 35.08 -31.69 -42.10
CA ILE A 679 34.21 -32.13 -40.99
C ILE A 679 33.09 -31.11 -40.70
N ALA A 680 33.33 -29.83 -40.97
CA ALA A 680 32.32 -28.78 -40.90
C ALA A 680 31.41 -28.71 -42.14
N ASP A 681 31.61 -29.57 -43.14
CA ASP A 681 30.92 -29.53 -44.45
C ASP A 681 31.03 -28.15 -45.12
N PHE A 682 32.20 -27.51 -44.96
CA PHE A 682 32.53 -26.15 -45.37
C PHE A 682 31.63 -25.02 -44.83
N ASP A 683 30.65 -25.30 -43.95
CA ASP A 683 29.84 -24.27 -43.29
C ASP A 683 30.68 -23.42 -42.31
N PRO A 684 30.77 -22.08 -42.51
CA PRO A 684 31.47 -21.18 -41.60
C PRO A 684 30.91 -21.20 -40.16
N LEU A 685 29.62 -21.45 -39.96
CA LEU A 685 28.99 -21.49 -38.64
C LEU A 685 29.39 -22.75 -37.87
N ARG A 686 29.24 -23.93 -38.48
CA ARG A 686 29.69 -25.22 -37.93
C ARG A 686 31.20 -25.25 -37.70
N LEU A 687 31.99 -24.66 -38.61
CA LEU A 687 33.43 -24.50 -38.43
C LEU A 687 33.77 -23.58 -37.25
N SER A 688 32.98 -22.53 -37.01
CA SER A 688 33.12 -21.65 -35.84
C SER A 688 32.81 -22.39 -34.53
N ARG A 689 31.72 -23.16 -34.49
CA ARG A 689 31.39 -24.02 -33.33
C ARG A 689 32.46 -25.07 -33.07
N LEU A 690 32.99 -25.72 -34.11
CA LEU A 690 34.10 -26.67 -34.02
C LEU A 690 35.34 -26.02 -33.39
N LYS A 691 35.69 -24.80 -33.85
CA LYS A 691 36.79 -24.01 -33.26
C LYS A 691 36.49 -23.66 -31.79
N ASN A 692 35.25 -23.35 -31.44
CA ASN A 692 34.84 -23.06 -30.06
C ASN A 692 34.90 -24.32 -29.15
N ALA A 693 34.50 -25.50 -29.63
CA ALA A 693 34.64 -26.76 -28.90
C ALA A 693 36.12 -27.11 -28.61
N ILE A 694 37.03 -26.89 -29.57
CA ILE A 694 38.47 -27.08 -29.37
C ILE A 694 39.05 -26.06 -28.37
N ARG A 695 38.56 -24.80 -28.38
CA ARG A 695 38.94 -23.79 -27.39
C ARG A 695 38.52 -24.21 -25.97
N LEU A 696 37.33 -24.77 -25.79
CA LEU A 696 36.85 -25.27 -24.49
C LEU A 696 37.82 -26.31 -23.89
N VAL A 697 38.15 -27.35 -24.66
CA VAL A 697 39.08 -28.42 -24.21
C VAL A 697 40.46 -27.85 -23.90
N SER A 698 40.95 -26.93 -24.73
CA SER A 698 42.24 -26.26 -24.54
C SER A 698 42.26 -25.37 -23.29
N ALA A 699 41.15 -24.70 -22.97
CA ALA A 699 41.00 -23.87 -21.78
C ALA A 699 40.92 -24.72 -20.51
N VAL A 700 40.19 -25.85 -20.54
CA VAL A 700 40.16 -26.82 -19.42
C VAL A 700 41.57 -27.31 -19.11
N GLU A 701 42.37 -27.68 -20.12
CA GLU A 701 43.77 -28.08 -19.93
C GLU A 701 44.65 -26.95 -19.39
N HIS A 702 44.41 -25.70 -19.80
CA HIS A 702 45.17 -24.56 -19.28
C HIS A 702 44.89 -24.34 -17.79
N PHE A 703 43.63 -24.35 -17.38
CA PHE A 703 43.22 -24.18 -15.98
C PHE A 703 43.70 -25.35 -15.10
N GLU A 704 43.56 -26.59 -15.58
CA GLU A 704 44.06 -27.79 -14.91
C GLU A 704 45.58 -27.69 -14.67
N ARG A 705 46.35 -27.36 -15.72
CA ARG A 705 47.80 -27.17 -15.62
C ARG A 705 48.22 -26.00 -14.74
N ARG A 706 47.42 -24.93 -14.65
CA ARG A 706 47.77 -23.69 -13.94
C ARG A 706 47.41 -23.71 -12.45
N PHE A 707 46.35 -24.43 -12.07
CA PHE A 707 45.76 -24.35 -10.73
C PHE A 707 45.56 -25.70 -10.00
N LEU A 708 45.65 -26.84 -10.69
CA LEU A 708 45.37 -28.17 -10.11
C LEU A 708 46.58 -29.11 -10.10
N ASN A 709 47.58 -28.87 -10.95
CA ASN A 709 48.78 -29.71 -11.10
C ASN A 709 49.58 -29.98 -9.81
N GLU A 710 49.51 -29.10 -8.80
CA GLU A 710 50.29 -29.25 -7.56
C GLU A 710 49.75 -30.33 -6.61
N ASN A 711 48.51 -30.81 -6.80
CA ASN A 711 47.94 -31.89 -5.99
C ASN A 711 46.96 -32.75 -6.81
N PRO A 712 47.28 -34.03 -7.07
CA PRO A 712 46.48 -34.90 -7.95
C PRO A 712 45.07 -35.23 -7.42
N LEU A 713 44.77 -34.92 -6.16
CA LEU A 713 43.42 -35.10 -5.59
C LEU A 713 42.47 -33.93 -5.92
N LEU A 714 42.99 -32.74 -6.27
CA LEU A 714 42.17 -31.56 -6.50
C LEU A 714 41.38 -31.63 -7.81
N ALA A 715 41.97 -32.13 -8.90
CA ALA A 715 41.28 -32.20 -10.19
C ALA A 715 40.07 -33.16 -10.18
N PRO A 716 40.16 -34.41 -9.67
CA PRO A 716 39.00 -35.28 -9.52
C PRO A 716 37.92 -34.69 -8.61
N ALA A 717 38.30 -33.99 -7.54
CA ALA A 717 37.35 -33.34 -6.63
C ALA A 717 36.61 -32.17 -7.30
N PHE A 718 37.32 -31.30 -8.04
CA PHE A 718 36.73 -30.20 -8.79
C PHE A 718 35.77 -30.69 -9.88
N TYR A 719 36.18 -31.69 -10.68
CA TYR A 719 35.33 -32.25 -11.73
C TYR A 719 34.10 -32.98 -11.15
N ARG A 720 34.22 -33.67 -10.01
CA ARG A 720 33.05 -34.23 -9.30
C ARG A 720 32.11 -33.12 -8.82
N LYS A 721 32.64 -32.05 -8.21
CA LYS A 721 31.81 -30.90 -7.76
C LYS A 721 31.00 -30.27 -8.90
N ILE A 722 31.52 -30.20 -10.13
CA ILE A 722 30.73 -29.74 -11.30
C ILE A 722 29.54 -30.67 -11.60
N LEU A 723 29.74 -31.99 -11.50
CA LEU A 723 28.70 -32.99 -11.80
C LEU A 723 27.61 -33.09 -10.72
N ASP A 724 27.93 -32.67 -9.51
CA ASP A 724 27.03 -32.65 -8.35
C ASP A 724 26.26 -31.30 -8.20
N ILE A 725 26.51 -30.30 -9.07
CA ILE A 725 25.83 -28.99 -9.04
C ILE A 725 24.67 -28.90 -10.08
N GLU A 726 23.57 -28.29 -9.66
CA GLU A 726 22.42 -27.89 -10.48
C GLU A 726 22.56 -26.43 -10.96
N PHE A 727 22.51 -26.21 -12.29
CA PHE A 727 22.72 -24.90 -12.92
C PHE A 727 21.44 -24.24 -13.48
N HIS A 728 21.22 -22.97 -13.20
CA HIS A 728 20.10 -22.15 -13.74
C HIS A 728 20.62 -20.94 -14.53
N GLY A 729 19.80 -20.38 -15.43
CA GLY A 729 20.15 -19.21 -16.27
C GLY A 729 21.10 -19.46 -17.45
N THR A 730 21.74 -20.63 -17.53
CA THR A 730 22.87 -20.86 -18.44
C THR A 730 22.55 -20.90 -19.95
N GLY A 731 21.33 -21.26 -20.36
CA GLY A 731 21.01 -21.52 -21.79
C GLY A 731 21.19 -20.30 -22.69
N HIS A 732 20.47 -19.20 -22.42
CA HIS A 732 20.60 -17.97 -23.20
C HIS A 732 21.95 -17.24 -23.02
N LEU A 733 22.80 -17.70 -22.09
CA LEU A 733 24.11 -17.15 -21.81
C LEU A 733 25.21 -17.95 -22.53
N PHE A 734 25.43 -19.19 -22.12
CA PHE A 734 26.57 -20.00 -22.55
C PHE A 734 26.47 -20.50 -23.99
N GLU A 735 25.27 -20.63 -24.57
CA GLU A 735 25.08 -20.91 -26.01
C GLU A 735 25.53 -19.74 -26.91
N GLN A 736 25.72 -18.53 -26.34
CA GLN A 736 26.07 -17.31 -27.06
C GLN A 736 27.46 -16.73 -26.69
N MET A 737 28.20 -17.36 -25.77
CA MET A 737 29.51 -16.88 -25.30
C MET A 737 30.69 -17.67 -25.89
N GLU A 738 31.87 -17.04 -25.96
CA GLU A 738 33.13 -17.75 -26.15
C GLU A 738 33.41 -18.74 -25.01
N SER A 739 33.75 -19.99 -25.33
CA SER A 739 33.83 -21.11 -24.38
C SER A 739 34.87 -20.94 -23.26
N ASN A 740 35.94 -20.18 -23.49
CA ASN A 740 36.91 -19.83 -22.46
C ASN A 740 36.33 -18.88 -21.40
N LEU A 741 35.39 -18.01 -21.78
CA LEU A 741 34.70 -17.10 -20.85
C LEU A 741 33.66 -17.86 -20.01
N VAL A 742 32.96 -18.82 -20.63
CA VAL A 742 32.10 -19.78 -19.93
C VAL A 742 32.88 -20.54 -18.85
N LEU A 743 34.10 -21.01 -19.18
CA LEU A 743 34.97 -21.68 -18.20
C LEU A 743 35.40 -20.73 -17.07
N VAL A 744 35.72 -19.46 -17.34
CA VAL A 744 36.07 -18.48 -16.28
C VAL A 744 34.92 -18.29 -15.29
N LEU A 745 33.69 -18.08 -15.78
CA LEU A 745 32.52 -17.89 -14.90
C LEU A 745 32.22 -19.15 -14.08
N LEU A 746 32.29 -20.33 -14.69
CA LEU A 746 32.08 -21.59 -13.99
C LEU A 746 33.21 -21.89 -12.98
N TRP A 747 34.47 -21.59 -13.32
CA TRP A 747 35.61 -21.77 -12.42
C TRP A 747 35.45 -20.96 -11.13
N ILE A 748 35.01 -19.70 -11.24
CA ILE A 748 34.72 -18.88 -10.06
C ILE A 748 33.53 -19.47 -9.30
N ALA A 749 32.38 -19.62 -9.97
CA ALA A 749 31.12 -19.97 -9.32
C ALA A 749 31.18 -21.34 -8.60
N VAL A 750 31.81 -22.34 -9.22
CA VAL A 750 31.96 -23.68 -8.66
C VAL A 750 32.94 -23.72 -7.48
N ASN A 751 33.95 -22.85 -7.41
CA ASN A 751 34.82 -22.79 -6.24
C ASN A 751 34.16 -22.02 -5.07
N VAL A 752 33.45 -20.94 -5.36
CA VAL A 752 32.84 -20.05 -4.34
C VAL A 752 31.54 -20.63 -3.73
N SER A 753 30.86 -21.56 -4.40
CA SER A 753 29.65 -22.21 -3.87
C SER A 753 29.93 -23.11 -2.65
N ASN A 754 28.98 -23.12 -1.69
CA ASN A 754 28.86 -24.19 -0.67
C ASN A 754 27.67 -25.11 -0.97
N GLY A 755 26.55 -24.57 -1.46
CA GLY A 755 25.37 -25.34 -1.85
C GLY A 755 25.48 -25.99 -3.23
N GLU A 756 24.54 -26.88 -3.51
CA GLU A 756 24.43 -27.66 -4.76
C GLU A 756 23.84 -26.87 -5.93
N VAL A 757 23.50 -25.58 -5.77
CA VAL A 757 22.79 -24.78 -6.79
C VAL A 757 23.55 -23.51 -7.16
N ILE A 758 23.68 -23.26 -8.47
CA ILE A 758 24.24 -22.00 -9.02
C ILE A 758 23.22 -21.39 -10.01
N ASN A 759 22.86 -20.12 -9.78
CA ASN A 759 21.78 -19.42 -10.47
C ASN A 759 22.27 -18.18 -11.23
N PHE A 760 22.35 -18.29 -12.55
CA PHE A 760 22.66 -17.18 -13.47
C PHE A 760 21.42 -16.43 -13.99
N ASN A 761 20.18 -16.78 -13.58
CA ASN A 761 18.98 -16.04 -14.01
C ASN A 761 19.05 -14.53 -13.67
N PRO A 762 19.59 -14.09 -12.51
CA PRO A 762 19.67 -12.67 -12.15
C PRO A 762 20.61 -11.81 -13.01
N LEU A 763 21.31 -12.37 -14.01
CA LEU A 763 21.99 -11.60 -15.04
C LEU A 763 21.02 -10.95 -16.05
N PHE A 764 19.80 -11.49 -16.15
CA PHE A 764 18.78 -11.14 -17.15
C PHE A 764 17.45 -10.65 -16.57
N SER A 765 17.37 -10.44 -15.25
CA SER A 765 16.15 -9.93 -14.60
C SER A 765 15.75 -8.57 -15.15
N GLU A 766 14.45 -8.32 -15.24
CA GLU A 766 13.84 -7.06 -15.73
C GLU A 766 14.14 -6.70 -17.21
N LEU A 767 14.84 -7.54 -17.98
CA LEU A 767 15.18 -7.27 -19.38
C LEU A 767 14.08 -7.69 -20.38
N ASN A 768 13.87 -6.87 -21.41
CA ASN A 768 13.03 -7.25 -22.54
C ASN A 768 13.73 -8.31 -23.40
N PRO A 769 12.98 -9.15 -24.16
CA PRO A 769 13.57 -10.18 -25.03
C PRO A 769 14.58 -9.67 -26.06
N SER A 770 14.46 -8.41 -26.49
CA SER A 770 15.40 -7.71 -27.38
C SER A 770 16.78 -7.49 -26.75
N ASP A 771 16.81 -7.23 -25.45
CA ASP A 771 17.94 -6.61 -24.76
C ASP A 771 18.94 -7.69 -24.27
N ILE A 772 18.51 -8.95 -24.25
CA ILE A 772 19.28 -10.13 -23.82
C ILE A 772 20.59 -10.24 -24.61
N ILE A 773 20.56 -10.05 -25.93
CA ILE A 773 21.75 -10.18 -26.80
C ILE A 773 22.78 -9.07 -26.50
N GLU A 774 22.33 -7.88 -26.14
CA GLU A 774 23.23 -6.80 -25.71
C GLU A 774 23.83 -7.12 -24.32
N ARG A 775 23.01 -7.55 -23.36
CA ARG A 775 23.47 -8.01 -22.04
C ARG A 775 24.48 -9.16 -22.11
N VAL A 776 24.32 -10.14 -23.00
CA VAL A 776 25.33 -11.21 -23.18
C VAL A 776 26.68 -10.61 -23.62
N ARG A 777 26.68 -9.61 -24.51
CA ARG A 777 27.92 -8.92 -24.94
C ARG A 777 28.54 -8.06 -23.82
N GLU A 778 27.72 -7.42 -22.99
CA GLU A 778 28.19 -6.75 -21.76
C GLU A 778 28.91 -7.75 -20.85
N ILE A 779 28.27 -8.90 -20.57
CA ILE A 779 28.79 -9.98 -19.72
C ILE A 779 30.07 -10.59 -20.28
N GLU A 780 30.14 -10.85 -21.59
CA GLU A 780 31.40 -11.33 -22.21
C GLU A 780 32.53 -10.31 -22.04
N ASN A 781 32.29 -9.04 -22.35
CA ASN A 781 33.31 -8.00 -22.32
C ASN A 781 33.83 -7.75 -20.90
N GLU A 782 32.99 -7.88 -19.89
CA GLU A 782 33.46 -7.83 -18.51
C GLU A 782 34.14 -9.13 -18.06
N THR A 783 33.69 -10.31 -18.51
CA THR A 783 34.39 -11.59 -18.26
C THR A 783 35.78 -11.61 -18.88
N ARG A 784 35.96 -11.03 -20.08
CA ARG A 784 37.26 -10.78 -20.73
C ARG A 784 38.19 -9.89 -19.89
N GLY A 785 37.63 -9.09 -18.97
CA GLY A 785 38.36 -8.21 -18.05
C GLY A 785 38.82 -8.87 -16.74
N ILE A 786 38.43 -10.13 -16.47
CA ILE A 786 38.84 -10.86 -15.28
C ILE A 786 40.29 -11.36 -15.45
N SER A 787 41.20 -10.90 -14.58
CA SER A 787 42.59 -11.38 -14.58
C SER A 787 42.65 -12.84 -14.10
N ILE A 788 43.17 -13.72 -14.96
CA ILE A 788 43.36 -15.15 -14.66
C ILE A 788 44.25 -15.38 -13.44
N GLU A 789 45.18 -14.47 -13.14
CA GLU A 789 46.05 -14.55 -11.96
C GLU A 789 45.27 -14.50 -10.64
N HIS A 790 44.09 -13.87 -10.63
CA HIS A 790 43.22 -13.76 -9.47
C HIS A 790 42.31 -14.99 -9.27
N LEU A 791 42.39 -16.00 -10.16
CA LEU A 791 41.56 -17.22 -10.14
C LEU A 791 42.18 -18.39 -9.39
N GLY A 792 43.29 -18.17 -8.68
CA GLY A 792 43.92 -19.17 -7.82
C GLY A 792 43.04 -19.56 -6.61
N ILE A 793 43.07 -20.84 -6.24
CA ILE A 793 42.24 -21.42 -5.17
C ILE A 793 42.29 -20.61 -3.84
N PRO A 794 43.44 -20.10 -3.36
CA PRO A 794 43.48 -19.30 -2.12
C PRO A 794 42.62 -18.02 -2.18
N LEU A 795 42.60 -17.33 -3.33
CA LEU A 795 41.81 -16.10 -3.52
C LEU A 795 40.33 -16.41 -3.71
N LEU A 796 39.99 -17.53 -4.36
CA LEU A 796 38.60 -17.99 -4.46
C LEU A 796 38.05 -18.46 -3.10
N ASN A 797 38.88 -19.05 -2.24
CA ASN A 797 38.52 -19.32 -0.85
C ASN A 797 38.33 -18.03 -0.04
N GLN A 798 39.18 -17.01 -0.22
CA GLN A 798 38.98 -15.70 0.43
C GLN A 798 37.65 -15.04 0.00
N LEU A 799 37.35 -15.04 -1.30
CA LEU A 799 36.08 -14.54 -1.85
C LEU A 799 34.88 -15.32 -1.33
N LYS A 800 35.03 -16.63 -1.15
CA LYS A 800 34.05 -17.52 -0.53
C LYS A 800 33.80 -17.17 0.93
N ASP A 801 34.84 -17.07 1.75
CA ASP A 801 34.67 -16.78 3.18
C ASP A 801 34.03 -15.40 3.40
N GLN A 802 34.34 -14.41 2.56
CA GLN A 802 33.65 -13.12 2.53
C GLN A 802 32.17 -13.26 2.17
N LEU A 803 31.85 -13.98 1.08
CA LEU A 803 30.48 -14.18 0.61
C LEU A 803 29.62 -14.91 1.66
N HIS A 804 30.13 -15.98 2.29
CA HIS A 804 29.40 -16.78 3.27
C HIS A 804 29.30 -16.11 4.66
N SER A 805 30.14 -15.11 4.96
CA SER A 805 30.02 -14.30 6.19
C SER A 805 29.11 -13.07 6.06
N HIS A 806 28.92 -12.52 4.85
CA HIS A 806 28.16 -11.28 4.63
C HIS A 806 26.95 -11.42 3.67
N GLY A 807 26.76 -12.60 3.07
CA GLY A 807 25.65 -12.90 2.14
C GLY A 807 25.80 -12.31 0.73
N LYS A 808 26.76 -11.40 0.51
CA LYS A 808 27.07 -10.75 -0.78
C LYS A 808 28.58 -10.52 -0.93
N SER A 809 29.10 -10.57 -2.15
CA SER A 809 30.44 -10.06 -2.52
C SER A 809 30.52 -9.76 -4.04
N PHE A 810 31.62 -9.20 -4.52
CA PHE A 810 31.84 -8.87 -5.94
C PHE A 810 33.12 -9.48 -6.50
N ILE A 811 33.13 -9.84 -7.78
CA ILE A 811 34.34 -10.30 -8.47
C ILE A 811 35.23 -9.08 -8.80
N ALA A 812 36.49 -9.12 -8.36
CA ALA A 812 37.42 -7.98 -8.44
C ALA A 812 37.58 -7.44 -9.88
N GLY A 813 37.55 -6.10 -10.02
CA GLY A 813 37.60 -5.42 -11.31
C GLY A 813 36.29 -5.39 -12.12
N THR A 814 35.23 -6.06 -11.66
CA THR A 814 33.94 -6.21 -12.38
C THR A 814 32.75 -5.68 -11.59
N GLY A 815 31.60 -5.59 -12.26
CA GLY A 815 30.26 -5.42 -11.71
C GLY A 815 29.54 -6.75 -11.43
N PHE A 816 30.17 -7.91 -11.61
CA PHE A 816 29.57 -9.19 -11.21
C PHE A 816 29.43 -9.27 -9.70
N LYS A 817 28.19 -9.44 -9.27
CA LYS A 817 27.77 -9.56 -7.88
C LYS A 817 27.41 -11.01 -7.60
N LEU A 818 27.96 -11.54 -6.51
CA LEU A 818 27.65 -12.85 -5.96
C LEU A 818 26.76 -12.63 -4.73
N SER A 819 25.67 -13.40 -4.61
CA SER A 819 24.82 -13.43 -3.43
C SER A 819 24.42 -14.85 -3.04
N ILE A 820 24.05 -15.05 -1.78
CA ILE A 820 23.53 -16.34 -1.28
C ILE A 820 22.02 -16.21 -1.06
N GLY A 821 21.23 -17.06 -1.71
CA GLY A 821 19.80 -17.17 -1.46
C GLY A 821 19.54 -17.63 -0.02
N GLY A 822 18.87 -16.81 0.79
CA GLY A 822 18.84 -16.99 2.26
C GLY A 822 18.31 -18.34 2.75
N VAL A 823 17.25 -18.87 2.12
CA VAL A 823 16.64 -20.17 2.47
C VAL A 823 17.32 -21.33 1.74
N SER A 824 17.57 -21.18 0.44
CA SER A 824 18.04 -22.26 -0.44
C SER A 824 19.57 -22.41 -0.52
N GLN A 825 20.33 -21.48 0.05
CA GLN A 825 21.81 -21.43 0.04
C GLN A 825 22.43 -21.48 -1.37
N ALA A 826 21.64 -21.18 -2.40
CA ALA A 826 22.06 -21.13 -3.78
C ALA A 826 22.99 -19.94 -4.03
N LEU A 827 24.02 -20.14 -4.86
CA LEU A 827 24.87 -19.07 -5.34
C LEU A 827 24.18 -18.34 -6.49
N GLU A 828 23.72 -17.13 -6.22
CA GLU A 828 23.14 -16.24 -7.23
C GLU A 828 24.20 -15.32 -7.82
N ILE A 829 24.08 -15.06 -9.12
CA ILE A 829 25.03 -14.24 -9.88
C ILE A 829 24.22 -13.20 -10.66
N SER A 830 24.47 -11.92 -10.36
CA SER A 830 23.90 -10.77 -11.06
C SER A 830 25.00 -9.81 -11.55
N HIS A 831 24.62 -8.78 -12.32
CA HIS A 831 25.55 -7.84 -12.93
C HIS A 831 25.08 -6.39 -12.75
N SER A 832 25.95 -5.59 -12.14
CA SER A 832 25.75 -4.17 -11.81
C SER A 832 26.71 -3.30 -12.63
N ASP A 833 26.22 -2.45 -13.54
CA ASP A 833 27.09 -1.51 -14.26
C ASP A 833 27.50 -0.34 -13.34
N ILE A 834 28.54 -0.58 -12.53
CA ILE A 834 29.10 0.37 -11.58
C ILE A 834 29.49 1.70 -12.25
N ALA A 835 29.90 1.70 -13.53
CA ALA A 835 30.27 2.93 -14.24
C ALA A 835 29.04 3.78 -14.58
N LYS A 836 27.95 3.15 -15.04
CA LYS A 836 26.67 3.79 -15.33
C LYS A 836 25.93 4.19 -14.04
N SER A 837 25.89 3.35 -13.02
CA SER A 837 25.29 3.69 -11.72
C SER A 837 26.01 4.88 -11.06
N ILE A 838 27.36 4.94 -11.10
CA ILE A 838 28.10 6.15 -10.68
C ILE A 838 27.70 7.39 -11.49
N LYS A 839 27.53 7.28 -12.82
CA LYS A 839 27.13 8.42 -13.67
C LYS A 839 25.70 8.88 -13.36
N ILE A 840 24.75 7.96 -13.26
CA ILE A 840 23.33 8.26 -13.01
C ILE A 840 23.18 8.84 -11.60
N ILE A 841 23.77 8.22 -10.57
CA ILE A 841 23.66 8.75 -9.20
C ILE A 841 24.30 10.13 -9.06
N SER A 842 25.39 10.41 -9.78
CA SER A 842 26.01 11.75 -9.81
C SER A 842 25.07 12.81 -10.41
N SER A 843 24.42 12.49 -11.54
CA SER A 843 23.46 13.39 -12.19
C SER A 843 22.23 13.61 -11.31
N LEU A 844 21.62 12.51 -10.86
CA LEU A 844 20.43 12.51 -10.01
C LEU A 844 20.67 13.26 -8.69
N PHE A 845 21.83 13.06 -8.05
CA PHE A 845 22.20 13.78 -6.85
C PHE A 845 22.42 15.28 -7.12
N SER A 846 23.02 15.67 -8.25
CA SER A 846 23.20 17.09 -8.62
C SER A 846 21.87 17.82 -8.92
N GLU A 847 20.84 17.10 -9.34
CA GLU A 847 19.47 17.63 -9.42
C GLU A 847 18.83 17.71 -8.02
N ILE A 848 18.90 16.63 -7.24
CA ILE A 848 18.31 16.50 -5.90
C ILE A 848 18.90 17.49 -4.89
N SER A 849 20.19 17.83 -5.00
CA SER A 849 20.88 18.71 -4.03
C SER A 849 20.33 20.14 -3.94
N ASN A 850 19.41 20.51 -4.84
CA ASN A 850 18.73 21.81 -4.86
C ASN A 850 17.37 21.81 -4.12
N PHE A 851 16.91 20.64 -3.64
CA PHE A 851 15.63 20.45 -2.94
C PHE A 851 15.85 20.19 -1.43
N ASN A 852 14.85 20.46 -0.59
CA ASN A 852 14.78 19.82 0.73
C ASN A 852 14.38 18.35 0.57
N VAL A 853 14.68 17.49 1.55
CA VAL A 853 14.44 16.04 1.44
C VAL A 853 12.95 15.70 1.24
N SER A 854 12.06 16.43 1.92
CA SER A 854 10.60 16.34 1.75
C SER A 854 10.09 16.75 0.36
N ASP A 855 10.87 17.56 -0.37
CA ASP A 855 10.47 18.18 -1.63
C ASP A 855 11.01 17.40 -2.84
N ILE A 856 11.80 16.33 -2.60
CA ILE A 856 12.28 15.42 -3.63
C ILE A 856 11.08 14.60 -4.15
N PRO A 857 10.83 14.55 -5.49
CA PRO A 857 9.82 13.65 -6.05
C PRO A 857 10.04 12.19 -5.61
N PRO A 858 9.03 11.46 -5.12
CA PRO A 858 9.19 10.10 -4.60
C PRO A 858 9.89 9.14 -5.56
N GLU A 859 9.68 9.31 -6.86
CA GLU A 859 10.34 8.53 -7.92
C GLU A 859 11.85 8.79 -7.96
N LYS A 860 12.28 10.05 -7.77
CA LYS A 860 13.70 10.42 -7.71
C LYS A 860 14.37 9.95 -6.42
N LEU A 861 13.68 9.99 -5.28
CA LEU A 861 14.22 9.48 -4.02
C LEU A 861 14.34 7.94 -4.05
N SER A 862 13.34 7.24 -4.59
CA SER A 862 13.38 5.78 -4.76
C SER A 862 14.48 5.34 -5.73
N ALA A 863 14.70 6.08 -6.82
CA ALA A 863 15.81 5.84 -7.74
C ALA A 863 17.18 6.10 -7.08
N LEU A 864 17.28 7.12 -6.21
CA LEU A 864 18.50 7.41 -5.45
C LEU A 864 18.81 6.29 -4.45
N GLU A 865 17.81 5.78 -3.73
CA GLU A 865 17.92 4.63 -2.82
C GLU A 865 18.42 3.37 -3.55
N ALA A 866 17.80 2.99 -4.67
CA ALA A 866 18.16 1.78 -5.39
C ALA A 866 19.63 1.82 -5.89
N LEU A 867 20.03 2.94 -6.51
CA LEU A 867 21.41 3.16 -6.96
C LEU A 867 22.39 3.28 -5.80
N PHE A 868 21.98 3.87 -4.67
CA PHE A 868 22.83 3.98 -3.50
C PHE A 868 23.07 2.61 -2.85
N SER A 869 22.03 1.79 -2.70
CA SER A 869 22.12 0.44 -2.10
C SER A 869 23.06 -0.47 -2.92
N GLU A 870 23.01 -0.40 -4.24
CA GLU A 870 23.93 -1.10 -5.14
C GLU A 870 25.40 -0.67 -4.94
N LEU A 871 25.65 0.64 -4.85
CA LEU A 871 27.01 1.18 -4.72
C LEU A 871 27.57 1.08 -3.29
N ASP A 872 26.70 1.03 -2.26
CA ASP A 872 27.09 0.71 -0.88
C ASP A 872 27.50 -0.77 -0.78
N ASP A 873 26.69 -1.71 -1.27
CA ASP A 873 27.04 -3.15 -1.36
C ASP A 873 28.44 -3.34 -1.98
N PHE A 874 28.74 -2.67 -3.09
CA PHE A 874 30.04 -2.72 -3.77
C PHE A 874 31.18 -2.11 -2.92
N HIS A 875 30.93 -0.99 -2.26
CA HIS A 875 31.93 -0.31 -1.43
C HIS A 875 32.27 -1.10 -0.16
N GLN A 876 31.27 -1.70 0.51
CA GLN A 876 31.51 -2.59 1.66
C GLN A 876 32.33 -3.82 1.26
N SER A 877 32.00 -4.46 0.13
CA SER A 877 32.78 -5.59 -0.40
C SER A 877 34.25 -5.20 -0.69
N HIS A 878 34.49 -3.99 -1.22
CA HIS A 878 35.86 -3.48 -1.39
C HIS A 878 36.59 -3.22 -0.07
N LEU A 879 35.91 -2.70 0.96
CA LEU A 879 36.52 -2.53 2.29
C LEU A 879 36.90 -3.88 2.92
N MET A 880 36.09 -4.92 2.75
CA MET A 880 36.38 -6.27 3.25
C MET A 880 37.63 -6.88 2.59
N LEU A 881 37.80 -6.67 1.28
CA LEU A 881 38.99 -7.07 0.53
C LEU A 881 40.27 -6.35 0.98
N LEU A 882 40.16 -5.12 1.51
CA LEU A 882 41.29 -4.37 2.06
C LEU A 882 41.57 -4.68 3.55
N GLY A 883 40.55 -5.05 4.33
CA GLY A 883 40.65 -5.25 5.78
C GLY A 883 41.38 -6.53 6.20
N GLN A 884 41.53 -7.50 5.30
CA GLN A 884 42.21 -8.78 5.57
C GLN A 884 43.72 -8.67 5.35
N ALA A 885 44.41 -8.08 6.33
CA ALA A 885 45.86 -7.88 6.30
C ALA A 885 46.63 -9.21 6.23
N GLY A 886 47.60 -9.30 5.31
CA GLY A 886 48.49 -10.46 5.15
C GLY A 886 49.02 -10.59 3.73
N ASN A 887 48.13 -10.81 2.76
CA ASN A 887 48.44 -10.98 1.33
C ASN A 887 47.30 -10.43 0.45
N ALA A 888 46.96 -9.15 0.60
CA ALA A 888 45.94 -8.53 -0.25
C ALA A 888 46.42 -8.48 -1.72
N PRO A 889 45.69 -9.02 -2.70
CA PRO A 889 46.10 -9.02 -4.10
C PRO A 889 46.10 -7.60 -4.69
N SER A 890 46.86 -7.39 -5.76
CA SER A 890 46.95 -6.10 -6.44
C SER A 890 45.63 -5.74 -7.13
N MET A 891 44.80 -4.95 -6.43
CA MET A 891 43.43 -4.65 -6.85
C MET A 891 43.37 -3.97 -8.23
N PRO A 892 42.50 -4.42 -9.16
CA PRO A 892 42.42 -3.86 -10.50
C PRO A 892 42.20 -2.34 -10.51
N ALA A 893 42.98 -1.60 -11.32
CA ALA A 893 42.94 -0.13 -11.36
C ALA A 893 41.54 0.44 -11.68
N LYS A 894 40.73 -0.30 -12.45
CA LYS A 894 39.29 -0.03 -12.71
C LYS A 894 38.48 0.02 -11.41
N GLN A 895 38.66 -0.96 -10.53
CA GLN A 895 37.98 -1.02 -9.22
C GLN A 895 38.47 0.07 -8.26
N ILE A 896 39.78 0.34 -8.19
CA ILE A 896 40.32 1.44 -7.37
C ILE A 896 39.73 2.79 -7.82
N LYS A 897 39.59 3.02 -9.13
CA LYS A 897 38.99 4.22 -9.72
C LYS A 897 37.48 4.33 -9.41
N TRP A 898 36.74 3.22 -9.43
CA TRP A 898 35.35 3.17 -9.00
C TRP A 898 35.19 3.45 -7.50
N PHE A 899 35.92 2.74 -6.64
CA PHE A 899 35.85 2.90 -5.19
C PHE A 899 36.11 4.35 -4.74
N LYS A 900 37.17 4.99 -5.28
CA LYS A 900 37.46 6.40 -4.98
C LYS A 900 36.33 7.36 -5.38
N ARG A 901 35.66 7.11 -6.51
CA ARG A 901 34.49 7.89 -6.95
C ARG A 901 33.26 7.66 -6.07
N ILE A 902 32.99 6.40 -5.70
CA ILE A 902 31.89 6.05 -4.81
C ILE A 902 32.11 6.69 -3.43
N ASN A 903 33.33 6.68 -2.88
CA ASN A 903 33.59 7.31 -1.59
C ASN A 903 33.29 8.82 -1.60
N ILE A 904 33.74 9.54 -2.63
CA ILE A 904 33.43 10.97 -2.80
C ILE A 904 31.91 11.21 -2.86
N LEU A 905 31.17 10.38 -3.60
CA LEU A 905 29.71 10.46 -3.67
C LEU A 905 29.05 10.14 -2.32
N ARG A 906 29.52 9.12 -1.59
CA ARG A 906 29.04 8.79 -0.23
C ARG A 906 29.23 9.97 0.73
N ASP A 907 30.39 10.61 0.71
CA ASP A 907 30.70 11.76 1.57
C ASP A 907 29.83 12.96 1.22
N GLN A 908 29.62 13.24 -0.08
CA GLN A 908 28.72 14.29 -0.56
C GLN A 908 27.25 14.05 -0.18
N ILE A 909 26.74 12.83 -0.41
CA ILE A 909 25.38 12.39 -0.04
C ILE A 909 25.18 12.53 1.47
N LYS A 910 26.13 12.02 2.28
CA LYS A 910 26.07 12.10 3.75
C LYS A 910 26.10 13.55 4.23
N ALA A 911 26.97 14.40 3.68
CA ALA A 911 27.05 15.81 4.04
C ALA A 911 25.76 16.59 3.69
N PHE A 912 25.14 16.29 2.55
CA PHE A 912 23.84 16.86 2.17
C PHE A 912 22.75 16.47 3.18
N PHE A 913 22.52 15.17 3.39
CA PHE A 913 21.45 14.72 4.29
C PHE A 913 21.67 15.16 5.74
N LEU A 914 22.91 15.12 6.27
CA LEU A 914 23.19 15.61 7.62
C LEU A 914 22.94 17.11 7.81
N ARG A 915 23.00 17.90 6.74
CA ARG A 915 22.69 19.33 6.73
C ARG A 915 21.18 19.61 6.62
N THR A 916 20.42 18.78 5.92
CA THR A 916 19.00 19.04 5.58
C THR A 916 17.99 18.30 6.45
N ILE A 917 18.30 17.07 6.89
CA ILE A 917 17.30 16.17 7.49
C ILE A 917 16.66 16.73 8.77
N PHE A 918 17.42 17.44 9.61
CA PHE A 918 16.95 18.02 10.87
C PHE A 918 16.55 19.51 10.76
N LEU A 919 16.32 20.04 9.55
CA LEU A 919 15.77 21.39 9.37
C LEU A 919 14.43 21.51 10.12
N PRO A 920 14.27 22.46 11.07
CA PRO A 920 13.17 22.41 12.04
C PRO A 920 11.77 22.37 11.44
N ASP A 921 11.57 23.07 10.33
CA ASP A 921 10.29 23.16 9.64
C ASP A 921 9.94 21.90 8.82
N HIS A 922 10.90 20.98 8.59
CA HIS A 922 10.74 19.78 7.74
C HIS A 922 11.23 18.47 8.40
N ALA A 923 11.61 18.50 9.68
CA ALA A 923 12.31 17.38 10.33
C ALA A 923 11.52 16.06 10.36
N TYR A 924 10.18 16.11 10.39
CA TYR A 924 9.33 14.92 10.27
C TYR A 924 9.29 14.43 8.83
N ASP A 925 8.91 15.29 7.89
CA ASP A 925 8.71 14.90 6.48
C ASP A 925 10.01 14.38 5.86
N ASN A 926 11.15 15.00 6.19
CA ASN A 926 12.48 14.58 5.78
C ASN A 926 12.84 13.18 6.29
N LEU A 927 12.67 12.90 7.59
CA LEU A 927 13.00 11.58 8.17
C LEU A 927 12.01 10.50 7.75
N LYS A 928 10.73 10.86 7.60
CA LYS A 928 9.68 9.98 7.07
C LYS A 928 9.97 9.57 5.63
N ALA A 929 10.36 10.51 4.76
CA ALA A 929 10.72 10.22 3.38
C ALA A 929 11.88 9.22 3.28
N LEU A 930 12.89 9.33 4.16
CA LEU A 930 13.94 8.30 4.23
C LEU A 930 13.42 6.96 4.77
N TYR A 931 12.55 6.94 5.78
CA TYR A 931 12.00 5.70 6.34
C TYR A 931 11.12 4.94 5.35
N GLU A 932 10.25 5.63 4.62
CA GLU A 932 9.27 5.02 3.71
C GLU A 932 9.83 4.73 2.31
N LEU A 933 10.82 5.49 1.83
CA LEU A 933 11.31 5.42 0.44
C LEU A 933 12.82 5.15 0.29
N ALA A 934 13.61 5.24 1.36
CA ALA A 934 15.07 5.15 1.28
C ALA A 934 15.78 4.50 2.51
N PRO A 935 15.46 3.23 2.83
CA PRO A 935 15.95 2.56 4.05
C PRO A 935 17.46 2.30 4.06
N SER A 936 18.12 2.07 2.92
CA SER A 936 19.59 1.90 2.85
C SER A 936 20.29 3.23 3.09
N LEU A 937 19.79 4.33 2.53
CA LEU A 937 20.25 5.68 2.88
C LEU A 937 20.04 5.99 4.37
N LEU A 938 18.86 5.68 4.93
CA LEU A 938 18.60 5.83 6.37
C LEU A 938 19.64 5.06 7.21
N LYS A 939 19.92 3.81 6.85
CA LYS A 939 20.91 2.95 7.52
C LYS A 939 22.35 3.47 7.37
N PHE A 940 22.71 4.08 6.23
CA PHE A 940 24.04 4.65 6.01
C PHE A 940 24.27 5.95 6.78
N ILE A 941 23.26 6.81 6.85
CA ILE A 941 23.36 8.13 7.49
C ILE A 941 23.16 7.99 9.01
N PHE A 942 22.20 7.15 9.43
CA PHE A 942 21.77 6.93 10.81
C PHE A 942 21.62 5.44 11.17
N PRO A 943 22.72 4.67 11.20
CA PRO A 943 22.67 3.23 11.51
C PRO A 943 22.05 2.94 12.88
N GLU A 944 22.25 3.81 13.87
CA GLU A 944 21.65 3.68 15.21
C GLU A 944 20.14 3.88 15.21
N ILE A 945 19.59 4.66 14.26
CA ILE A 945 18.14 4.84 14.10
C ILE A 945 17.54 3.67 13.34
N ALA A 946 18.15 3.25 12.23
CA ALA A 946 17.69 2.09 11.45
C ALA A 946 17.66 0.80 12.28
N ALA A 947 18.59 0.64 13.22
CA ALA A 947 18.62 -0.50 14.14
C ALA A 947 17.45 -0.55 15.16
N LEU A 948 16.69 0.53 15.35
CA LEU A 948 15.51 0.55 16.22
C LEU A 948 14.28 -0.14 15.61
N ASP A 949 14.20 -0.24 14.28
CA ASP A 949 13.05 -0.83 13.57
C ASP A 949 12.97 -2.35 13.81
N ALA A 950 14.13 -3.02 13.87
CA ALA A 950 14.28 -4.43 14.19
C ALA A 950 13.84 -4.83 15.63
N TYR A 951 13.39 -3.87 16.45
CA TYR A 951 12.91 -4.12 17.81
C TYR A 951 11.41 -4.47 17.92
N GLU A 952 10.61 -4.30 16.85
CA GLU A 952 9.15 -4.52 16.91
C GLU A 952 8.72 -5.98 17.24
N GLY A 953 9.64 -6.95 17.22
CA GLY A 953 9.36 -8.37 17.49
C GLY A 953 9.23 -8.79 18.96
N ALA A 954 9.54 -7.94 19.95
CA ALA A 954 9.81 -8.39 21.33
C ALA A 954 8.99 -7.69 22.45
N GLY A 955 7.71 -8.04 22.58
CA GLY A 955 6.94 -7.88 23.83
C GLY A 955 5.84 -6.79 23.83
N ALA A 956 4.94 -6.89 24.82
CA ALA A 956 3.90 -5.89 25.15
C ALA A 956 2.84 -5.53 24.06
N GLY A 957 2.34 -6.53 23.32
CA GLY A 957 0.91 -6.62 22.95
C GLY A 957 0.28 -5.49 22.10
N LYS A 958 0.62 -5.43 20.80
CA LYS A 958 -0.22 -4.92 19.68
C LYS A 958 -0.85 -3.50 19.76
N ARG A 959 -0.55 -2.67 20.76
CA ARG A 959 -1.21 -1.35 20.96
C ARG A 959 -0.27 -0.14 21.11
N VAL A 960 1.04 -0.35 20.93
CA VAL A 960 2.06 0.71 20.92
C VAL A 960 2.93 0.52 19.68
N ALA A 961 3.22 1.60 18.95
CA ALA A 961 4.06 1.54 17.76
C ALA A 961 5.56 1.37 18.13
N GLY A 962 6.37 0.83 17.23
CA GLY A 962 7.80 0.64 17.45
C GLY A 962 8.57 1.95 17.71
N PRO A 963 9.78 1.89 18.28
CA PRO A 963 10.50 3.09 18.73
C PRO A 963 10.73 4.12 17.62
N LEU A 964 10.99 3.68 16.38
CA LEU A 964 11.18 4.55 15.23
C LEU A 964 9.88 5.27 14.82
N LYS A 965 8.74 4.56 14.81
CA LYS A 965 7.41 5.15 14.55
C LYS A 965 7.04 6.16 15.64
N TYR A 966 7.41 5.90 16.90
CA TYR A 966 7.24 6.85 18.01
C TYR A 966 8.13 8.10 17.87
N ILE A 967 9.37 7.97 17.39
CA ILE A 967 10.24 9.11 17.05
C ILE A 967 9.60 9.94 15.92
N LEU A 968 9.15 9.31 14.84
CA LEU A 968 8.50 9.98 13.72
C LEU A 968 7.25 10.75 14.17
N GLU A 969 6.38 10.13 14.97
CA GLU A 969 5.21 10.83 15.53
C GLU A 969 5.61 12.02 16.42
N THR A 970 6.68 11.88 17.21
CA THR A 970 7.21 13.01 18.02
C THR A 970 7.68 14.16 17.13
N LEU A 971 8.33 13.87 16.00
CA LEU A 971 8.72 14.89 15.04
C LEU A 971 7.49 15.51 14.36
N ARG A 972 6.45 14.73 14.02
CA ARG A 972 5.19 15.25 13.44
C ARG A 972 4.56 16.29 14.37
N LYS A 973 4.40 15.94 15.64
CA LYS A 973 3.88 16.83 16.69
C LYS A 973 4.72 18.11 16.81
N LEU A 974 6.06 18.03 16.84
CA LEU A 974 6.91 19.21 16.92
C LEU A 974 6.82 20.09 15.65
N GLN A 975 6.87 19.47 14.47
CA GLN A 975 6.81 20.18 13.19
C GLN A 975 5.45 20.89 13.00
N ALA A 976 4.35 20.26 13.44
CA ALA A 976 3.03 20.87 13.43
C ALA A 976 2.97 22.16 14.28
N LEU A 977 3.58 22.17 15.48
CA LEU A 977 3.69 23.37 16.32
C LEU A 977 4.59 24.45 15.69
N ILE A 978 5.70 24.05 15.06
CA ILE A 978 6.62 24.98 14.36
C ILE A 978 5.92 25.64 13.16
N GLN A 979 5.18 24.86 12.36
CA GLN A 979 4.41 25.35 11.21
C GLN A 979 3.05 25.98 11.61
N ARG A 980 2.67 25.97 12.89
CA ARG A 980 1.34 26.35 13.42
C ARG A 980 0.15 25.63 12.76
N LYS A 981 0.36 24.39 12.29
CA LYS A 981 -0.68 23.54 11.69
C LYS A 981 -1.35 22.70 12.76
N ARG A 982 -2.32 23.27 13.49
CA ARG A 982 -2.99 22.63 14.64
C ARG A 982 -3.69 21.31 14.27
N GLU A 983 -4.30 21.25 13.08
CA GLU A 983 -4.84 20.01 12.47
C GLU A 983 -3.80 18.89 12.28
N SER A 984 -2.53 19.24 12.11
CA SER A 984 -1.42 18.26 12.03
C SER A 984 -0.86 17.88 13.40
N PHE A 985 -1.21 18.61 14.46
CA PHE A 985 -0.86 18.29 15.84
C PHE A 985 -1.86 17.30 16.47
N GLN A 986 -3.16 17.41 16.16
CA GLN A 986 -4.21 16.53 16.68
C GLN A 986 -5.21 16.10 15.59
N ASP A 987 -5.50 14.80 15.51
CA ASP A 987 -6.60 14.25 14.70
C ASP A 987 -7.95 14.65 15.33
N ILE A 988 -8.47 15.77 14.85
CA ILE A 988 -9.77 16.32 15.21
C ILE A 988 -10.88 15.26 15.01
N GLN A 989 -10.79 14.38 14.02
CA GLN A 989 -11.80 13.33 13.78
C GLN A 989 -11.70 12.19 14.81
N LEU A 990 -10.50 11.83 15.29
CA LEU A 990 -10.33 10.90 16.41
C LEU A 990 -10.85 11.51 17.71
N LEU A 991 -10.43 12.74 18.05
CA LEU A 991 -10.84 13.39 19.28
C LEU A 991 -12.35 13.69 19.31
N HIS A 992 -12.96 14.03 18.17
CA HIS A 992 -14.41 14.16 18.02
C HIS A 992 -15.13 12.81 18.16
N ARG A 993 -14.54 11.70 17.69
CA ARG A 993 -15.07 10.34 17.93
C ARG A 993 -14.97 9.92 19.39
N VAL A 994 -13.89 10.29 20.09
CA VAL A 994 -13.75 10.11 21.55
C VAL A 994 -14.82 10.91 22.28
N ALA A 995 -14.97 12.20 21.96
CA ALA A 995 -16.02 13.06 22.49
C ALA A 995 -17.44 12.49 22.30
N HIS A 996 -17.72 11.93 21.11
CA HIS A 996 -19.00 11.30 20.79
C HIS A 996 -19.23 9.96 21.50
N LYS A 997 -18.17 9.28 21.93
CA LYS A 997 -18.22 8.01 22.67
C LYS A 997 -18.42 8.24 24.18
N GLU A 998 -17.84 9.29 24.72
CA GLU A 998 -17.90 9.63 26.15
C GLU A 998 -19.10 10.53 26.48
N PHE A 999 -19.35 11.56 25.68
CA PHE A 999 -20.37 12.59 25.92
C PHE A 999 -21.57 12.52 24.94
N GLY A 1000 -21.59 11.52 24.05
CA GLY A 1000 -22.72 11.22 23.17
C GLY A 1000 -22.82 12.05 21.88
N PRO A 1001 -23.85 11.82 21.05
CA PRO A 1001 -23.92 12.36 19.68
C PRO A 1001 -24.19 13.87 19.55
N MET A 1002 -24.28 14.59 20.67
CA MET A 1002 -24.41 16.06 20.72
C MET A 1002 -23.13 16.74 21.25
N ALA A 1003 -22.04 15.99 21.37
CA ALA A 1003 -20.73 16.47 21.80
C ALA A 1003 -20.11 17.43 20.76
N THR A 1004 -20.47 18.70 20.87
CA THR A 1004 -20.09 19.80 19.96
C THR A 1004 -18.74 20.43 20.34
N GLY A 1005 -17.77 19.60 20.74
CA GLY A 1005 -16.45 20.01 21.20
C GLY A 1005 -15.39 18.95 20.93
N ILE A 1006 -14.13 19.37 20.92
CA ILE A 1006 -12.96 18.51 20.75
C ILE A 1006 -12.39 18.24 22.14
N VAL A 1007 -12.29 16.96 22.53
CA VAL A 1007 -11.69 16.50 23.80
C VAL A 1007 -10.16 16.53 23.68
N GLY A 1008 -9.60 17.69 23.32
CA GLY A 1008 -8.21 17.85 22.88
C GLY A 1008 -7.34 18.62 23.88
N VAL A 1009 -6.30 19.27 23.33
CA VAL A 1009 -5.59 20.38 23.99
C VAL A 1009 -6.25 21.66 23.49
N SER A 1010 -6.53 22.61 24.38
CA SER A 1010 -7.26 23.83 24.00
C SER A 1010 -6.42 24.78 23.13
N GLU A 1011 -7.11 25.59 22.32
CA GLU A 1011 -6.49 26.55 21.40
C GLU A 1011 -5.60 27.59 22.13
N GLU A 1012 -5.93 27.93 23.38
CA GLU A 1012 -5.11 28.79 24.25
C GLU A 1012 -3.81 28.09 24.67
N GLN A 1013 -3.91 26.83 25.13
CA GLN A 1013 -2.74 26.00 25.46
C GLN A 1013 -1.82 25.79 24.25
N LEU A 1014 -2.36 25.49 23.05
CA LEU A 1014 -1.57 25.40 21.82
C LEU A 1014 -0.88 26.73 21.50
N SER A 1015 -1.58 27.85 21.68
CA SER A 1015 -1.01 29.20 21.46
C SER A 1015 0.16 29.51 22.41
N GLU A 1016 0.10 29.10 23.69
CA GLU A 1016 1.25 29.27 24.59
C GLU A 1016 2.44 28.39 24.15
N VAL A 1017 2.21 27.13 23.75
CA VAL A 1017 3.31 26.28 23.23
C VAL A 1017 3.92 26.86 21.96
N GLU A 1018 3.12 27.38 21.02
CA GLU A 1018 3.62 28.04 19.81
C GLU A 1018 4.52 29.26 20.12
N LEU A 1019 4.20 30.04 21.15
CA LEU A 1019 5.04 31.16 21.60
C LEU A 1019 6.36 30.69 22.23
N ILE A 1020 6.35 29.56 22.95
CA ILE A 1020 7.57 28.92 23.49
C ILE A 1020 8.43 28.38 22.32
N VAL A 1021 7.81 27.71 21.35
CA VAL A 1021 8.48 27.19 20.14
C VAL A 1021 9.16 28.32 19.36
N GLN A 1022 8.49 29.46 19.15
CA GLN A 1022 9.10 30.61 18.47
C GLN A 1022 10.29 31.20 19.25
N ARG A 1023 10.19 31.32 20.57
CA ARG A 1023 11.29 31.76 21.45
C ARG A 1023 12.50 30.82 21.35
N LEU A 1024 12.26 29.52 21.33
CA LEU A 1024 13.30 28.51 21.17
C LEU A 1024 13.90 28.47 19.75
N LYS A 1025 13.10 28.73 18.70
CA LYS A 1025 13.59 28.83 17.31
C LYS A 1025 14.63 29.95 17.14
N GLY A 1026 14.52 31.03 17.91
CA GLY A 1026 15.55 32.08 18.01
C GLY A 1026 16.85 31.65 18.70
N GLN A 1027 16.88 30.49 19.37
CA GLN A 1027 18.03 29.93 20.07
C GLN A 1027 18.64 28.74 19.30
N GLY A 1028 18.99 28.96 18.03
CA GLY A 1028 19.30 27.90 17.05
C GLY A 1028 20.17 26.72 17.54
N ILE A 1029 21.27 26.97 18.27
CA ILE A 1029 22.14 25.91 18.83
C ILE A 1029 21.40 25.03 19.86
N LEU A 1030 20.48 25.60 20.64
CA LEU A 1030 19.64 24.82 21.56
C LEU A 1030 18.51 24.10 20.82
N PHE A 1031 17.90 24.74 19.83
CA PHE A 1031 16.78 24.18 19.07
C PHE A 1031 17.21 22.96 18.22
N ASP A 1032 18.36 23.06 17.56
CA ASP A 1032 18.98 21.94 16.82
C ASP A 1032 19.32 20.76 17.74
N ALA A 1033 19.94 21.05 18.90
CA ALA A 1033 20.21 20.06 19.93
C ALA A 1033 18.93 19.42 20.50
N MET A 1034 17.82 20.17 20.57
CA MET A 1034 16.51 19.70 21.03
C MET A 1034 15.83 18.76 20.01
N ILE A 1035 15.87 19.10 18.72
CA ILE A 1035 15.35 18.24 17.64
C ILE A 1035 16.15 16.93 17.60
N LYS A 1036 17.49 17.01 17.58
CA LYS A 1036 18.35 15.82 17.57
C LYS A 1036 18.17 14.96 18.83
N SER A 1037 18.00 15.56 20.01
CA SER A 1037 17.76 14.77 21.23
C SER A 1037 16.40 14.07 21.24
N LEU A 1038 15.35 14.64 20.63
CA LEU A 1038 14.08 13.91 20.45
C LEU A 1038 14.24 12.64 19.60
N VAL A 1039 15.15 12.65 18.64
CA VAL A 1039 15.42 11.51 17.74
C VAL A 1039 16.31 10.46 18.42
N PHE A 1040 17.40 10.88 19.05
CA PHE A 1040 18.39 9.95 19.60
C PHE A 1040 18.06 9.42 21.01
N ARG A 1041 17.00 9.90 21.68
CA ARG A 1041 16.61 9.47 23.05
C ARG A 1041 16.35 7.96 23.22
N GLU A 1042 15.89 7.29 22.17
CA GLU A 1042 15.47 5.88 22.22
C GLU A 1042 16.64 4.89 22.07
N ILE A 1043 17.86 5.36 21.76
CA ILE A 1043 19.04 4.51 21.49
C ILE A 1043 19.37 3.54 22.64
N GLY A 1044 19.09 3.90 23.89
CA GLY A 1044 19.27 3.00 25.04
C GLY A 1044 18.40 1.72 25.02
N LYS A 1045 17.42 1.63 24.11
CA LYS A 1045 16.61 0.43 23.88
C LYS A 1045 17.23 -0.56 22.87
N LEU A 1046 18.30 -0.18 22.16
CA LEU A 1046 18.97 -1.07 21.19
C LEU A 1046 19.51 -2.34 21.89
N PRO A 1047 19.10 -3.57 21.48
CA PRO A 1047 19.51 -4.80 22.16
C PRO A 1047 21.02 -5.04 22.20
N SER A 1048 21.77 -4.58 21.18
CA SER A 1048 23.22 -4.66 21.13
C SER A 1048 23.88 -3.86 22.26
N LEU A 1049 23.56 -2.57 22.37
CA LEU A 1049 24.07 -1.70 23.43
C LEU A 1049 23.55 -2.12 24.81
N SER A 1050 22.25 -2.45 24.90
CA SER A 1050 21.61 -2.89 26.13
C SER A 1050 22.27 -4.14 26.72
N ARG A 1051 22.63 -5.14 25.89
CA ARG A 1051 23.40 -6.32 26.32
C ARG A 1051 24.82 -5.92 26.76
N SER A 1052 25.58 -5.24 25.91
CA SER A 1052 26.99 -4.88 26.15
C SER A 1052 27.22 -4.01 27.39
N TYR A 1053 26.23 -3.22 27.80
CA TYR A 1053 26.30 -2.34 28.96
C TYR A 1053 25.31 -2.70 30.09
N SER A 1054 24.64 -3.85 30.01
CA SER A 1054 23.61 -4.32 30.97
C SER A 1054 24.03 -4.28 32.44
N THR A 1055 25.27 -4.66 32.74
CA THR A 1055 25.82 -4.66 34.12
C THR A 1055 26.26 -3.28 34.62
N ARG A 1056 26.12 -2.23 33.79
CA ARG A 1056 26.65 -0.88 34.03
C ARG A 1056 25.61 0.23 33.88
N LEU A 1057 24.38 -0.07 33.47
CA LEU A 1057 23.31 0.91 33.21
C LEU A 1057 21.99 0.45 33.84
N ASN A 1058 21.30 1.35 34.53
CA ASN A 1058 19.95 1.10 35.04
C ASN A 1058 18.90 1.43 33.96
N LEU A 1059 18.32 0.42 33.32
CA LEU A 1059 17.32 0.58 32.27
C LEU A 1059 15.96 1.13 32.76
N ALA A 1060 15.75 1.27 34.07
CA ALA A 1060 14.58 1.97 34.61
C ALA A 1060 14.65 3.50 34.41
N ASP A 1061 15.86 4.07 34.26
CA ASP A 1061 16.06 5.47 33.87
C ASP A 1061 16.71 5.52 32.48
N ILE A 1062 15.85 5.38 31.45
CA ILE A 1062 16.27 5.38 30.04
C ILE A 1062 16.93 6.72 29.66
N GLY A 1063 16.56 7.84 30.29
CA GLY A 1063 17.19 9.14 30.05
C GLY A 1063 18.66 9.14 30.44
N ARG A 1064 18.97 8.76 31.68
CA ARG A 1064 20.36 8.63 32.16
C ARG A 1064 21.13 7.53 31.42
N ALA A 1065 20.50 6.40 31.11
CA ALA A 1065 21.14 5.29 30.39
C ALA A 1065 21.52 5.68 28.95
N THR A 1066 20.61 6.26 28.16
CA THR A 1066 20.89 6.70 26.78
C THR A 1066 21.94 7.82 26.76
N ALA A 1067 21.93 8.75 27.72
CA ALA A 1067 22.91 9.83 27.79
C ALA A 1067 24.36 9.29 27.88
N VAL A 1068 24.61 8.32 28.77
CA VAL A 1068 25.93 7.66 28.92
C VAL A 1068 26.32 6.85 27.68
N LEU A 1069 25.36 6.23 26.97
CA LEU A 1069 25.64 5.52 25.72
C LEU A 1069 26.05 6.47 24.59
N ILE A 1070 25.40 7.64 24.48
CA ILE A 1070 25.70 8.65 23.46
C ILE A 1070 27.09 9.28 23.64
N GLU A 1071 27.57 9.36 24.88
CA GLU A 1071 28.94 9.74 25.23
C GLU A 1071 29.94 8.63 24.84
N LYS A 1072 29.68 7.37 25.21
CA LYS A 1072 30.61 6.25 24.97
C LYS A 1072 30.74 5.80 23.51
N GLU A 1073 29.66 5.88 22.74
CA GLU A 1073 29.63 5.49 21.32
C GLU A 1073 29.94 6.66 20.36
N SER A 1074 30.43 7.79 20.91
CA SER A 1074 30.68 9.07 20.22
C SER A 1074 29.53 9.54 19.30
N ILE A 1075 28.28 9.20 19.62
CA ILE A 1075 27.11 9.46 18.75
C ILE A 1075 26.90 10.96 18.55
N ALA A 1076 27.06 11.76 19.61
CA ALA A 1076 26.98 13.22 19.51
C ALA A 1076 28.09 13.82 18.62
N GLU A 1077 29.16 13.08 18.31
CA GLU A 1077 30.27 13.54 17.50
C GLU A 1077 30.07 13.32 16.01
N LYS A 1078 29.29 12.28 15.66
CA LYS A 1078 28.85 11.98 14.29
C LYS A 1078 27.88 13.03 13.75
N TYR A 1079 27.16 13.72 14.65
CA TYR A 1079 25.96 14.51 14.30
C TYR A 1079 25.93 15.96 14.79
N LEU A 1080 26.88 16.42 15.62
CA LEU A 1080 26.93 17.81 16.09
C LEU A 1080 28.31 18.45 15.94
N THR A 1081 28.33 19.65 15.34
CA THR A 1081 29.53 20.40 14.96
C THR A 1081 30.19 21.19 16.08
N THR A 1082 29.52 21.42 17.22
CA THR A 1082 30.06 22.24 18.33
C THR A 1082 29.90 21.57 19.70
N GLY A 1083 30.89 21.75 20.58
CA GLY A 1083 30.83 21.25 21.96
C GLY A 1083 29.64 21.81 22.76
N ALA A 1084 29.26 23.06 22.49
CA ALA A 1084 28.08 23.68 23.11
C ALA A 1084 26.76 23.00 22.70
N ALA A 1085 26.64 22.54 21.44
CA ALA A 1085 25.50 21.73 21.01
C ALA A 1085 25.54 20.33 21.65
N LYS A 1086 26.71 19.66 21.64
CA LYS A 1086 26.89 18.32 22.26
C LYS A 1086 26.45 18.32 23.73
N ALA A 1087 26.91 19.31 24.52
CA ALA A 1087 26.56 19.45 25.92
C ALA A 1087 25.04 19.70 26.15
N LYS A 1088 24.41 20.52 25.31
CA LYS A 1088 22.96 20.75 25.35
C LYS A 1088 22.16 19.49 25.00
N MET A 1089 22.53 18.78 23.94
CA MET A 1089 21.89 17.53 23.52
C MET A 1089 21.99 16.45 24.62
N HIS A 1090 23.19 16.25 25.19
CA HIS A 1090 23.41 15.30 26.28
C HIS A 1090 22.56 15.63 27.52
N PHE A 1091 22.47 16.91 27.90
CA PHE A 1091 21.60 17.34 29.00
C PHE A 1091 20.12 17.09 28.71
N LEU A 1092 19.64 17.40 27.51
CA LEU A 1092 18.24 17.16 27.14
C LEU A 1092 17.91 15.66 27.17
N ILE A 1093 18.75 14.79 26.60
CA ILE A 1093 18.53 13.33 26.64
C ILE A 1093 18.56 12.80 28.08
N ARG A 1094 19.46 13.27 28.93
CA ARG A 1094 19.53 12.88 30.35
C ARG A 1094 18.23 13.19 31.11
N HIS A 1095 17.48 14.23 30.72
CA HIS A 1095 16.33 14.74 31.47
C HIS A 1095 14.98 14.67 30.75
N HIS A 1096 14.91 14.20 29.49
CA HIS A 1096 13.69 14.21 28.66
C HIS A 1096 12.47 13.54 29.32
N GLY A 1097 12.69 12.49 30.12
CA GLY A 1097 11.62 11.77 30.82
C GLY A 1097 11.16 12.43 32.13
N LEU A 1098 11.84 13.45 32.67
CA LEU A 1098 11.67 13.84 34.08
C LEU A 1098 10.23 14.28 34.41
N PHE A 1099 9.62 15.13 33.59
CA PHE A 1099 8.23 15.56 33.79
C PHE A 1099 7.25 14.38 33.67
N LEU A 1100 7.47 13.45 32.74
CA LEU A 1100 6.67 12.23 32.58
C LEU A 1100 6.75 11.34 33.85
N HIS A 1101 7.95 11.13 34.39
CA HIS A 1101 8.16 10.40 35.63
C HIS A 1101 7.50 11.10 36.84
N ILE A 1102 7.48 12.44 36.91
CA ILE A 1102 6.78 13.20 37.96
C ILE A 1102 5.25 13.08 37.85
N VAL A 1103 4.69 13.16 36.63
CA VAL A 1103 3.24 12.96 36.38
C VAL A 1103 2.80 11.55 36.79
N ARG A 1104 3.59 10.53 36.48
CA ARG A 1104 3.34 9.13 36.87
C ARG A 1104 3.62 8.84 38.35
N GLY A 1105 4.21 9.76 39.10
CA GLY A 1105 4.62 9.55 40.49
C GLY A 1105 5.89 8.70 40.64
N GLU A 1106 6.59 8.35 39.56
CA GLU A 1106 7.88 7.67 39.60
C GLU A 1106 8.94 8.56 40.27
N TYR A 1107 8.92 9.88 40.05
CA TYR A 1107 9.68 10.87 40.83
C TYR A 1107 8.78 11.85 41.59
N SER A 1108 9.34 12.51 42.61
CA SER A 1108 8.74 13.66 43.29
C SER A 1108 9.20 14.98 42.64
N PHE A 1109 8.40 16.04 42.78
CA PHE A 1109 8.70 17.34 42.15
C PHE A 1109 10.12 17.89 42.45
N PRO A 1110 10.70 17.76 43.66
CA PRO A 1110 12.09 18.19 43.93
C PRO A 1110 13.18 17.62 43.01
N ALA A 1111 12.91 16.55 42.26
CA ALA A 1111 13.85 16.03 41.26
C ALA A 1111 14.19 17.04 40.14
N VAL A 1112 13.41 18.12 39.98
CA VAL A 1112 13.74 19.23 39.06
C VAL A 1112 14.96 20.06 39.48
N ALA A 1113 15.51 19.86 40.69
CA ALA A 1113 16.68 20.59 41.18
C ALA A 1113 17.91 20.51 40.23
N GLU A 1114 18.16 19.36 39.60
CA GLU A 1114 19.24 19.22 38.60
C GLU A 1114 19.05 20.11 37.36
N ILE A 1115 17.81 20.52 37.06
CA ILE A 1115 17.46 21.47 35.98
C ILE A 1115 17.56 22.91 36.48
N LEU A 1116 16.97 23.21 37.65
CA LEU A 1116 16.98 24.55 38.23
C LEU A 1116 18.42 25.07 38.47
N ALA A 1117 19.34 24.18 38.85
CA ALA A 1117 20.76 24.47 39.00
C ALA A 1117 21.47 24.91 37.71
N LYS A 1118 20.84 24.81 36.52
CA LYS A 1118 21.36 25.36 35.26
C LYS A 1118 20.96 26.82 34.99
N GLY A 1119 20.06 27.40 35.79
CA GLY A 1119 19.73 28.83 35.74
C GLY A 1119 19.16 29.35 34.42
N SER A 1120 18.64 28.46 33.54
CA SER A 1120 18.31 28.82 32.15
C SER A 1120 16.86 28.51 31.80
N ILE A 1121 16.04 29.57 31.68
CA ILE A 1121 14.63 29.47 31.28
C ILE A 1121 14.46 28.80 29.90
N ASN A 1122 15.33 29.09 28.93
CA ASN A 1122 15.29 28.47 27.60
C ASN A 1122 15.53 26.94 27.67
N LEU A 1123 16.34 26.47 28.62
CA LEU A 1123 16.63 25.04 28.81
C LEU A 1123 15.47 24.31 29.50
N LEU A 1124 14.78 24.99 30.43
CA LEU A 1124 13.52 24.53 31.01
C LEU A 1124 12.41 24.46 29.94
N ASP A 1125 12.25 25.51 29.14
CA ASP A 1125 11.28 25.59 28.05
C ASP A 1125 11.51 24.48 27.00
N ALA A 1126 12.76 24.17 26.69
CA ALA A 1126 13.11 23.05 25.80
C ALA A 1126 12.70 21.68 26.40
N LEU A 1127 12.97 21.42 27.69
CA LEU A 1127 12.54 20.18 28.35
C LEU A 1127 11.02 20.08 28.50
N PHE A 1128 10.33 21.20 28.78
CA PHE A 1128 8.87 21.27 28.78
C PHE A 1128 8.30 20.91 27.40
N LEU A 1129 8.81 21.54 26.34
CA LEU A 1129 8.38 21.27 24.97
C LEU A 1129 8.64 19.82 24.56
N GLN A 1130 9.80 19.26 24.92
CA GLN A 1130 10.05 17.83 24.71
C GLN A 1130 9.02 16.96 25.44
N ALA A 1131 8.77 17.19 26.73
CA ALA A 1131 7.80 16.40 27.49
C ALA A 1131 6.37 16.50 26.92
N PHE A 1132 5.95 17.69 26.50
CA PHE A 1132 4.64 17.96 25.89
C PHE A 1132 4.44 17.15 24.60
N VAL A 1133 5.41 17.23 23.69
CA VAL A 1133 5.39 16.55 22.38
C VAL A 1133 5.58 15.03 22.54
N ILE A 1134 6.42 14.58 23.46
CA ILE A 1134 6.61 13.15 23.80
C ILE A 1134 5.31 12.52 24.34
N LEU A 1135 4.58 13.24 25.20
CA LEU A 1135 3.30 12.79 25.75
C LEU A 1135 2.18 12.77 24.71
N SER A 1136 2.03 13.81 23.89
CA SER A 1136 1.01 13.85 22.83
C SER A 1136 1.21 12.82 21.73
N SER A 1137 2.42 12.27 21.62
CA SER A 1137 2.80 11.21 20.67
C SER A 1137 2.53 9.78 21.15
N VAL A 1138 2.13 9.56 22.42
CA VAL A 1138 1.92 8.19 22.94
C VAL A 1138 0.64 7.58 22.38
N ARG A 1139 -0.50 8.26 22.62
CA ARG A 1139 -1.82 8.04 22.02
C ARG A 1139 -2.57 9.37 22.14
N GLU A 1140 -3.17 9.87 21.08
CA GLU A 1140 -3.78 11.22 21.09
C GLU A 1140 -4.94 11.33 22.10
N GLU A 1141 -5.76 10.27 22.21
CA GLU A 1141 -6.85 10.11 23.19
C GLU A 1141 -6.40 10.07 24.66
N LEU A 1142 -5.10 10.13 24.95
CA LEU A 1142 -4.55 10.20 26.31
C LEU A 1142 -3.92 11.56 26.65
N PHE A 1143 -3.87 12.51 25.72
CA PHE A 1143 -3.24 13.82 25.94
C PHE A 1143 -4.27 14.95 25.85
N LEU A 1144 -5.13 14.99 26.86
CA LEU A 1144 -6.22 15.95 27.00
C LEU A 1144 -5.76 17.22 27.74
N GLU A 1145 -6.57 18.28 27.68
CA GLU A 1145 -6.37 19.59 28.31
C GLU A 1145 -5.89 19.54 29.77
N ASP A 1146 -6.42 18.64 30.60
CA ASP A 1146 -5.99 18.47 32.00
C ASP A 1146 -4.54 17.97 32.15
N MET A 1147 -4.05 17.16 31.20
CA MET A 1147 -2.66 16.68 31.18
C MET A 1147 -1.71 17.79 30.72
N ALA A 1148 -2.10 18.54 29.69
CA ALA A 1148 -1.36 19.71 29.23
C ALA A 1148 -1.28 20.78 30.34
N GLY A 1149 -2.40 21.08 31.01
CA GLY A 1149 -2.46 21.98 32.16
C GLY A 1149 -1.53 21.58 33.32
N MET A 1150 -1.38 20.27 33.59
CA MET A 1150 -0.41 19.79 34.59
C MET A 1150 1.04 20.07 34.18
N LEU A 1151 1.38 19.95 32.89
CA LEU A 1151 2.71 20.33 32.39
C LEU A 1151 2.96 21.84 32.51
N PHE A 1152 1.98 22.67 32.12
CA PHE A 1152 2.07 24.14 32.25
C PHE A 1152 2.23 24.59 33.71
N TYR A 1153 1.53 23.96 34.65
CA TYR A 1153 1.69 24.23 36.08
C TYR A 1153 3.09 23.87 36.60
N MET A 1154 3.67 22.73 36.18
CA MET A 1154 5.06 22.39 36.54
C MET A 1154 6.06 23.37 35.90
N ARG A 1155 5.83 23.80 34.66
CA ARG A 1155 6.64 24.82 33.98
C ARG A 1155 6.62 26.15 34.75
N SER A 1156 5.44 26.64 35.15
CA SER A 1156 5.30 27.93 35.82
C SER A 1156 5.91 27.95 37.23
N LEU A 1157 5.82 26.84 37.98
CA LEU A 1157 6.56 26.67 39.25
C LEU A 1157 8.08 26.76 39.03
N CYS A 1158 8.62 25.99 38.07
CA CYS A 1158 10.06 26.02 37.79
C CYS A 1158 10.53 27.38 37.25
N ALA A 1159 9.72 28.07 36.44
CA ALA A 1159 10.00 29.42 35.98
C ALA A 1159 10.02 30.43 37.15
N GLY A 1160 9.05 30.37 38.07
CA GLY A 1160 9.00 31.23 39.25
C GLY A 1160 10.21 31.07 40.17
N ILE A 1161 10.75 29.86 40.31
CA ILE A 1161 11.99 29.60 41.06
C ILE A 1161 13.22 30.17 40.32
N LEU A 1162 13.32 29.97 38.99
CA LEU A 1162 14.39 30.57 38.17
C LEU A 1162 14.37 32.11 38.19
N GLU A 1163 13.18 32.70 38.23
CA GLU A 1163 12.94 34.15 38.36
C GLU A 1163 13.11 34.67 39.81
N LYS A 1164 13.50 33.81 40.75
CA LYS A 1164 13.69 34.12 42.19
C LYS A 1164 12.46 34.69 42.90
N LYS A 1165 11.25 34.40 42.40
CA LYS A 1165 9.98 34.78 43.04
C LYS A 1165 9.65 33.91 44.27
N THR A 1166 10.34 32.78 44.41
CA THR A 1166 10.13 31.74 45.43
C THR A 1166 11.32 30.76 45.41
N THR A 1167 11.46 29.90 46.41
CA THR A 1167 12.44 28.78 46.39
C THR A 1167 11.76 27.43 46.16
N LEU A 1168 12.55 26.39 45.88
CA LEU A 1168 12.01 25.03 45.75
C LEU A 1168 11.50 24.52 47.11
N GLU A 1169 12.21 24.88 48.18
CA GLU A 1169 11.89 24.59 49.56
C GLU A 1169 10.56 25.25 49.98
N ASP A 1170 10.37 26.53 49.65
CA ASP A 1170 9.17 27.30 50.00
C ASP A 1170 7.91 26.81 49.27
N GLU A 1171 8.00 26.55 47.96
CA GLU A 1171 6.86 25.98 47.22
C GLU A 1171 6.51 24.58 47.74
N MET A 1172 7.50 23.75 48.04
CA MET A 1172 7.23 22.42 48.60
C MET A 1172 6.64 22.52 50.01
N ALA A 1173 7.10 23.45 50.86
CA ALA A 1173 6.50 23.73 52.17
C ALA A 1173 5.03 24.15 52.03
N ARG A 1174 4.71 25.07 51.11
CA ARG A 1174 3.33 25.49 50.79
C ARG A 1174 2.46 24.33 50.28
N VAL A 1175 3.00 23.51 49.39
CA VAL A 1175 2.38 22.31 48.79
C VAL A 1175 2.08 21.23 49.84
N TYR A 1176 2.95 21.08 50.85
CA TYR A 1176 2.71 20.20 52.00
C TYR A 1176 1.70 20.82 52.98
N LYS A 1177 1.88 22.08 53.40
CA LYS A 1177 1.03 22.74 54.41
C LYS A 1177 -0.45 22.73 54.01
N LYS A 1178 -0.78 23.05 52.73
CA LYS A 1178 -2.17 22.94 52.23
C LYS A 1178 -2.75 21.52 52.36
N ARG A 1179 -1.95 20.46 52.14
CA ARG A 1179 -2.40 19.06 52.28
C ARG A 1179 -2.53 18.63 53.72
N GLY A 1180 -1.57 19.02 54.56
CA GLY A 1180 -1.57 18.71 55.99
C GLY A 1180 -2.77 19.29 56.71
N ARG A 1181 -3.06 20.57 56.46
CA ARG A 1181 -4.24 21.25 56.99
C ARG A 1181 -5.55 20.54 56.62
N LEU A 1182 -5.69 20.11 55.36
CA LEU A 1182 -6.89 19.40 54.89
C LEU A 1182 -7.01 17.98 55.48
N PHE A 1183 -5.90 17.27 55.67
CA PHE A 1183 -5.88 15.97 56.35
C PHE A 1183 -6.25 16.10 57.83
N ASN A 1184 -5.59 17.01 58.55
CA ASN A 1184 -5.84 17.22 59.98
C ASN A 1184 -7.28 17.68 60.24
N ALA A 1185 -7.85 18.51 59.35
CA ALA A 1185 -9.25 18.92 59.42
C ALA A 1185 -10.25 17.79 59.10
N LEU A 1186 -9.87 16.81 58.26
CA LEU A 1186 -10.68 15.62 58.00
C LEU A 1186 -10.66 14.62 59.16
N GLU A 1187 -9.54 14.46 59.84
CA GLU A 1187 -9.48 13.65 61.07
C GLU A 1187 -10.27 14.32 62.21
N ALA A 1188 -10.12 15.64 62.40
CA ALA A 1188 -10.94 16.39 63.38
C ALA A 1188 -12.46 16.30 63.08
N TYR A 1189 -12.84 16.27 61.79
CA TYR A 1189 -14.22 15.98 61.36
C TYR A 1189 -14.67 14.55 61.74
N ARG A 1190 -13.80 13.54 61.61
CA ARG A 1190 -14.12 12.16 62.01
C ARG A 1190 -14.36 12.02 63.51
N GLU A 1191 -13.68 12.83 64.31
CA GLU A 1191 -13.87 12.89 65.77
C GLU A 1191 -15.10 13.73 66.19
N SER A 1192 -15.45 14.78 65.43
CA SER A 1192 -16.36 15.85 65.90
C SER A 1192 -17.64 16.08 65.06
N GLY A 1193 -17.72 15.53 63.85
CA GLY A 1193 -18.78 15.83 62.88
C GLY A 1193 -18.58 17.14 62.09
N LEU A 1194 -19.48 17.41 61.13
CA LEU A 1194 -19.49 18.64 60.32
C LEU A 1194 -20.40 19.68 61.00
N PRO A 1195 -19.96 20.93 61.19
CA PRO A 1195 -20.86 22.01 61.61
C PRO A 1195 -21.96 22.25 60.57
N GLU A 1196 -23.18 22.51 61.04
CA GLU A 1196 -24.34 22.72 60.16
C GLU A 1196 -24.09 23.80 59.09
N GLY A 1197 -24.60 23.55 57.89
CA GLY A 1197 -24.53 24.48 56.75
C GLY A 1197 -23.24 24.45 55.92
N ILE A 1198 -22.21 23.66 56.28
CA ILE A 1198 -20.93 23.60 55.54
C ILE A 1198 -20.88 22.38 54.58
N PRO A 1199 -20.83 22.57 53.24
CA PRO A 1199 -20.98 21.47 52.28
C PRO A 1199 -19.66 20.87 51.73
N SER A 1200 -18.48 21.29 52.19
CA SER A 1200 -17.17 20.73 51.78
C SER A 1200 -16.07 21.17 52.73
N LEU A 1201 -15.09 20.29 52.99
CA LEU A 1201 -14.03 20.53 53.99
C LEU A 1201 -13.03 21.62 53.59
N GLU A 1202 -12.83 21.87 52.29
CA GLU A 1202 -12.06 23.04 51.83
C GLU A 1202 -12.75 24.39 52.11
N LYS A 1203 -14.01 24.39 52.58
CA LYS A 1203 -14.76 25.59 52.98
C LYS A 1203 -14.93 25.73 54.52
N LEU A 1204 -14.24 24.92 55.33
CA LEU A 1204 -14.22 25.17 56.78
C LEU A 1204 -13.56 26.53 57.07
N PRO A 1205 -14.19 27.42 57.88
CA PRO A 1205 -13.53 28.64 58.35
C PRO A 1205 -12.26 28.31 59.14
N PRO A 1206 -11.20 29.15 59.06
CA PRO A 1206 -9.99 28.96 59.85
C PRO A 1206 -10.26 28.79 61.35
N GLU A 1207 -11.23 29.51 61.90
CA GLU A 1207 -11.62 29.45 63.31
C GLU A 1207 -12.22 28.11 63.76
N LYS A 1208 -12.69 27.26 62.84
CA LYS A 1208 -13.33 25.96 63.16
C LYS A 1208 -12.38 24.76 63.02
N ILE A 1209 -11.12 24.99 62.69
CA ILE A 1209 -10.06 23.96 62.69
C ILE A 1209 -9.19 24.22 63.94
N PRO A 1210 -8.92 23.23 64.80
CA PRO A 1210 -8.03 23.41 65.94
C PRO A 1210 -6.66 23.97 65.50
N PRO A 1211 -6.02 24.87 66.29
CA PRO A 1211 -4.69 25.38 65.97
C PRO A 1211 -3.65 24.26 66.07
N ILE A 1212 -3.26 23.70 64.93
CA ILE A 1212 -2.29 22.62 64.82
C ILE A 1212 -0.89 23.21 64.58
N ASP A 1213 0.12 22.63 65.25
CA ASP A 1213 1.53 22.95 65.02
C ASP A 1213 1.91 22.77 63.53
N GLU A 1214 2.60 23.75 62.96
CA GLU A 1214 3.12 23.72 61.59
C GLU A 1214 4.04 22.52 61.33
N ILE A 1215 4.76 22.02 62.35
CA ILE A 1215 5.54 20.78 62.25
C ILE A 1215 4.61 19.58 61.98
N ILE A 1216 3.44 19.55 62.59
CA ILE A 1216 2.43 18.49 62.39
C ILE A 1216 1.73 18.68 61.03
N GLU A 1217 1.36 19.90 60.64
CA GLU A 1217 0.84 20.17 59.28
C GLU A 1217 1.83 19.73 58.19
N LEU A 1218 3.12 20.07 58.31
CA LEU A 1218 4.14 19.67 57.33
C LEU A 1218 4.38 18.16 57.33
N LYS A 1219 4.31 17.49 58.48
CA LYS A 1219 4.42 16.02 58.59
C LYS A 1219 3.24 15.31 57.91
N SER A 1220 2.00 15.68 58.25
CA SER A 1220 0.79 15.16 57.61
C SER A 1220 0.76 15.47 56.11
N GLY A 1221 1.17 16.68 55.72
CA GLY A 1221 1.22 17.12 54.32
C GLY A 1221 2.19 16.32 53.46
N ARG A 1222 3.36 15.95 54.00
CA ARG A 1222 4.32 15.05 53.35
C ARG A 1222 3.76 13.64 53.19
N MET A 1223 3.06 13.12 54.19
CA MET A 1223 2.40 11.81 54.13
C MET A 1223 1.33 11.77 53.03
N VAL A 1224 0.45 12.78 52.97
CA VAL A 1224 -0.58 12.90 51.93
C VAL A 1224 0.04 13.03 50.53
N PHE A 1225 1.11 13.81 50.38
CA PHE A 1225 1.81 13.94 49.10
C PHE A 1225 2.46 12.63 48.65
N ALA A 1226 2.96 11.81 49.57
CA ALA A 1226 3.45 10.47 49.29
C ALA A 1226 2.30 9.50 48.89
N LEU A 1227 1.14 9.60 49.53
CA LEU A 1227 -0.06 8.82 49.17
C LEU A 1227 -0.56 9.16 47.75
N GLU A 1228 -0.68 10.44 47.41
CA GLU A 1228 -1.04 10.89 46.04
C GLU A 1228 -0.01 10.44 44.98
N ARG A 1229 1.25 10.24 45.37
CA ARG A 1229 2.31 9.71 44.50
C ARG A 1229 2.16 8.19 44.30
N LEU A 1230 1.82 7.45 45.35
CA LEU A 1230 1.50 6.01 45.26
C LEU A 1230 0.25 5.75 44.40
N MET A 1231 -0.78 6.59 44.51
CA MET A 1231 -1.98 6.52 43.66
C MET A 1231 -1.65 6.69 42.18
N ARG A 1232 -0.82 7.68 41.83
CA ARG A 1232 -0.32 7.88 40.45
C ARG A 1232 0.45 6.67 39.91
N LEU A 1233 1.28 6.03 40.75
CA LEU A 1233 2.01 4.81 40.41
C LEU A 1233 1.09 3.60 40.14
N GLN A 1234 -0.05 3.51 40.86
CA GLN A 1234 -1.11 2.53 40.60
C GLN A 1234 -2.04 2.93 39.44
N GLY A 1235 -1.68 3.95 38.63
CA GLY A 1235 -2.47 4.42 37.49
C GLY A 1235 -3.60 5.39 37.82
N ILE A 1236 -3.89 5.63 39.11
CA ILE A 1236 -4.91 6.57 39.58
C ILE A 1236 -4.32 7.99 39.53
N ARG A 1237 -4.23 8.57 38.32
CA ARG A 1237 -3.41 9.77 38.07
C ARG A 1237 -4.04 11.10 38.46
N TYR A 1238 -5.35 11.22 38.31
CA TYR A 1238 -6.06 12.51 38.42
C TYR A 1238 -6.67 12.77 39.79
N VAL A 1239 -6.82 11.74 40.63
CA VAL A 1239 -7.38 11.84 41.98
C VAL A 1239 -6.36 12.46 42.93
N ARG A 1240 -6.80 13.48 43.66
CA ARG A 1240 -6.08 14.12 44.77
C ARG A 1240 -6.73 13.73 46.09
N PHE A 1241 -6.00 13.90 47.19
CA PHE A 1241 -6.53 13.63 48.53
C PHE A 1241 -7.79 14.47 48.84
N ALA A 1242 -7.88 15.69 48.30
CA ALA A 1242 -9.08 16.53 48.44
C ALA A 1242 -10.35 15.92 47.83
N ASP A 1243 -10.23 15.13 46.76
CA ASP A 1243 -11.38 14.51 46.09
C ASP A 1243 -11.88 13.30 46.88
N LEU A 1244 -10.94 12.55 47.48
CA LEU A 1244 -11.23 11.48 48.44
C LEU A 1244 -11.85 12.05 49.72
N ALA A 1245 -11.36 13.21 50.18
CA ALA A 1245 -11.93 13.92 51.32
C ALA A 1245 -13.38 14.35 51.06
N ASP A 1246 -13.67 15.05 49.95
CA ASP A 1246 -15.05 15.40 49.57
C ASP A 1246 -15.93 14.14 49.39
N SER A 1247 -15.40 13.07 48.80
CA SER A 1247 -16.16 11.81 48.62
C SER A 1247 -16.47 11.11 49.95
N LEU A 1248 -15.60 11.19 50.96
CA LEU A 1248 -15.84 10.67 52.31
C LEU A 1248 -16.91 11.46 53.07
N LEU A 1249 -17.26 12.66 52.60
CA LEU A 1249 -18.31 13.53 53.13
C LEU A 1249 -19.63 13.39 52.37
N ASN A 1250 -19.75 12.36 51.51
CA ASN A 1250 -20.88 12.13 50.61
C ASN A 1250 -21.15 13.29 49.62
N VAL A 1251 -20.16 14.14 49.33
CA VAL A 1251 -20.27 15.12 48.24
C VAL A 1251 -20.36 14.34 46.92
N SER A 1252 -21.41 14.59 46.13
CA SER A 1252 -21.64 13.81 44.91
C SER A 1252 -20.46 13.90 43.94
N THR A 1253 -20.13 12.81 43.25
CA THR A 1253 -19.04 12.80 42.25
C THR A 1253 -19.24 13.85 41.15
N LYS A 1254 -20.50 14.14 40.77
CA LYS A 1254 -20.84 15.25 39.86
C LYS A 1254 -20.49 16.63 40.46
N SER A 1255 -20.72 16.82 41.77
CA SER A 1255 -20.32 18.05 42.47
C SER A 1255 -18.80 18.18 42.58
N ILE A 1256 -18.08 17.07 42.84
CA ILE A 1256 -16.61 17.04 42.85
C ILE A 1256 -16.06 17.37 41.46
N TYR A 1257 -16.62 16.79 40.40
CA TYR A 1257 -16.25 17.09 39.01
C TYR A 1257 -16.42 18.58 38.68
N MET A 1258 -17.61 19.14 38.92
CA MET A 1258 -17.90 20.56 38.70
C MET A 1258 -17.03 21.49 39.57
N LYS A 1259 -16.67 21.09 40.81
CA LYS A 1259 -15.75 21.81 41.70
C LYS A 1259 -14.30 21.78 41.20
N ARG A 1260 -13.92 20.72 40.47
CA ARG A 1260 -12.57 20.56 39.91
C ARG A 1260 -12.34 21.31 38.61
N SER A 1261 -13.41 21.68 37.89
CA SER A 1261 -13.36 22.24 36.54
C SER A 1261 -12.48 21.41 35.58
N LEU A 1262 -12.52 20.08 35.72
CA LEU A 1262 -11.89 19.19 34.72
C LEU A 1262 -12.62 19.42 33.40
N ALA A 1263 -11.87 19.48 32.30
CA ALA A 1263 -12.45 19.75 31.00
C ALA A 1263 -13.13 18.50 30.42
N ASN A 1264 -12.63 17.30 30.76
CA ASN A 1264 -12.99 16.05 30.06
C ASN A 1264 -13.04 14.82 31.00
N VAL A 1265 -14.14 14.60 31.76
CA VAL A 1265 -14.54 13.30 32.35
C VAL A 1265 -16.06 13.14 32.37
#